data_AF-A0A971LCB9-F1
#
_entry.id   AF-A0A971LCB9-F1
#
_cell.length_a   1.000
_cell.length_b   1.000
_cell.length_c   1.000
_cell.angle_alpha   90.00
_cell.angle_beta   90.00
_cell.angle_gamma   90.00
#
_symmetry.space_group_name_H-M   'P 1'
#
loop_
_entity.id
_entity.type
_entity.pdbx_description
1 polymer ?
#
loop_
_entity_poly.entity_id
_entity_poly.type
_entity_poly.pdbx_seq_one_letter_code
_entity_poly.pdbx_strand_id
1 'polypeptide(L)'
;MITNTARERFITEEYRAGDFKLVFPGKAAAIFVETTDYPGVKRAAHDLQEDIRRVTGQDPEIINTLEGCSEEYLVIIGTLGKSRIIEDLAAQGKIDAGSIRGKWEAHLIQVVVEPAPGVGCGLVIAGSDQRGTIYGIYNVSEQIGVSPWYWWADVTPERKETLVVKKGLYLQGEPSVKYRGIFLNNEAPSLASWVRGRYGGFNSFFYEDIFELLLRLKGNYIWPAMWKPTSFFRDDPFNLDTAKEYGIVIGTCHHEPMMRSWAEWGKYGTGEWDFTVNAGAIKEFWADGIELAKDYEKIVTLGMRGDGNKPLPAGGTLEEKIAVLERIIEEQRKILAEKIDPDLTRVPQLWAVYKEVQQYYEAGMEVPDDVTILLADDNYGNIRMLPKPEERDRSGGYGMYYHFDYVGGPRSYRWVHTVPLPKIWQQMRLAYDHGVDRIWIVNVGCLKPHEVATEFFLDMAYDIDKWHKDNIADFVRQWAEREFGPEYAAEIGEIVMKYKQFNGRRKPEIITPDTYSLLHYREAERVLAEFAEVVFRAEEIYQALPAAKKDAYYQLVLYPARGSMNVLKLNIYAGLNDFYARQGRTKANLYADLTEYVFAREAADTFYYNNKLAKGKWKGIISDAHIGQTGWQTPEENIMPEVKRLAVEEGSAMGVAVEGSLHVRTKDDFIGKLPGFSVFTREQHYIDVFNLKRDPFPVTLATSDPWIKLSTYEAVVEDQIKVWVDIDWENAPKGKKVEGEVKITGTGTEAVVKVVVDNPETPTPDELEGRTFVESNGYIAIEAEHYANNVPVGDTGWQKVPGYGRTLSSMVVLRTAGGHPGTGQSATPPENSPYLEYRVYIENPGDINVIAYTAPTLNVIRDRGLRYGVSFDDEPPQIVDTLPEEFEAEPGCQAWEFGVIYNIRIGVTQHKVKEAGYHTLRFWMVDPEVVLERIILDIKGLQYSYLGPPESFYKGKAKEPSKDGYLELLTAYDYGCYLKDVTETGTNHGQTTEEAKEELATGILLARWVLGNNRAELEERLAALDGVNGTIRAFQASLVYKEGYQELATAVARAEATLADVRIGRRHGEYPPEAKEALEKVIAAARELLGAEEAGLKERQEMINRLDREIEKFRKSVIVNLKHKTLYPTADTFVRGGEYAGHKLGGLPRLEVKLDNEQPNMIRFAFLRFDLGGLPPLEKAVLRLYAEYADNLRTRRLSLYDITDFEWPGDHTTWETAPLTGGDFIAGFDVTNKNGVWYEVDVTEAVKRRMEKGEISFRLQVDTSHWGSAVFFTS
;
A
#
# COMPACT_ATOMS: atom_id res chain seq x y z
N MET A 1 12.07 -17.44 -36.94
CA MET A 1 11.25 -16.36 -36.35
C MET A 1 10.97 -15.34 -37.43
N ILE A 2 9.72 -14.87 -37.54
CA ILE A 2 9.45 -13.68 -38.35
C ILE A 2 9.93 -12.48 -37.54
N THR A 3 10.72 -11.60 -38.13
CA THR A 3 11.08 -10.34 -37.48
C THR A 3 9.82 -9.49 -37.34
N ASN A 4 9.37 -9.23 -36.11
CA ASN A 4 8.20 -8.39 -35.86
C ASN A 4 8.55 -6.92 -36.16
N THR A 5 8.18 -6.41 -37.33
CA THR A 5 8.45 -5.03 -37.77
C THR A 5 7.30 -4.06 -37.51
N ALA A 6 6.10 -4.53 -37.11
CA ALA A 6 4.93 -3.67 -36.81
C ALA A 6 5.10 -2.68 -35.65
N ARG A 7 6.23 -2.77 -34.94
CA ARG A 7 6.57 -1.92 -33.81
C ARG A 7 7.47 -0.77 -34.19
N GLU A 8 8.09 -0.83 -35.37
CA GLU A 8 8.90 0.26 -35.89
C GLU A 8 8.03 1.50 -36.12
N ARG A 9 8.57 2.70 -35.87
CA ARG A 9 7.83 3.94 -36.10
C ARG A 9 7.61 4.17 -37.59
N PHE A 10 6.41 3.83 -38.06
CA PHE A 10 6.04 3.90 -39.47
C PHE A 10 5.14 5.08 -39.84
N ILE A 11 4.64 5.84 -38.87
CA ILE A 11 3.89 7.08 -39.13
C ILE A 11 4.77 8.30 -38.88
N THR A 12 4.72 9.25 -39.81
CA THR A 12 5.48 10.50 -39.81
C THR A 12 4.63 11.65 -40.37
N GLU A 13 5.13 12.87 -40.24
CA GLU A 13 4.54 14.08 -40.83
C GLU A 13 5.22 14.44 -42.17
N GLU A 14 6.38 13.82 -42.47
CA GLU A 14 7.10 14.03 -43.73
C GLU A 14 6.62 13.06 -44.83
N TYR A 15 6.30 13.60 -46.00
CA TYR A 15 5.97 12.78 -47.16
C TYR A 15 7.19 12.50 -48.03
N ARG A 16 7.40 11.23 -48.39
CA ARG A 16 8.33 10.80 -49.44
C ARG A 16 7.56 10.05 -50.54
N ALA A 17 8.13 10.05 -51.74
CA ALA A 17 7.52 9.39 -52.88
C ALA A 17 7.31 7.89 -52.61
N GLY A 18 6.06 7.44 -52.73
CA GLY A 18 5.67 6.05 -52.49
C GLY A 18 5.12 5.77 -51.09
N ASP A 19 5.17 6.75 -50.18
CA ASP A 19 4.48 6.67 -48.89
C ASP A 19 2.96 6.82 -49.07
N PHE A 20 2.20 6.34 -48.08
CA PHE A 20 0.75 6.44 -48.07
C PHE A 20 0.30 7.69 -47.30
N LYS A 21 -0.53 8.52 -47.93
CA LYS A 21 -1.08 9.73 -47.33
C LYS A 21 -2.37 9.39 -46.58
N LEU A 22 -2.25 9.16 -45.27
CA LEU A 22 -3.42 8.90 -44.41
C LEU A 22 -4.24 10.18 -44.21
N VAL A 23 -3.55 11.29 -43.91
CA VAL A 23 -4.12 12.65 -43.94
C VAL A 23 -3.07 13.59 -44.53
N PHE A 24 -3.35 14.27 -45.65
CA PHE A 24 -2.32 15.09 -46.33
C PHE A 24 -2.88 16.17 -47.28
N PRO A 25 -2.55 17.45 -47.04
CA PRO A 25 -2.98 18.21 -45.87
C PRO A 25 -4.50 18.46 -45.92
N GLY A 26 -5.22 18.15 -44.84
CA GLY A 26 -6.65 18.41 -44.69
C GLY A 26 -7.61 17.45 -45.41
N LYS A 27 -7.13 16.58 -46.31
CA LYS A 27 -7.91 15.45 -46.85
C LYS A 27 -7.49 14.15 -46.17
N ALA A 28 -8.43 13.46 -45.54
CA ALA A 28 -8.23 12.11 -45.02
C ALA A 28 -8.52 11.06 -46.12
N ALA A 29 -7.72 10.00 -46.17
CA ALA A 29 -8.01 8.83 -46.99
C ALA A 29 -9.27 8.12 -46.48
N ALA A 30 -10.15 7.69 -47.39
CA ALA A 30 -11.28 6.86 -47.02
C ALA A 30 -10.82 5.52 -46.44
N ILE A 31 -11.66 4.90 -45.62
CA ILE A 31 -11.44 3.58 -45.02
C ILE A 31 -12.41 2.60 -45.64
N PHE A 32 -11.89 1.53 -46.21
CA PHE A 32 -12.67 0.44 -46.76
C PHE A 32 -12.64 -0.77 -45.84
N VAL A 33 -13.83 -1.29 -45.52
CA VAL A 33 -14.03 -2.56 -44.82
C VAL A 33 -15.25 -3.28 -45.41
N GLU A 34 -15.11 -4.55 -45.76
CA GLU A 34 -16.22 -5.31 -46.36
C GLU A 34 -17.33 -5.63 -45.36
N THR A 35 -18.58 -5.64 -45.82
CA THR A 35 -19.73 -5.97 -44.98
C THR A 35 -19.69 -7.41 -44.43
N THR A 36 -19.00 -8.31 -45.13
CA THR A 36 -18.82 -9.73 -44.80
C THR A 36 -17.75 -9.99 -43.74
N ASP A 37 -16.96 -8.98 -43.35
CA ASP A 37 -15.99 -9.12 -42.27
C ASP A 37 -16.67 -9.17 -40.89
N TYR A 38 -15.89 -9.49 -39.87
CA TYR A 38 -16.36 -9.61 -38.49
C TYR A 38 -16.97 -8.28 -37.98
N PRO A 39 -18.08 -8.31 -37.22
CA PRO A 39 -18.64 -7.13 -36.57
C PRO A 39 -17.61 -6.32 -35.78
N GLY A 40 -16.76 -6.98 -34.98
CA GLY A 40 -15.70 -6.33 -34.22
C GLY A 40 -14.63 -5.62 -35.06
N VAL A 41 -14.35 -6.11 -36.28
CA VAL A 41 -13.42 -5.45 -37.22
C VAL A 41 -14.05 -4.18 -37.77
N LYS A 42 -15.32 -4.22 -38.14
CA LYS A 42 -16.07 -3.03 -38.59
C LYS A 42 -16.16 -1.98 -37.48
N ARG A 43 -16.42 -2.42 -36.25
CA ARG A 43 -16.42 -1.55 -35.06
C ARG A 43 -15.03 -0.90 -34.86
N ALA A 44 -13.95 -1.68 -34.88
CA ALA A 44 -12.59 -1.13 -34.75
C ALA A 44 -12.21 -0.17 -35.89
N ALA A 45 -12.73 -0.37 -37.11
CA ALA A 45 -12.56 0.59 -38.20
C ALA A 45 -13.22 1.96 -37.89
N HIS A 46 -14.37 1.96 -37.21
CA HIS A 46 -14.97 3.19 -36.69
C HIS A 46 -14.14 3.83 -35.56
N ASP A 47 -13.50 3.03 -34.70
CA ASP A 47 -12.55 3.58 -33.72
C ASP A 47 -11.37 4.27 -34.41
N LEU A 48 -10.85 3.70 -35.50
CA LEU A 48 -9.78 4.34 -36.27
C LEU A 48 -10.23 5.64 -36.95
N GLN A 49 -11.46 5.67 -37.50
CA GLN A 49 -12.07 6.89 -38.01
C GLN A 49 -12.13 7.97 -36.93
N GLU A 50 -12.61 7.61 -35.74
CA GLU A 50 -12.71 8.50 -34.59
C GLU A 50 -11.33 8.95 -34.09
N ASP A 51 -10.34 8.05 -34.06
CA ASP A 51 -8.97 8.34 -33.66
C ASP A 51 -8.29 9.31 -34.63
N ILE A 52 -8.50 9.15 -35.95
CA ILE A 52 -8.05 10.12 -36.96
C ILE A 52 -8.72 11.49 -36.73
N ARG A 53 -10.01 11.51 -36.39
CA ARG A 53 -10.75 12.75 -36.07
C ARG A 53 -10.23 13.41 -34.79
N ARG A 54 -9.90 12.64 -33.76
CA ARG A 54 -9.30 13.14 -32.51
C ARG A 54 -7.95 13.78 -32.74
N VAL A 55 -7.11 13.19 -33.58
CA VAL A 55 -5.75 13.69 -33.87
C VAL A 55 -5.78 14.86 -34.86
N THR A 56 -6.59 14.79 -35.92
CA THR A 56 -6.47 15.71 -37.07
C THR A 56 -7.66 16.65 -37.27
N GLY A 57 -8.80 16.34 -36.64
CA GLY A 57 -10.08 17.01 -36.89
C GLY A 57 -10.76 16.60 -38.20
N GLN A 58 -10.15 15.74 -39.01
CA GLN A 58 -10.72 15.22 -40.26
C GLN A 58 -11.52 13.95 -40.00
N ASP A 59 -12.63 13.80 -40.72
CA ASP A 59 -13.52 12.64 -40.62
C ASP A 59 -13.39 11.79 -41.91
N PRO A 60 -12.57 10.73 -41.91
CA PRO A 60 -12.44 9.87 -43.08
C PRO A 60 -13.78 9.15 -43.35
N GLU A 61 -14.16 9.06 -44.62
CA GLU A 61 -15.36 8.30 -45.01
C GLU A 61 -15.10 6.79 -44.85
N ILE A 62 -16.07 6.05 -44.29
CA ILE A 62 -16.06 4.59 -44.31
C ILE A 62 -16.91 4.09 -45.47
N ILE A 63 -16.28 3.38 -46.40
CA ILE A 63 -16.93 2.75 -47.55
C ILE A 63 -16.92 1.23 -47.42
N ASN A 64 -17.93 0.57 -48.01
CA ASN A 64 -18.14 -0.88 -47.90
C ASN A 64 -18.20 -1.61 -49.25
N THR A 65 -18.02 -0.87 -50.35
CA THR A 65 -17.90 -1.39 -51.72
C THR A 65 -16.76 -0.67 -52.44
N LEU A 66 -16.01 -1.42 -53.26
CA LEU A 66 -14.99 -0.86 -54.17
C LEU A 66 -15.56 -0.56 -55.55
N GLU A 67 -16.82 -0.91 -55.83
CA GLU A 67 -17.45 -0.65 -57.12
C GLU A 67 -17.59 0.85 -57.35
N GLY A 68 -16.98 1.35 -58.44
CA GLY A 68 -16.96 2.77 -58.76
C GLY A 68 -16.02 3.61 -57.88
N CYS A 69 -15.20 3.00 -57.02
CA CYS A 69 -14.22 3.71 -56.19
C CYS A 69 -13.19 4.44 -57.07
N SER A 70 -12.93 5.71 -56.76
CA SER A 70 -11.96 6.55 -57.46
C SER A 70 -11.14 7.36 -56.46
N GLU A 71 -10.37 6.67 -55.62
CA GLU A 71 -9.53 7.29 -54.59
C GLU A 71 -8.03 7.18 -54.93
N GLU A 72 -7.28 8.26 -54.75
CA GLU A 72 -5.81 8.19 -54.88
C GLU A 72 -5.20 7.38 -53.72
N TYR A 73 -5.72 7.54 -52.50
CA TYR A 73 -5.29 6.82 -51.30
C TYR A 73 -6.50 6.22 -50.58
N LEU A 74 -6.43 4.92 -50.28
CA LEU A 74 -7.48 4.18 -49.56
C LEU A 74 -6.89 3.28 -48.47
N VAL A 75 -7.44 3.32 -47.26
CA VAL A 75 -7.12 2.32 -46.24
C VAL A 75 -7.98 1.08 -46.49
N ILE A 76 -7.40 -0.10 -46.59
CA ILE A 76 -8.10 -1.36 -46.88
C ILE A 76 -7.92 -2.28 -45.68
N ILE A 77 -8.99 -2.51 -44.93
CA ILE A 77 -9.01 -3.35 -43.74
C ILE A 77 -9.73 -4.65 -44.06
N GLY A 78 -9.14 -5.79 -43.66
CA GLY A 78 -9.89 -7.03 -43.70
C GLY A 78 -9.20 -8.24 -43.07
N THR A 79 -9.99 -9.26 -42.81
CA THR A 79 -9.54 -10.53 -42.22
C THR A 79 -9.42 -11.62 -43.28
N LEU A 80 -8.34 -12.40 -43.23
CA LEU A 80 -8.17 -13.57 -44.10
C LEU A 80 -9.35 -14.54 -43.95
N GLY A 81 -9.84 -15.08 -45.07
CA GLY A 81 -11.01 -15.95 -45.13
C GLY A 81 -12.38 -15.24 -44.97
N LYS A 82 -12.43 -13.94 -44.66
CA LYS A 82 -13.67 -13.15 -44.58
C LYS A 82 -13.74 -12.01 -45.58
N SER A 83 -12.59 -11.39 -45.87
CA SER A 83 -12.49 -10.32 -46.85
C SER A 83 -12.00 -10.83 -48.21
N ARG A 84 -12.81 -10.62 -49.24
CA ARG A 84 -12.52 -11.00 -50.62
C ARG A 84 -11.37 -10.18 -51.19
N ILE A 85 -11.32 -8.86 -50.95
CA ILE A 85 -10.21 -8.05 -51.46
C ILE A 85 -8.87 -8.48 -50.87
N ILE A 86 -8.83 -8.85 -49.58
CA ILE A 86 -7.60 -9.35 -48.95
C ILE A 86 -7.18 -10.68 -49.57
N GLU A 87 -8.12 -11.59 -49.82
CA GLU A 87 -7.84 -12.85 -50.52
C GLU A 87 -7.36 -12.63 -51.97
N ASP A 88 -7.95 -11.69 -52.70
CA ASP A 88 -7.53 -11.33 -54.06
C ASP A 88 -6.12 -10.73 -54.08
N LEU A 89 -5.80 -9.83 -53.15
CA LEU A 89 -4.46 -9.25 -52.98
C LEU A 89 -3.42 -10.32 -52.64
N ALA A 90 -3.78 -11.28 -51.78
CA ALA A 90 -2.93 -12.41 -51.43
C ALA A 90 -2.68 -13.34 -52.64
N ALA A 91 -3.73 -13.68 -53.38
CA ALA A 91 -3.65 -14.53 -54.58
C ALA A 91 -2.82 -13.89 -55.70
N GLN A 92 -2.84 -12.56 -55.80
CA GLN A 92 -2.02 -11.78 -56.74
C GLN A 92 -0.56 -11.61 -56.27
N GLY A 93 -0.20 -12.05 -55.06
CA GLY A 93 1.13 -11.85 -54.48
C GLY A 93 1.44 -10.40 -54.13
N LYS A 94 0.42 -9.54 -53.99
CA LYS A 94 0.60 -8.11 -53.61
C LYS A 94 0.83 -7.93 -52.11
N ILE A 95 0.32 -8.86 -51.30
CA ILE A 95 0.59 -8.94 -49.86
C ILE A 95 1.14 -10.32 -49.51
N ASP A 96 2.01 -10.40 -48.49
CA ASP A 96 2.52 -11.68 -47.98
C ASP A 96 1.58 -12.28 -46.93
N ALA A 97 0.42 -12.79 -47.38
CA ALA A 97 -0.52 -13.47 -46.49
C ALA A 97 0.04 -14.77 -45.88
N GLY A 98 1.08 -15.38 -46.47
CA GLY A 98 1.70 -16.59 -45.94
C GLY A 98 2.37 -16.38 -44.58
N SER A 99 2.83 -15.16 -44.31
CA SER A 99 3.42 -14.77 -43.03
C SER A 99 2.45 -14.83 -41.84
N ILE A 100 1.14 -14.70 -42.07
CA ILE A 100 0.10 -14.59 -41.03
C ILE A 100 -1.00 -15.67 -41.13
N ARG A 101 -1.21 -16.31 -42.28
CA ARG A 101 -2.32 -17.25 -42.48
C ARG A 101 -2.23 -18.43 -41.50
N GLY A 102 -3.33 -18.70 -40.80
CA GLY A 102 -3.45 -19.81 -39.85
C GLY A 102 -2.77 -19.58 -38.49
N LYS A 103 -2.20 -18.40 -38.26
CA LYS A 103 -1.58 -18.01 -36.99
C LYS A 103 -2.59 -17.34 -36.07
N TRP A 104 -2.38 -17.48 -34.77
CA TRP A 104 -3.18 -16.82 -33.75
C TRP A 104 -2.87 -15.32 -33.66
N GLU A 105 -3.88 -14.48 -33.92
CA GLU A 105 -3.86 -13.02 -33.68
C GLU A 105 -2.72 -12.25 -34.40
N ALA A 106 -2.25 -12.79 -35.52
CA ALA A 106 -1.19 -12.20 -36.33
C ALA A 106 -1.76 -11.18 -37.34
N HIS A 107 -0.95 -10.22 -37.75
CA HIS A 107 -1.36 -9.25 -38.77
C HIS A 107 -0.18 -8.68 -39.57
N LEU A 108 -0.52 -8.08 -40.69
CA LEU A 108 0.40 -7.28 -41.50
C LEU A 108 -0.23 -5.92 -41.82
N ILE A 109 0.63 -4.89 -41.92
CA ILE A 109 0.30 -3.57 -42.44
C ILE A 109 1.25 -3.30 -43.61
N GLN A 110 0.71 -3.00 -44.79
CA GLN A 110 1.52 -2.85 -46.00
C GLN A 110 0.98 -1.76 -46.92
N VAL A 111 1.88 -0.92 -47.44
CA VAL A 111 1.54 0.01 -48.54
C VAL A 111 1.61 -0.73 -49.87
N VAL A 112 0.49 -0.77 -50.60
CA VAL A 112 0.32 -1.49 -51.88
C VAL A 112 -0.08 -0.52 -52.98
N VAL A 113 0.64 -0.54 -54.09
CA VAL A 113 0.32 0.27 -55.28
C VAL A 113 -0.76 -0.43 -56.09
N GLU A 114 -1.75 0.34 -56.56
CA GLU A 114 -2.88 -0.13 -57.36
C GLU A 114 -3.54 -1.39 -56.76
N PRO A 115 -4.01 -1.35 -55.49
CA PRO A 115 -4.54 -2.54 -54.80
C PRO A 115 -5.85 -3.04 -55.44
N ALA A 116 -6.66 -2.12 -55.97
CA ALA A 116 -7.92 -2.41 -56.64
C ALA A 116 -8.12 -1.43 -57.81
N PRO A 117 -8.95 -1.76 -58.82
CA PRO A 117 -9.28 -0.83 -59.89
C PRO A 117 -9.81 0.51 -59.34
N GLY A 118 -9.27 1.62 -59.83
CA GLY A 118 -9.66 2.97 -59.40
C GLY A 118 -9.00 3.46 -58.10
N VAL A 119 -8.19 2.63 -57.44
CA VAL A 119 -7.40 3.00 -56.26
C VAL A 119 -5.93 3.13 -56.62
N GLY A 120 -5.33 4.31 -56.41
CA GLY A 120 -3.91 4.56 -56.74
C GLY A 120 -2.93 3.87 -55.78
N CYS A 121 -3.14 4.06 -54.48
CA CYS A 121 -2.31 3.52 -53.41
C CYS A 121 -3.18 3.06 -52.23
N GLY A 122 -2.92 1.87 -51.69
CA GLY A 122 -3.63 1.29 -50.56
C GLY A 122 -2.76 1.14 -49.32
N LEU A 123 -3.29 1.45 -48.15
CA LEU A 123 -2.75 0.97 -46.88
C LEU A 123 -3.53 -0.28 -46.48
N VAL A 124 -2.96 -1.45 -46.70
CA VAL A 124 -3.61 -2.73 -46.41
C VAL A 124 -3.31 -3.12 -44.96
N ILE A 125 -4.36 -3.32 -44.16
CA ILE A 125 -4.31 -3.86 -42.79
C ILE A 125 -5.01 -5.22 -42.84
N ALA A 126 -4.24 -6.30 -42.78
CA ALA A 126 -4.76 -7.66 -42.90
C ALA A 126 -4.42 -8.50 -41.66
N GLY A 127 -5.45 -9.07 -41.03
CA GLY A 127 -5.29 -10.00 -39.90
C GLY A 127 -5.51 -11.45 -40.28
N SER A 128 -4.92 -12.36 -39.50
CA SER A 128 -5.12 -13.80 -39.60
C SER A 128 -6.48 -14.25 -39.09
N ASP A 129 -7.01 -13.52 -38.11
CA ASP A 129 -8.33 -13.69 -37.47
C ASP A 129 -8.88 -12.32 -37.04
N GLN A 130 -10.08 -12.31 -36.43
CA GLN A 130 -10.75 -11.08 -35.98
C GLN A 130 -9.85 -10.19 -35.11
N ARG A 131 -9.18 -10.77 -34.12
CA ARG A 131 -8.35 -10.03 -33.16
C ARG A 131 -7.04 -9.56 -33.79
N GLY A 132 -6.43 -10.36 -34.65
CA GLY A 132 -5.27 -9.95 -35.45
C GLY A 132 -5.57 -8.69 -36.26
N THR A 133 -6.72 -8.65 -36.95
CA THR A 133 -7.13 -7.47 -37.73
C THR A 133 -7.34 -6.25 -36.81
N ILE A 134 -8.03 -6.43 -35.67
CA ILE A 134 -8.26 -5.36 -34.68
C ILE A 134 -6.94 -4.81 -34.13
N TYR A 135 -5.96 -5.67 -33.81
CA TYR A 135 -4.65 -5.23 -33.34
C TYR A 135 -3.87 -4.45 -34.40
N GLY A 136 -3.98 -4.81 -35.68
CA GLY A 136 -3.41 -4.05 -36.78
C GLY A 136 -4.02 -2.64 -36.89
N ILE A 137 -5.35 -2.52 -36.72
CA ILE A 137 -6.05 -1.23 -36.68
C ILE A 137 -5.56 -0.39 -35.50
N TYR A 138 -5.55 -0.93 -34.28
CA TYR A 138 -5.10 -0.18 -33.10
C TYR A 138 -3.61 0.12 -33.11
N ASN A 139 -2.79 -0.65 -33.81
CA ASN A 139 -1.39 -0.30 -34.05
C ASN A 139 -1.27 0.98 -34.90
N VAL A 140 -2.15 1.18 -35.89
CA VAL A 140 -2.23 2.48 -36.59
C VAL A 140 -2.71 3.58 -35.65
N SER A 141 -3.76 3.35 -34.85
CA SER A 141 -4.24 4.32 -33.85
C SER A 141 -3.13 4.77 -32.87
N GLU A 142 -2.36 3.81 -32.35
CA GLU A 142 -1.20 4.06 -31.49
C GLU A 142 -0.15 4.93 -32.20
N GLN A 143 0.19 4.59 -33.45
CA GLN A 143 1.21 5.28 -34.24
C GLN A 143 0.80 6.69 -34.69
N ILE A 144 -0.50 6.97 -34.88
CA ILE A 144 -0.98 8.34 -35.14
C ILE A 144 -0.94 9.20 -33.87
N GLY A 145 -0.92 8.58 -32.68
CA GLY A 145 -0.71 9.22 -31.38
C GLY A 145 -1.85 9.06 -30.38
N VAL A 146 -2.78 8.13 -30.58
CA VAL A 146 -3.86 7.85 -29.62
C VAL A 146 -3.41 6.77 -28.63
N SER A 147 -3.24 7.18 -27.37
CA SER A 147 -2.90 6.29 -26.26
C SER A 147 -4.03 5.28 -25.96
N PRO A 148 -3.71 4.02 -25.56
CA PRO A 148 -4.70 3.13 -24.96
C PRO A 148 -5.46 3.76 -23.79
N TRP A 149 -4.83 4.72 -23.10
CA TRP A 149 -5.35 5.40 -21.91
C TRP A 149 -6.05 6.73 -22.20
N TYR A 150 -6.33 7.05 -23.47
CA TYR A 150 -6.95 8.33 -23.84
C TYR A 150 -8.24 8.62 -23.04
N TRP A 151 -9.02 7.57 -22.78
CA TRP A 151 -10.22 7.64 -21.97
C TRP A 151 -9.93 7.22 -20.53
N TRP A 152 -9.29 6.07 -20.28
CA TRP A 152 -9.12 5.54 -18.93
C TRP A 152 -8.18 6.33 -18.02
N ALA A 153 -7.37 7.23 -18.58
CA ALA A 153 -6.54 8.16 -17.83
C ALA A 153 -6.45 9.56 -18.45
N ASP A 154 -7.47 9.96 -19.22
CA ASP A 154 -7.63 11.31 -19.81
C ASP A 154 -6.42 11.79 -20.64
N VAL A 155 -5.67 10.86 -21.25
CA VAL A 155 -4.53 11.21 -22.09
C VAL A 155 -5.05 11.90 -23.36
N THR A 156 -4.66 13.16 -23.53
CA THR A 156 -5.02 13.93 -24.72
C THR A 156 -3.99 13.69 -25.83
N PRO A 157 -4.38 13.18 -27.02
CA PRO A 157 -3.48 13.02 -28.15
C PRO A 157 -3.01 14.37 -28.71
N GLU A 158 -1.78 14.42 -29.23
CA GLU A 158 -1.26 15.62 -29.91
C GLU A 158 -2.03 15.88 -31.22
N ARG A 159 -2.30 17.16 -31.51
CA ARG A 159 -2.93 17.56 -32.79
C ARG A 159 -1.91 17.47 -33.92
N LYS A 160 -2.31 16.87 -35.05
CA LYS A 160 -1.48 16.76 -36.25
C LYS A 160 -2.28 17.13 -37.49
N GLU A 161 -1.69 17.89 -38.40
CA GLU A 161 -2.32 18.26 -39.67
C GLU A 161 -2.05 17.25 -40.79
N THR A 162 -0.95 16.51 -40.66
CA THR A 162 -0.46 15.57 -41.67
C THR A 162 -0.10 14.25 -41.01
N LEU A 163 -0.57 13.15 -41.60
CA LEU A 163 -0.26 11.78 -41.20
C LEU A 163 0.13 10.99 -42.45
N VAL A 164 1.37 10.52 -42.50
CA VAL A 164 1.94 9.76 -43.60
C VAL A 164 2.44 8.42 -43.08
N VAL A 165 2.02 7.34 -43.72
CA VAL A 165 2.52 5.98 -43.44
C VAL A 165 3.67 5.68 -44.39
N LYS A 166 4.87 5.47 -43.84
CA LYS A 166 6.08 5.13 -44.58
C LYS A 166 5.86 3.84 -45.37
N LYS A 167 6.25 3.84 -46.64
CA LYS A 167 6.22 2.65 -47.49
C LYS A 167 7.00 1.51 -46.84
N GLY A 168 6.34 0.37 -46.60
CA GLY A 168 6.96 -0.80 -45.99
C GLY A 168 5.98 -1.95 -45.80
N LEU A 169 6.51 -3.06 -45.31
CA LEU A 169 5.77 -4.21 -44.79
C LEU A 169 6.07 -4.33 -43.29
N TYR A 170 5.02 -4.20 -42.50
CA TYR A 170 5.05 -4.21 -41.05
C TYR A 170 4.33 -5.47 -40.57
N LEU A 171 5.10 -6.42 -40.02
CA LEU A 171 4.61 -7.73 -39.63
C LEU A 171 4.53 -7.87 -38.11
N GLN A 172 3.48 -8.54 -37.65
CA GLN A 172 3.34 -8.98 -36.29
C GLN A 172 2.90 -10.46 -36.30
N GLY A 173 3.76 -11.32 -35.77
CA GLY A 173 3.49 -12.74 -35.58
C GLY A 173 2.59 -13.00 -34.38
N GLU A 174 2.51 -14.29 -33.99
CA GLU A 174 1.73 -14.72 -32.84
C GLU A 174 2.24 -14.05 -31.55
N PRO A 175 1.32 -13.65 -30.64
CA PRO A 175 1.69 -13.21 -29.31
C PRO A 175 2.44 -14.30 -28.55
N SER A 176 3.38 -13.91 -27.67
CA SER A 176 4.13 -14.87 -26.84
C SER A 176 3.21 -15.71 -25.95
N VAL A 177 2.18 -15.10 -25.37
CA VAL A 177 1.18 -15.76 -24.52
C VAL A 177 -0.18 -15.77 -25.20
N LYS A 178 -0.85 -16.93 -25.25
CA LYS A 178 -2.08 -17.11 -26.06
C LYS A 178 -3.29 -16.34 -25.53
N TYR A 179 -3.55 -16.39 -24.23
CA TYR A 179 -4.63 -15.65 -23.54
C TYR A 179 -4.02 -14.67 -22.53
N ARG A 180 -4.35 -13.39 -22.66
CA ARG A 180 -3.70 -12.29 -21.95
C ARG A 180 -4.76 -11.37 -21.40
N GLY A 181 -4.80 -11.19 -20.08
CA GLY A 181 -5.97 -10.56 -19.47
C GLY A 181 -5.78 -9.95 -18.11
N ILE A 182 -6.90 -9.39 -17.63
CA ILE A 182 -7.03 -8.80 -16.31
C ILE A 182 -8.18 -9.47 -15.55
N PHE A 183 -8.11 -9.42 -14.23
CA PHE A 183 -9.21 -9.71 -13.33
C PHE A 183 -9.62 -8.43 -12.59
N LEU A 184 -10.85 -7.99 -12.82
CA LEU A 184 -11.49 -6.94 -12.01
C LEU A 184 -11.97 -7.57 -10.71
N ASN A 185 -11.34 -7.22 -9.59
CA ASN A 185 -11.58 -7.82 -8.29
C ASN A 185 -11.41 -6.78 -7.19
N ASN A 186 -11.76 -7.13 -5.95
CA ASN A 186 -11.63 -6.23 -4.80
C ASN A 186 -12.33 -4.87 -5.05
N GLU A 187 -13.38 -4.90 -5.89
CA GLU A 187 -13.92 -3.75 -6.59
C GLU A 187 -14.69 -2.80 -5.68
N ALA A 188 -15.07 -3.23 -4.48
CA ALA A 188 -15.84 -2.44 -3.54
C ALA A 188 -14.99 -1.98 -2.34
N PRO A 189 -15.04 -0.68 -1.96
CA PRO A 189 -16.03 0.31 -2.38
C PRO A 189 -15.72 1.04 -3.69
N SER A 190 -14.46 1.05 -4.14
CA SER A 190 -13.95 1.93 -5.19
C SER A 190 -14.62 1.77 -6.56
N LEU A 191 -14.19 0.81 -7.40
CA LEU A 191 -14.75 0.59 -8.74
C LEU A 191 -16.26 0.39 -8.72
N ALA A 192 -16.79 -0.36 -7.75
CA ALA A 192 -18.22 -0.61 -7.60
C ALA A 192 -19.04 0.67 -7.43
N SER A 193 -18.56 1.64 -6.64
CA SER A 193 -19.25 2.93 -6.45
C SER A 193 -19.18 3.78 -7.71
N TRP A 194 -18.02 3.83 -8.35
CA TRP A 194 -17.83 4.58 -9.59
C TRP A 194 -18.71 4.05 -10.72
N VAL A 195 -18.69 2.73 -10.96
CA VAL A 195 -19.51 2.07 -11.99
C VAL A 195 -21.00 2.28 -11.71
N ARG A 196 -21.46 2.12 -10.46
CA ARG A 196 -22.85 2.38 -10.10
C ARG A 196 -23.25 3.84 -10.37
N GLY A 197 -22.37 4.80 -10.03
CA GLY A 197 -22.63 6.21 -10.27
C GLY A 197 -22.63 6.60 -11.75
N ARG A 198 -21.84 5.94 -12.60
CA ARG A 198 -21.62 6.31 -14.00
C ARG A 198 -22.44 5.52 -15.01
N TYR A 199 -22.71 4.23 -14.75
CA TYR A 199 -23.40 3.30 -15.66
C TYR A 199 -24.63 2.64 -15.03
N GLY A 200 -24.85 2.80 -13.72
CA GLY A 200 -25.94 2.15 -12.98
C GLY A 200 -25.62 0.73 -12.47
N GLY A 201 -24.50 0.14 -12.90
CA GLY A 201 -24.05 -1.20 -12.53
C GLY A 201 -23.04 -1.76 -13.54
N PHE A 202 -22.52 -2.96 -13.28
CA PHE A 202 -21.59 -3.67 -14.18
C PHE A 202 -22.34 -4.25 -15.39
N ASN A 203 -22.66 -3.39 -16.36
CA ASN A 203 -23.43 -3.69 -17.56
C ASN A 203 -22.59 -3.55 -18.84
N SER A 204 -23.21 -3.84 -19.98
CA SER A 204 -22.57 -3.87 -21.29
C SER A 204 -21.89 -2.56 -21.65
N PHE A 205 -22.47 -1.41 -21.29
CA PHE A 205 -21.85 -0.10 -21.52
C PHE A 205 -20.52 0.09 -20.76
N PHE A 206 -20.44 -0.40 -19.52
CA PHE A 206 -19.17 -0.38 -18.78
C PHE A 206 -18.16 -1.34 -19.42
N TYR A 207 -18.62 -2.53 -19.80
CA TYR A 207 -17.74 -3.54 -20.38
C TYR A 207 -17.26 -3.19 -21.79
N GLU A 208 -18.02 -2.43 -22.59
CA GLU A 208 -17.55 -1.84 -23.84
C GLU A 208 -16.26 -1.03 -23.62
N ASP A 209 -16.25 -0.14 -22.63
CA ASP A 209 -15.07 0.69 -22.30
C ASP A 209 -13.88 -0.17 -21.83
N ILE A 210 -14.13 -1.27 -21.10
CA ILE A 210 -13.08 -2.22 -20.67
C ILE A 210 -12.56 -3.05 -21.85
N PHE A 211 -13.44 -3.51 -22.75
CA PHE A 211 -13.06 -4.33 -23.89
C PHE A 211 -12.26 -3.53 -24.92
N GLU A 212 -12.62 -2.27 -25.17
CA GLU A 212 -11.80 -1.37 -25.99
C GLU A 212 -10.39 -1.22 -25.38
N LEU A 213 -10.29 -0.96 -24.08
CA LEU A 213 -9.00 -0.84 -23.38
C LEU A 213 -8.15 -2.10 -23.53
N LEU A 214 -8.74 -3.28 -23.26
CA LEU A 214 -8.02 -4.55 -23.38
C LEU A 214 -7.49 -4.76 -24.79
N LEU A 215 -8.29 -4.50 -25.83
CA LEU A 215 -7.85 -4.67 -27.22
C LEU A 215 -6.77 -3.66 -27.61
N ARG A 216 -6.85 -2.41 -27.15
CA ARG A 216 -5.79 -1.40 -27.35
C ARG A 216 -4.48 -1.78 -26.65
N LEU A 217 -4.57 -2.44 -25.49
CA LEU A 217 -3.43 -3.04 -24.77
C LEU A 217 -3.04 -4.43 -25.31
N LYS A 218 -3.65 -4.89 -26.41
CA LYS A 218 -3.39 -6.19 -27.06
C LYS A 218 -3.68 -7.41 -26.16
N GLY A 219 -4.52 -7.21 -25.13
CA GLY A 219 -5.16 -8.26 -24.35
C GLY A 219 -6.39 -8.85 -25.06
N ASN A 220 -6.81 -10.04 -24.64
CA ASN A 220 -7.95 -10.76 -25.20
C ASN A 220 -8.78 -11.55 -24.16
N TYR A 221 -8.39 -11.53 -22.88
CA TYR A 221 -9.01 -12.35 -21.84
C TYR A 221 -9.43 -11.50 -20.64
N ILE A 222 -10.53 -11.86 -19.99
CA ILE A 222 -11.01 -11.16 -18.79
C ILE A 222 -11.68 -12.10 -17.80
N TRP A 223 -11.42 -11.87 -16.51
CA TRP A 223 -12.32 -12.25 -15.43
C TRP A 223 -13.09 -11.00 -14.97
N PRO A 224 -14.43 -10.99 -15.10
CA PRO A 224 -15.25 -9.83 -14.79
C PRO A 224 -15.39 -9.61 -13.27
N ALA A 225 -15.91 -8.44 -12.89
CA ALA A 225 -16.25 -8.13 -11.49
C ALA A 225 -17.30 -9.11 -10.96
N MET A 226 -17.11 -9.59 -9.72
CA MET A 226 -17.82 -10.77 -9.22
C MET A 226 -18.16 -10.76 -7.73
N TRP A 227 -17.72 -9.76 -6.95
CA TRP A 227 -18.10 -9.68 -5.55
C TRP A 227 -19.61 -9.55 -5.41
N LYS A 228 -20.17 -10.31 -4.44
CA LYS A 228 -21.61 -10.28 -4.16
C LYS A 228 -22.08 -8.82 -3.97
N PRO A 229 -23.16 -8.39 -4.64
CA PRO A 229 -24.15 -9.19 -5.38
C PRO A 229 -23.95 -9.30 -6.91
N THR A 230 -22.80 -8.93 -7.47
CA THR A 230 -22.55 -8.79 -8.93
C THR A 230 -22.50 -10.13 -9.68
N SER A 231 -23.04 -10.18 -10.90
CA SER A 231 -22.96 -11.30 -11.85
C SER A 231 -22.85 -10.80 -13.29
N PHE A 232 -21.72 -11.07 -13.94
CA PHE A 232 -21.50 -10.71 -15.34
C PHE A 232 -22.54 -11.30 -16.29
N PHE A 233 -22.90 -12.57 -16.09
CA PHE A 233 -23.75 -13.30 -17.03
C PHE A 233 -25.23 -12.94 -16.94
N ARG A 234 -25.70 -12.39 -15.81
CA ARG A 234 -27.14 -12.22 -15.54
C ARG A 234 -27.56 -10.83 -15.12
N ASP A 235 -26.64 -9.96 -14.69
CA ASP A 235 -27.02 -8.58 -14.34
C ASP A 235 -27.35 -7.75 -15.60
N ASP A 236 -26.74 -8.07 -16.75
CA ASP A 236 -27.11 -7.54 -18.07
C ASP A 236 -27.00 -8.65 -19.15
N PRO A 237 -28.08 -9.00 -19.87
CA PRO A 237 -28.05 -10.03 -20.91
C PRO A 237 -27.13 -9.69 -22.08
N PHE A 238 -26.78 -8.42 -22.31
CA PHE A 238 -25.95 -8.01 -23.45
C PHE A 238 -24.44 -8.15 -23.20
N ASN A 239 -24.00 -8.37 -21.95
CA ASN A 239 -22.58 -8.49 -21.61
C ASN A 239 -21.82 -9.52 -22.48
N LEU A 240 -22.44 -10.69 -22.71
CA LEU A 240 -21.86 -11.75 -23.54
C LEU A 240 -21.87 -11.41 -25.04
N ASP A 241 -22.94 -10.77 -25.53
CA ASP A 241 -23.04 -10.32 -26.93
C ASP A 241 -21.97 -9.27 -27.24
N THR A 242 -21.80 -8.29 -26.33
CA THR A 242 -20.75 -7.27 -26.42
C THR A 242 -19.36 -7.92 -26.42
N ALA A 243 -19.10 -8.89 -25.53
CA ALA A 243 -17.81 -9.59 -25.49
C ALA A 243 -17.50 -10.31 -26.82
N LYS A 244 -18.49 -10.99 -27.39
CA LYS A 244 -18.36 -11.66 -28.70
C LYS A 244 -18.15 -10.69 -29.85
N GLU A 245 -18.84 -9.56 -29.84
CA GLU A 245 -18.64 -8.52 -30.84
C GLU A 245 -17.21 -7.98 -30.81
N TYR A 246 -16.68 -7.69 -29.62
CA TYR A 246 -15.31 -7.23 -29.44
C TYR A 246 -14.26 -8.33 -29.66
N GLY A 247 -14.66 -9.60 -29.57
CA GLY A 247 -13.77 -10.74 -29.63
C GLY A 247 -13.02 -10.97 -28.33
N ILE A 248 -13.59 -10.60 -27.18
CA ILE A 248 -13.01 -10.87 -25.86
C ILE A 248 -13.40 -12.28 -25.40
N VAL A 249 -12.39 -13.04 -24.98
CA VAL A 249 -12.56 -14.36 -24.38
C VAL A 249 -12.96 -14.18 -22.91
N ILE A 250 -14.11 -14.73 -22.52
CA ILE A 250 -14.61 -14.62 -21.14
C ILE A 250 -14.15 -15.82 -20.31
N GLY A 251 -13.67 -15.54 -19.09
CA GLY A 251 -13.45 -16.53 -18.06
C GLY A 251 -14.11 -16.15 -16.74
N THR A 252 -13.89 -16.98 -15.74
CA THR A 252 -14.33 -16.76 -14.35
C THR A 252 -13.19 -17.14 -13.41
N CYS A 253 -13.14 -16.55 -12.22
CA CYS A 253 -12.03 -16.83 -11.30
C CYS A 253 -12.05 -18.29 -10.80
N HIS A 254 -10.97 -18.71 -10.14
CA HIS A 254 -10.71 -20.11 -9.78
C HIS A 254 -11.75 -20.79 -8.88
N HIS A 255 -12.68 -20.06 -8.29
CA HIS A 255 -13.76 -20.62 -7.47
C HIS A 255 -15.16 -20.40 -8.06
N GLU A 256 -15.25 -20.07 -9.34
CA GLU A 256 -16.47 -19.79 -10.09
C GLU A 256 -16.62 -20.74 -11.29
N PRO A 257 -16.82 -22.05 -11.05
CA PRO A 257 -16.74 -23.03 -12.11
C PRO A 257 -17.94 -22.96 -13.07
N MET A 258 -17.74 -23.47 -14.29
CA MET A 258 -18.81 -23.72 -15.27
C MET A 258 -19.58 -22.46 -15.70
N MET A 259 -18.86 -21.33 -15.85
CA MET A 259 -19.40 -20.04 -16.28
C MET A 259 -20.48 -19.49 -15.32
N ARG A 260 -20.24 -19.61 -14.01
CA ARG A 260 -21.15 -19.17 -12.95
C ARG A 260 -20.48 -18.21 -11.99
N SER A 261 -21.02 -17.01 -11.88
CA SER A 261 -20.50 -16.01 -10.94
C SER A 261 -20.84 -16.41 -9.49
N TRP A 262 -20.00 -16.04 -8.54
CA TRP A 262 -20.16 -16.37 -7.12
C TRP A 262 -21.52 -15.91 -6.55
N ALA A 263 -22.02 -14.75 -6.96
CA ALA A 263 -23.31 -14.23 -6.51
C ALA A 263 -24.52 -15.03 -7.00
N GLU A 264 -24.37 -15.83 -8.07
CA GLU A 264 -25.49 -16.53 -8.70
C GLU A 264 -26.00 -17.71 -7.87
N TRP A 265 -25.15 -18.39 -7.10
CA TRP A 265 -25.60 -19.53 -6.29
C TRP A 265 -26.68 -19.11 -5.28
N GLY A 266 -26.50 -17.97 -4.61
CA GLY A 266 -27.49 -17.45 -3.65
C GLY A 266 -28.80 -16.96 -4.30
N LYS A 267 -28.82 -16.73 -5.62
CA LYS A 267 -29.99 -16.24 -6.37
C LYS A 267 -30.73 -17.36 -7.11
N TYR A 268 -29.99 -18.31 -7.69
CA TYR A 268 -30.52 -19.32 -8.62
C TYR A 268 -30.16 -20.76 -8.24
N GLY A 269 -29.25 -20.96 -7.29
CA GLY A 269 -28.93 -22.26 -6.72
C GLY A 269 -29.89 -22.65 -5.60
N THR A 270 -29.86 -23.92 -5.20
CA THR A 270 -30.66 -24.44 -4.09
C THR A 270 -29.83 -25.38 -3.23
N GLY A 271 -29.96 -25.28 -1.91
CA GLY A 271 -29.23 -26.10 -0.95
C GLY A 271 -27.80 -25.62 -0.68
N GLU A 272 -27.00 -26.48 -0.05
CA GLU A 272 -25.61 -26.18 0.32
C GLU A 272 -24.68 -26.22 -0.90
N TRP A 273 -23.68 -25.34 -0.91
CA TRP A 273 -22.58 -25.39 -1.89
C TRP A 273 -21.56 -26.46 -1.48
N ASP A 274 -22.00 -27.71 -1.50
CA ASP A 274 -21.22 -28.90 -1.17
C ASP A 274 -21.62 -30.06 -2.09
N PHE A 275 -20.65 -30.51 -2.89
CA PHE A 275 -20.88 -31.57 -3.88
C PHE A 275 -21.13 -32.94 -3.24
N THR A 276 -20.66 -33.18 -2.02
CA THR A 276 -20.80 -34.48 -1.34
C THR A 276 -22.24 -34.76 -0.92
N VAL A 277 -23.03 -33.71 -0.67
CA VAL A 277 -24.43 -33.80 -0.21
C VAL A 277 -25.43 -33.26 -1.22
N ASN A 278 -25.04 -32.32 -2.10
CA ASN A 278 -25.95 -31.58 -2.98
C ASN A 278 -25.56 -31.65 -4.47
N ALA A 279 -24.88 -32.72 -4.90
CA ALA A 279 -24.42 -32.89 -6.28
C ALA A 279 -25.50 -32.67 -7.36
N GLY A 280 -26.76 -33.08 -7.10
CA GLY A 280 -27.85 -32.95 -8.06
C GLY A 280 -28.11 -31.49 -8.47
N ALA A 281 -28.40 -30.63 -7.48
CA ALA A 281 -28.68 -29.22 -7.72
C ALA A 281 -27.46 -28.47 -8.27
N ILE A 282 -26.25 -28.81 -7.80
CA ILE A 282 -25.02 -28.19 -8.29
C ILE A 282 -24.77 -28.51 -9.77
N LYS A 283 -25.01 -29.76 -10.20
CA LYS A 283 -24.86 -30.14 -11.62
C LYS A 283 -25.88 -29.45 -12.52
N GLU A 284 -27.14 -29.34 -12.08
CA GLU A 284 -28.16 -28.59 -12.82
C GLU A 284 -27.77 -27.12 -12.96
N PHE A 285 -27.27 -26.52 -11.88
CA PHE A 285 -26.76 -25.15 -11.88
C PHE A 285 -25.58 -24.98 -12.84
N TRP A 286 -24.61 -25.89 -12.86
CA TRP A 286 -23.50 -25.86 -13.83
C TRP A 286 -23.98 -26.02 -15.28
N ALA A 287 -24.89 -26.95 -15.55
CA ALA A 287 -25.42 -27.17 -16.90
C ALA A 287 -26.14 -25.93 -17.46
N ASP A 288 -26.90 -25.22 -16.62
CA ASP A 288 -27.57 -23.96 -17.01
C ASP A 288 -26.57 -22.81 -17.24
N GLY A 289 -25.42 -22.80 -16.56
CA GLY A 289 -24.34 -21.83 -16.82
C GLY A 289 -23.67 -22.07 -18.17
N ILE A 290 -23.38 -23.34 -18.48
CA ILE A 290 -22.82 -23.75 -19.76
C ILE A 290 -23.78 -23.47 -20.91
N GLU A 291 -25.07 -23.75 -20.74
CA GLU A 291 -26.09 -23.47 -21.75
C GLU A 291 -26.14 -21.96 -22.08
N LEU A 292 -26.09 -21.10 -21.06
CA LEU A 292 -26.07 -19.65 -21.23
C LEU A 292 -24.85 -19.16 -22.01
N ALA A 293 -23.67 -19.73 -21.74
CA ALA A 293 -22.42 -19.29 -22.33
C ALA A 293 -22.06 -20.04 -23.64
N LYS A 294 -22.84 -21.03 -24.09
CA LYS A 294 -22.42 -22.02 -25.12
C LYS A 294 -21.92 -21.42 -26.43
N ASP A 295 -22.57 -20.35 -26.92
CA ASP A 295 -22.32 -19.74 -28.24
C ASP A 295 -21.28 -18.59 -28.24
N TYR A 296 -20.59 -18.42 -27.10
CA TYR A 296 -19.59 -17.39 -26.86
C TYR A 296 -18.19 -17.99 -26.67
N GLU A 297 -17.15 -17.25 -27.07
CA GLU A 297 -15.76 -17.64 -26.87
C GLU A 297 -15.38 -17.49 -25.40
N LYS A 298 -14.89 -18.58 -24.80
CA LYS A 298 -14.72 -18.71 -23.36
C LYS A 298 -13.63 -19.70 -23.00
N ILE A 299 -13.14 -19.59 -21.77
CA ILE A 299 -12.39 -20.65 -21.10
C ILE A 299 -13.19 -21.07 -19.87
N VAL A 300 -13.56 -22.35 -19.81
CA VAL A 300 -14.39 -22.88 -18.74
C VAL A 300 -13.53 -23.23 -17.53
N THR A 301 -13.77 -22.57 -16.40
CA THR A 301 -13.17 -22.93 -15.12
C THR A 301 -13.78 -24.24 -14.61
N LEU A 302 -12.91 -25.21 -14.32
CA LEU A 302 -13.23 -26.50 -13.73
C LEU A 302 -12.86 -26.55 -12.24
N GLY A 303 -13.29 -27.63 -11.58
CA GLY A 303 -13.11 -27.84 -10.16
C GLY A 303 -14.18 -27.12 -9.33
N MET A 304 -13.99 -27.12 -8.01
CA MET A 304 -14.90 -26.44 -7.08
C MET A 304 -14.11 -26.14 -5.80
N ARG A 305 -14.33 -24.96 -5.23
CA ARG A 305 -13.90 -24.59 -3.87
C ARG A 305 -15.13 -24.17 -3.06
N GLY A 306 -15.00 -24.08 -1.75
CA GLY A 306 -16.08 -23.68 -0.84
C GLY A 306 -16.55 -22.24 -1.06
N ASP A 307 -17.74 -21.91 -0.52
CA ASP A 307 -18.40 -20.61 -0.72
C ASP A 307 -17.52 -19.44 -0.26
N GLY A 308 -17.32 -18.46 -1.14
CA GLY A 308 -16.53 -17.25 -0.86
C GLY A 308 -15.04 -17.50 -0.76
N ASN A 309 -14.47 -18.27 -1.69
CA ASN A 309 -13.04 -18.57 -1.78
C ASN A 309 -12.50 -19.40 -0.60
N LYS A 310 -13.37 -20.18 0.07
CA LYS A 310 -13.01 -21.10 1.15
C LYS A 310 -12.54 -22.45 0.60
N PRO A 311 -11.80 -23.28 1.37
CA PRO A 311 -11.52 -24.66 0.99
C PRO A 311 -12.79 -25.47 0.76
N LEU A 312 -12.68 -26.58 0.02
CA LEU A 312 -13.79 -27.54 -0.14
C LEU A 312 -14.30 -27.99 1.24
N PRO A 313 -15.62 -28.03 1.47
CA PRO A 313 -16.22 -28.48 2.72
C PRO A 313 -16.13 -30.02 2.94
N ALA A 314 -15.10 -30.66 2.40
CA ALA A 314 -14.81 -32.06 2.65
C ALA A 314 -13.93 -32.20 3.90
N GLY A 315 -14.51 -32.59 5.03
CA GLY A 315 -13.73 -33.25 6.09
C GLY A 315 -13.21 -34.60 5.58
N GLY A 316 -12.03 -35.04 6.02
CA GLY A 316 -11.43 -36.30 5.54
C GLY A 316 -9.93 -36.23 5.27
N THR A 317 -9.36 -37.32 4.79
CA THR A 317 -7.94 -37.40 4.38
C THR A 317 -7.69 -36.66 3.07
N LEU A 318 -6.42 -36.45 2.72
CA LEU A 318 -6.02 -35.80 1.46
C LEU A 318 -6.56 -36.56 0.24
N GLU A 319 -6.51 -37.89 0.29
CA GLU A 319 -6.98 -38.80 -0.75
C GLU A 319 -8.49 -38.69 -0.96
N GLU A 320 -9.27 -38.54 0.12
CA GLU A 320 -10.73 -38.35 0.03
C GLU A 320 -11.07 -37.01 -0.65
N LYS A 321 -10.33 -35.95 -0.33
CA LYS A 321 -10.49 -34.63 -0.96
C LYS A 321 -10.14 -34.66 -2.45
N ILE A 322 -9.05 -35.33 -2.81
CA ILE A 322 -8.64 -35.56 -4.21
C ILE A 322 -9.74 -36.31 -4.95
N ALA A 323 -10.24 -37.43 -4.41
CA ALA A 323 -11.28 -38.23 -5.05
C ALA A 323 -12.59 -37.44 -5.28
N VAL A 324 -12.97 -36.56 -4.34
CA VAL A 324 -14.13 -35.67 -4.52
C VAL A 324 -13.88 -34.68 -5.66
N LEU A 325 -12.70 -34.08 -5.73
CA LEU A 325 -12.37 -33.10 -6.76
C LEU A 325 -12.25 -33.72 -8.16
N GLU A 326 -11.65 -34.91 -8.27
CA GLU A 326 -11.60 -35.69 -9.51
C GLU A 326 -13.02 -36.03 -10.01
N ARG A 327 -13.91 -36.47 -9.11
CA ARG A 327 -15.31 -36.73 -9.43
C ARG A 327 -16.06 -35.46 -9.88
N ILE A 328 -15.78 -34.31 -9.26
CA ILE A 328 -16.34 -33.02 -9.67
C ILE A 328 -15.93 -32.70 -11.11
N ILE A 329 -14.63 -32.80 -11.42
CA ILE A 329 -14.09 -32.53 -12.76
C ILE A 329 -14.67 -33.51 -13.79
N GLU A 330 -14.80 -34.80 -13.44
CA GLU A 330 -15.42 -35.80 -14.31
C GLU A 330 -16.87 -35.43 -14.67
N GLU A 331 -17.69 -35.06 -13.69
CA GLU A 331 -19.09 -34.68 -13.90
C GLU A 331 -19.22 -33.36 -14.68
N GLN A 332 -18.35 -32.39 -14.42
CA GLN A 332 -18.27 -31.15 -15.19
C GLN A 332 -17.93 -31.44 -16.66
N ARG A 333 -16.97 -32.32 -16.93
CA ARG A 333 -16.59 -32.71 -18.29
C ARG A 333 -17.69 -33.47 -19.02
N LYS A 334 -18.50 -34.29 -18.32
CA LYS A 334 -19.73 -34.89 -18.90
C LYS A 334 -20.71 -33.83 -19.38
N ILE A 335 -20.93 -32.78 -18.58
CA ILE A 335 -21.80 -31.65 -18.96
C ILE A 335 -21.25 -30.94 -20.21
N LEU A 336 -19.93 -30.68 -20.26
CA LEU A 336 -19.31 -30.03 -21.42
C LEU A 336 -19.44 -30.88 -22.69
N ALA A 337 -19.24 -32.19 -22.58
CA ALA A 337 -19.36 -33.12 -23.70
C ALA A 337 -20.79 -33.19 -24.26
N GLU A 338 -21.79 -33.11 -23.38
CA GLU A 338 -23.20 -33.12 -23.76
C GLU A 338 -23.66 -31.78 -24.36
N LYS A 339 -23.21 -30.66 -23.78
CA LYS A 339 -23.76 -29.32 -24.07
C LYS A 339 -22.96 -28.50 -25.08
N ILE A 340 -21.66 -28.75 -25.21
CA ILE A 340 -20.76 -27.97 -26.08
C ILE A 340 -20.26 -28.82 -27.24
N ASP A 341 -19.35 -29.76 -26.98
CA ASP A 341 -18.74 -30.61 -28.00
C ASP A 341 -18.28 -31.93 -27.34
N PRO A 342 -18.66 -33.11 -27.88
CA PRO A 342 -18.21 -34.40 -27.35
C PRO A 342 -16.69 -34.57 -27.41
N ASP A 343 -15.97 -33.84 -28.28
CA ASP A 343 -14.52 -33.75 -28.28
C ASP A 343 -14.06 -32.59 -27.39
N LEU A 344 -13.78 -32.90 -26.12
CA LEU A 344 -13.38 -31.91 -25.12
C LEU A 344 -12.03 -31.25 -25.41
N THR A 345 -11.19 -31.82 -26.28
CA THR A 345 -9.93 -31.19 -26.70
C THR A 345 -10.16 -29.88 -27.48
N ARG A 346 -11.40 -29.65 -27.95
CA ARG A 346 -11.84 -28.45 -28.66
C ARG A 346 -12.54 -27.43 -27.75
N VAL A 347 -12.72 -27.76 -26.47
CA VAL A 347 -13.35 -26.90 -25.46
C VAL A 347 -12.27 -26.37 -24.51
N PRO A 348 -11.88 -25.08 -24.59
CA PRO A 348 -10.88 -24.52 -23.68
C PRO A 348 -11.35 -24.62 -22.22
N GLN A 349 -10.53 -25.27 -21.40
CA GLN A 349 -10.80 -25.54 -20.00
C GLN A 349 -9.60 -25.10 -19.18
N LEU A 350 -9.85 -24.55 -17.98
CA LEU A 350 -8.80 -24.26 -17.02
C LEU A 350 -9.13 -24.89 -15.67
N TRP A 351 -8.11 -25.33 -14.95
CA TRP A 351 -8.20 -25.69 -13.54
C TRP A 351 -7.08 -25.00 -12.77
N ALA A 352 -7.44 -24.30 -11.70
CA ALA A 352 -6.51 -23.46 -10.97
C ALA A 352 -5.92 -24.19 -9.76
N VAL A 353 -4.60 -24.23 -9.73
CA VAL A 353 -3.80 -24.79 -8.63
C VAL A 353 -3.50 -23.65 -7.67
N TYR A 354 -4.48 -23.35 -6.80
CA TYR A 354 -4.45 -22.18 -5.92
C TYR A 354 -4.60 -22.57 -4.45
N LYS A 355 -3.66 -22.11 -3.62
CA LYS A 355 -3.58 -22.40 -2.17
C LYS A 355 -3.56 -23.90 -1.88
N GLU A 356 -4.53 -24.43 -1.14
CA GLU A 356 -4.57 -25.84 -0.72
C GLU A 356 -4.65 -26.81 -1.90
N VAL A 357 -5.18 -26.36 -3.05
CA VAL A 357 -5.29 -27.18 -4.26
C VAL A 357 -3.90 -27.54 -4.82
N GLN A 358 -2.86 -26.76 -4.50
CA GLN A 358 -1.48 -27.12 -4.79
C GLN A 358 -1.08 -28.46 -4.17
N GLN A 359 -1.48 -28.71 -2.91
CA GLN A 359 -1.19 -29.97 -2.24
C GLN A 359 -1.87 -31.16 -2.93
N TYR A 360 -3.05 -30.96 -3.52
CA TYR A 360 -3.75 -32.01 -4.27
C TYR A 360 -2.99 -32.39 -5.53
N TYR A 361 -2.53 -31.38 -6.27
CA TYR A 361 -1.74 -31.58 -7.48
C TYR A 361 -0.39 -32.24 -7.17
N GLU A 362 0.30 -31.82 -6.12
CA GLU A 362 1.59 -32.39 -5.70
C GLU A 362 1.45 -33.82 -5.15
N ALA A 363 0.31 -34.17 -4.56
CA ALA A 363 0.01 -35.53 -4.12
C ALA A 363 -0.40 -36.48 -5.27
N GLY A 364 -0.38 -36.02 -6.51
CA GLY A 364 -0.59 -36.86 -7.70
C GLY A 364 -2.03 -36.92 -8.20
N MET A 365 -2.88 -35.94 -7.87
CA MET A 365 -4.22 -35.83 -8.46
C MET A 365 -4.15 -35.84 -9.99
N GLU A 366 -4.97 -36.67 -10.63
CA GLU A 366 -4.99 -36.77 -12.09
C GLU A 366 -5.71 -35.56 -12.71
N VAL A 367 -5.07 -34.92 -13.68
CA VAL A 367 -5.64 -33.83 -14.47
C VAL A 367 -5.71 -34.27 -15.94
N PRO A 368 -6.85 -34.13 -16.63
CA PRO A 368 -6.93 -34.42 -18.06
C PRO A 368 -5.94 -33.58 -18.87
N ASP A 369 -5.30 -34.19 -19.89
CA ASP A 369 -4.16 -33.59 -20.61
C ASP A 369 -4.50 -32.26 -21.33
N ASP A 370 -5.73 -32.14 -21.83
CA ASP A 370 -6.23 -30.96 -22.57
C ASP A 370 -6.60 -29.76 -21.66
N VAL A 371 -6.67 -29.95 -20.35
CA VAL A 371 -7.01 -28.88 -19.40
C VAL A 371 -5.79 -28.02 -19.10
N THR A 372 -5.92 -26.71 -19.26
CA THR A 372 -4.87 -25.77 -18.86
C THR A 372 -4.75 -25.74 -17.35
N ILE A 373 -3.55 -25.97 -16.83
CA ILE A 373 -3.26 -25.81 -15.40
C ILE A 373 -2.90 -24.34 -15.15
N LEU A 374 -3.75 -23.63 -14.40
CA LEU A 374 -3.50 -22.24 -14.02
C LEU A 374 -2.77 -22.21 -12.68
N LEU A 375 -1.48 -21.92 -12.71
CA LEU A 375 -0.64 -21.68 -11.54
C LEU A 375 -0.89 -20.28 -10.99
N ALA A 376 -0.45 -20.02 -9.76
CA ALA A 376 -0.60 -18.71 -9.13
C ALA A 376 0.66 -18.24 -8.41
N ASP A 377 0.75 -16.94 -8.24
CA ASP A 377 1.62 -16.34 -7.23
C ASP A 377 1.06 -16.55 -5.81
N ASP A 378 1.80 -16.07 -4.82
CA ASP A 378 1.42 -16.09 -3.42
C ASP A 378 0.51 -14.92 -3.00
N ASN A 379 -0.11 -14.25 -3.97
CA ASN A 379 -0.87 -13.01 -3.82
C ASN A 379 -0.05 -11.75 -3.51
N TYR A 380 1.28 -11.80 -3.50
CA TYR A 380 2.17 -10.65 -3.30
C TYR A 380 3.21 -10.51 -4.42
N GLY A 381 2.97 -11.17 -5.56
CA GLY A 381 3.87 -11.14 -6.70
C GLY A 381 5.09 -12.06 -6.57
N ASN A 382 5.00 -13.17 -5.83
CA ASN A 382 5.99 -14.25 -5.86
C ASN A 382 5.36 -15.53 -6.39
N ILE A 383 5.82 -16.01 -7.54
CA ILE A 383 5.34 -17.27 -8.14
C ILE A 383 5.60 -18.43 -7.18
N ARG A 384 4.58 -19.25 -6.91
CA ARG A 384 4.68 -20.37 -5.96
C ARG A 384 5.42 -21.56 -6.53
N MET A 385 5.05 -21.97 -7.74
CA MET A 385 5.56 -23.18 -8.39
C MET A 385 5.56 -23.01 -9.91
N LEU A 386 6.41 -23.77 -10.60
CA LEU A 386 6.49 -23.83 -12.05
C LEU A 386 6.57 -25.27 -12.56
N PRO A 387 6.21 -25.53 -13.83
CA PRO A 387 6.26 -26.86 -14.42
C PRO A 387 7.68 -27.40 -14.52
N LYS A 388 7.84 -28.68 -14.18
CA LYS A 388 9.06 -29.46 -14.45
C LYS A 388 9.22 -29.65 -15.96
N PRO A 389 10.46 -29.82 -16.48
CA PRO A 389 10.68 -30.02 -17.91
C PRO A 389 9.77 -31.09 -18.56
N GLU A 390 9.57 -32.22 -17.89
CA GLU A 390 8.73 -33.34 -18.35
C GLU A 390 7.22 -33.07 -18.30
N GLU A 391 6.78 -32.05 -17.57
CA GLU A 391 5.37 -31.67 -17.47
C GLU A 391 4.94 -30.65 -18.54
N ARG A 392 5.91 -29.98 -19.19
CA ARG A 392 5.65 -28.85 -20.11
C ARG A 392 4.93 -29.26 -21.41
N ASP A 393 5.03 -30.53 -21.80
CA ASP A 393 4.51 -31.03 -23.08
C ASP A 393 3.00 -31.35 -23.06
N ARG A 394 2.31 -31.17 -21.93
CA ARG A 394 0.86 -31.38 -21.82
C ARG A 394 0.11 -30.49 -22.81
N SER A 395 -0.86 -31.06 -23.52
CA SER A 395 -1.56 -30.34 -24.60
C SER A 395 -2.34 -29.10 -24.15
N GLY A 396 -2.86 -29.12 -22.91
CA GLY A 396 -3.53 -27.99 -22.28
C GLY A 396 -2.58 -26.87 -21.83
N GLY A 397 -1.28 -27.16 -21.69
CA GLY A 397 -0.23 -26.26 -21.20
C GLY A 397 -0.53 -25.60 -19.84
N TYR A 398 0.18 -24.51 -19.55
CA TYR A 398 0.12 -23.82 -18.26
C TYR A 398 -0.21 -22.33 -18.38
N GLY A 399 -0.89 -21.80 -17.35
CA GLY A 399 -1.11 -20.38 -17.16
C GLY A 399 -0.59 -19.86 -15.82
N MET A 400 -0.58 -18.55 -15.66
CA MET A 400 -0.22 -17.82 -14.44
C MET A 400 -1.31 -16.81 -14.06
N TYR A 401 -1.74 -16.89 -12.79
CA TYR A 401 -2.53 -15.88 -12.11
C TYR A 401 -1.65 -15.05 -11.15
N TYR A 402 -1.50 -13.76 -11.43
CA TYR A 402 -0.60 -12.85 -10.72
C TYR A 402 -1.37 -11.71 -10.01
N HIS A 403 -0.79 -11.04 -9.02
CA HIS A 403 -1.48 -9.97 -8.26
C HIS A 403 -0.78 -8.61 -8.27
N PHE A 404 -1.54 -7.56 -8.58
CA PHE A 404 -1.21 -6.16 -8.28
C PHE A 404 -2.07 -5.57 -7.15
N ASP A 405 -3.10 -6.30 -6.72
CA ASP A 405 -4.05 -5.93 -5.68
C ASP A 405 -4.49 -7.20 -4.93
N TYR A 406 -4.67 -7.14 -3.60
CA TYR A 406 -5.07 -8.30 -2.82
C TYR A 406 -5.88 -7.96 -1.57
N VAL A 407 -6.91 -8.78 -1.31
CA VAL A 407 -7.71 -8.79 -0.07
C VAL A 407 -7.44 -10.11 0.65
N GLY A 408 -6.67 -10.05 1.73
CA GLY A 408 -6.32 -11.23 2.52
C GLY A 408 -5.10 -11.05 3.43
N GLY A 409 -4.69 -12.15 4.08
CA GLY A 409 -3.55 -12.18 5.00
C GLY A 409 -2.18 -12.16 4.28
N PRO A 410 -1.10 -11.77 4.96
CA PRO A 410 -1.06 -11.13 6.29
C PRO A 410 -1.67 -9.73 6.33
N ARG A 411 -1.66 -8.98 5.21
CA ARG A 411 -2.23 -7.63 5.07
C ARG A 411 -2.72 -7.34 3.65
N SER A 412 -3.96 -6.88 3.51
CA SER A 412 -4.48 -6.41 2.21
C SER A 412 -3.70 -5.19 1.70
N TYR A 413 -3.59 -5.04 0.39
CA TYR A 413 -3.04 -3.84 -0.28
C TYR A 413 -3.89 -3.54 -1.52
N ARG A 414 -4.50 -2.34 -1.55
CA ARG A 414 -5.69 -2.05 -2.36
C ARG A 414 -5.76 -0.63 -2.94
N TRP A 415 -4.81 0.24 -2.60
CA TRP A 415 -4.95 1.67 -2.85
C TRP A 415 -4.14 2.16 -4.05
N VAL A 416 -2.82 1.93 -4.03
CA VAL A 416 -1.89 2.37 -5.07
C VAL A 416 -1.01 1.21 -5.51
N HIS A 417 -0.38 1.34 -6.67
CA HIS A 417 0.49 0.28 -7.17
C HIS A 417 1.77 0.12 -6.31
N THR A 418 2.13 -1.14 -6.01
CA THR A 418 3.19 -1.49 -5.05
C THR A 418 4.13 -2.62 -5.51
N VAL A 419 4.05 -3.07 -6.77
CA VAL A 419 4.88 -4.17 -7.31
C VAL A 419 5.87 -3.61 -8.35
N PRO A 420 7.17 -3.44 -8.04
CA PRO A 420 8.10 -2.79 -8.97
C PRO A 420 8.19 -3.51 -10.33
N LEU A 421 8.33 -2.75 -11.43
CA LEU A 421 8.42 -3.34 -12.78
C LEU A 421 9.56 -4.35 -12.95
N PRO A 422 10.77 -4.15 -12.37
CA PRO A 422 11.82 -5.17 -12.41
C PRO A 422 11.42 -6.51 -11.76
N LYS A 423 10.57 -6.47 -10.72
CA LYS A 423 10.02 -7.66 -10.08
C LYS A 423 9.03 -8.38 -10.99
N ILE A 424 8.12 -7.64 -11.62
CA ILE A 424 7.18 -8.19 -12.61
C ILE A 424 7.96 -8.85 -13.74
N TRP A 425 8.96 -8.16 -14.30
CA TRP A 425 9.79 -8.69 -15.36
C TRP A 425 10.45 -10.03 -14.97
N GLN A 426 11.13 -10.06 -13.83
CA GLN A 426 11.89 -11.23 -13.41
C GLN A 426 10.98 -12.44 -13.15
N GLN A 427 9.85 -12.25 -12.48
CA GLN A 427 8.89 -13.32 -12.18
C GLN A 427 8.20 -13.81 -13.45
N MET A 428 7.69 -12.90 -14.29
CA MET A 428 6.94 -13.30 -15.48
C MET A 428 7.83 -13.86 -16.59
N ARG A 429 9.07 -13.38 -16.72
CA ARG A 429 10.07 -14.01 -17.59
C ARG A 429 10.41 -15.42 -17.11
N LEU A 430 10.60 -15.61 -15.81
CA LEU A 430 10.81 -16.93 -15.21
C LEU A 430 9.64 -17.88 -15.52
N ALA A 431 8.39 -17.42 -15.43
CA ALA A 431 7.21 -18.20 -15.78
C ALA A 431 7.21 -18.63 -17.26
N TYR A 432 7.47 -17.68 -18.17
CA TYR A 432 7.52 -17.95 -19.61
C TYR A 432 8.58 -18.99 -19.96
N ASP A 433 9.78 -18.85 -19.39
CA ASP A 433 10.92 -19.74 -19.62
C ASP A 433 10.67 -21.18 -19.09
N HIS A 434 9.64 -21.35 -18.26
CA HIS A 434 9.14 -22.64 -17.77
C HIS A 434 7.94 -23.19 -18.58
N GLY A 435 7.61 -22.60 -19.72
CA GLY A 435 6.50 -23.04 -20.58
C GLY A 435 5.12 -22.59 -20.10
N VAL A 436 5.05 -21.58 -19.22
CA VAL A 436 3.79 -21.00 -18.77
C VAL A 436 3.38 -19.89 -19.74
N ASP A 437 2.81 -20.27 -20.87
CA ASP A 437 2.53 -19.37 -22.01
C ASP A 437 1.08 -19.48 -22.54
N ARG A 438 0.20 -20.26 -21.89
CA ARG A 438 -1.19 -20.41 -22.33
C ARG A 438 -2.06 -19.26 -21.86
N ILE A 439 -2.07 -18.97 -20.55
CA ILE A 439 -2.91 -17.92 -19.95
C ILE A 439 -2.07 -17.07 -19.00
N TRP A 440 -1.96 -15.78 -19.23
CA TRP A 440 -1.49 -14.81 -18.23
C TRP A 440 -2.64 -13.89 -17.85
N ILE A 441 -3.01 -13.90 -16.57
CA ILE A 441 -4.04 -13.03 -16.03
C ILE A 441 -3.55 -12.39 -14.73
N VAL A 442 -3.80 -11.09 -14.58
CA VAL A 442 -3.38 -10.33 -13.40
C VAL A 442 -4.59 -9.72 -12.69
N ASN A 443 -4.66 -9.88 -11.36
CA ASN A 443 -5.59 -9.15 -10.52
C ASN A 443 -5.16 -7.68 -10.48
N VAL A 444 -5.99 -6.81 -11.06
CA VAL A 444 -5.76 -5.37 -11.14
C VAL A 444 -6.64 -4.59 -10.18
N GLY A 445 -7.28 -5.25 -9.21
CA GLY A 445 -8.19 -4.62 -8.28
C GLY A 445 -9.27 -3.83 -9.02
N CYS A 446 -9.29 -2.52 -8.76
CA CYS A 446 -10.18 -1.54 -9.38
C CYS A 446 -9.73 -1.03 -10.76
N LEU A 447 -8.76 -1.67 -11.42
CA LEU A 447 -7.99 -1.23 -12.59
C LEU A 447 -7.11 0.01 -12.32
N LYS A 448 -7.71 1.11 -11.85
CA LYS A 448 -6.99 2.32 -11.44
C LYS A 448 -6.56 2.18 -9.97
N PRO A 449 -5.34 2.62 -9.58
CA PRO A 449 -4.30 3.28 -10.39
C PRO A 449 -3.14 2.32 -10.78
N HIS A 450 -3.43 1.21 -11.46
CA HIS A 450 -2.42 0.22 -11.90
C HIS A 450 -2.07 0.28 -13.39
N GLU A 451 -2.48 1.34 -14.09
CA GLU A 451 -2.44 1.47 -15.55
C GLU A 451 -1.07 1.09 -16.15
N VAL A 452 0.00 1.70 -15.65
CA VAL A 452 1.37 1.51 -16.17
C VAL A 452 1.86 0.07 -16.00
N ALA A 453 1.52 -0.59 -14.88
CA ALA A 453 1.95 -1.96 -14.62
C ALA A 453 1.10 -2.97 -15.39
N THR A 454 -0.20 -2.70 -15.54
CA THR A 454 -1.12 -3.49 -16.37
C THR A 454 -0.68 -3.46 -17.83
N GLU A 455 -0.31 -2.30 -18.35
CA GLU A 455 0.26 -2.20 -19.70
C GLU A 455 1.59 -2.95 -19.82
N PHE A 456 2.51 -2.80 -18.86
CA PHE A 456 3.78 -3.52 -18.88
C PHE A 456 3.57 -5.05 -18.91
N PHE A 457 2.66 -5.55 -18.08
CA PHE A 457 2.30 -6.97 -18.02
C PHE A 457 1.74 -7.49 -19.34
N LEU A 458 0.79 -6.78 -19.95
CA LEU A 458 0.17 -7.18 -21.21
C LEU A 458 1.12 -7.04 -22.40
N ASP A 459 1.98 -6.03 -22.41
CA ASP A 459 2.99 -5.83 -23.45
C ASP A 459 4.09 -6.90 -23.39
N MET A 460 4.49 -7.34 -22.18
CA MET A 460 5.33 -8.53 -22.00
C MET A 460 4.63 -9.81 -22.47
N ALA A 461 3.35 -9.99 -22.14
CA ALA A 461 2.58 -11.16 -22.56
C ALA A 461 2.40 -11.21 -24.09
N TYR A 462 2.34 -10.05 -24.73
CA TYR A 462 2.26 -9.91 -26.17
C TYR A 462 3.59 -10.22 -26.86
N ASP A 463 4.72 -9.77 -26.30
CA ASP A 463 6.07 -10.13 -26.74
C ASP A 463 7.07 -10.09 -25.60
N ILE A 464 7.44 -11.29 -25.17
CA ILE A 464 8.29 -11.53 -24.03
C ILE A 464 9.74 -11.09 -24.22
N ASP A 465 10.19 -10.91 -25.47
CA ASP A 465 11.57 -10.55 -25.79
C ASP A 465 11.75 -9.04 -25.99
N LYS A 466 10.65 -8.27 -25.99
CA LYS A 466 10.69 -6.81 -26.07
C LYS A 466 11.40 -6.18 -24.87
N TRP A 467 11.11 -6.69 -23.68
CA TRP A 467 11.63 -6.16 -22.42
C TRP A 467 12.58 -7.16 -21.76
N HIS A 468 13.78 -6.71 -21.47
CA HIS A 468 14.82 -7.43 -20.73
C HIS A 468 15.39 -6.55 -19.63
N LYS A 469 16.16 -7.14 -18.72
CA LYS A 469 16.69 -6.46 -17.52
C LYS A 469 17.34 -5.08 -17.73
N ASP A 470 17.90 -4.80 -18.90
CA ASP A 470 18.65 -3.56 -19.16
C ASP A 470 17.80 -2.45 -19.79
N ASN A 471 16.59 -2.76 -20.29
CA ASN A 471 15.74 -1.80 -21.01
C ASN A 471 14.37 -1.57 -20.35
N ILE A 472 14.15 -2.04 -19.11
CA ILE A 472 12.88 -1.79 -18.38
C ILE A 472 12.63 -0.28 -18.21
N ALA A 473 13.68 0.51 -18.00
CA ALA A 473 13.57 1.96 -17.94
C ALA A 473 13.12 2.60 -19.27
N ASP A 474 13.41 1.95 -20.41
CA ASP A 474 12.94 2.43 -21.70
C ASP A 474 11.43 2.26 -21.87
N PHE A 475 10.80 1.25 -21.24
CA PHE A 475 9.34 1.11 -21.24
C PHE A 475 8.68 2.36 -20.64
N VAL A 476 9.06 2.74 -19.42
CA VAL A 476 8.45 3.89 -18.75
C VAL A 476 8.79 5.21 -19.44
N ARG A 477 9.98 5.33 -20.05
CA ARG A 477 10.34 6.49 -20.86
C ARG A 477 9.46 6.60 -22.10
N GLN A 478 9.28 5.49 -22.84
CA GLN A 478 8.44 5.46 -24.05
C GLN A 478 6.96 5.69 -23.71
N TRP A 479 6.48 5.11 -22.62
CA TRP A 479 5.15 5.38 -22.08
C TRP A 479 4.98 6.87 -21.76
N ALA A 480 5.90 7.46 -20.99
CA ALA A 480 5.81 8.87 -20.61
C ALA A 480 5.88 9.81 -21.83
N GLU A 481 6.72 9.49 -22.81
CA GLU A 481 6.81 10.22 -24.09
C GLU A 481 5.48 10.16 -24.84
N ARG A 482 4.81 9.01 -24.87
CA ARG A 482 3.50 8.85 -25.49
C ARG A 482 2.43 9.69 -24.80
N GLU A 483 2.39 9.70 -23.47
CA GLU A 483 1.32 10.40 -22.74
C GLU A 483 1.53 11.91 -22.64
N PHE A 484 2.77 12.34 -22.39
CA PHE A 484 3.10 13.71 -21.98
C PHE A 484 4.03 14.45 -22.95
N GLY A 485 4.53 13.78 -23.98
CA GLY A 485 5.53 14.32 -24.90
C GLY A 485 6.97 14.11 -24.41
N PRO A 486 7.97 14.42 -25.26
CA PRO A 486 9.36 14.02 -25.02
C PRO A 486 10.10 14.87 -23.98
N GLU A 487 9.63 16.09 -23.68
CA GLU A 487 10.38 17.09 -22.88
C GLU A 487 10.77 16.59 -21.49
N TYR A 488 9.85 15.92 -20.79
CA TYR A 488 10.05 15.39 -19.43
C TYR A 488 9.98 13.87 -19.35
N ALA A 489 9.97 13.17 -20.49
CA ALA A 489 9.67 11.73 -20.52
C ALA A 489 10.64 10.88 -19.68
N ALA A 490 11.92 11.25 -19.65
CA ALA A 490 12.94 10.56 -18.87
C ALA A 490 12.70 10.75 -17.36
N GLU A 491 12.50 11.98 -16.90
CA GLU A 491 12.25 12.27 -15.48
C GLU A 491 10.92 11.69 -14.99
N ILE A 492 9.87 11.73 -15.83
CA ILE A 492 8.59 11.10 -15.51
C ILE A 492 8.78 9.58 -15.36
N GLY A 493 9.50 8.95 -16.28
CA GLY A 493 9.83 7.53 -16.18
C GLY A 493 10.59 7.18 -14.90
N GLU A 494 11.57 8.01 -14.52
CA GLU A 494 12.34 7.85 -13.28
C GLU A 494 11.45 7.99 -12.04
N ILE A 495 10.59 9.01 -11.98
CA ILE A 495 9.62 9.21 -10.89
C ILE A 495 8.76 7.95 -10.73
N VAL A 496 8.23 7.45 -11.85
CA VAL A 496 7.33 6.29 -11.86
C VAL A 496 8.02 5.01 -11.41
N MET A 497 9.29 4.81 -11.77
CA MET A 497 10.09 3.69 -11.27
C MET A 497 10.37 3.82 -9.77
N LYS A 498 10.79 5.01 -9.31
CA LYS A 498 11.18 5.25 -7.91
C LYS A 498 10.04 5.11 -6.93
N TYR A 499 8.89 5.76 -7.15
CA TYR A 499 7.79 5.65 -6.18
C TYR A 499 7.27 4.20 -6.08
N LYS A 500 7.26 3.45 -7.19
CA LYS A 500 6.87 2.03 -7.19
C LYS A 500 7.88 1.18 -6.45
N GLN A 501 9.18 1.47 -6.60
CA GLN A 501 10.23 0.83 -5.81
C GLN A 501 10.04 1.11 -4.31
N PHE A 502 9.76 2.36 -3.95
CA PHE A 502 9.56 2.76 -2.55
C PHE A 502 8.31 2.11 -1.93
N ASN A 503 7.21 2.04 -2.68
CA ASN A 503 6.00 1.29 -2.28
C ASN A 503 6.24 -0.23 -2.25
N GLY A 504 7.25 -0.71 -2.97
CA GLY A 504 7.74 -2.08 -2.92
C GLY A 504 8.57 -2.38 -1.67
N ARG A 505 9.18 -1.38 -1.02
CA ARG A 505 9.88 -1.56 0.28
C ARG A 505 8.89 -2.01 1.35
N ARG A 506 7.78 -1.29 1.44
CA ARG A 506 6.64 -1.54 2.34
C ARG A 506 5.39 -0.98 1.68
N LYS A 507 4.31 -1.78 1.64
CA LYS A 507 3.02 -1.30 1.09
C LYS A 507 2.54 -0.10 1.94
N PRO A 508 2.08 1.02 1.35
CA PRO A 508 1.70 2.21 2.11
C PRO A 508 0.70 1.94 3.24
N GLU A 509 -0.26 1.05 2.99
CA GLU A 509 -1.34 0.68 3.92
C GLU A 509 -0.84 0.09 5.26
N ILE A 510 0.40 -0.43 5.28
CA ILE A 510 1.00 -1.13 6.42
C ILE A 510 2.26 -0.43 6.94
N ILE A 511 2.47 0.83 6.56
CA ILE A 511 3.47 1.70 7.18
C ILE A 511 2.90 2.17 8.52
N THR A 512 3.72 2.03 9.56
CA THR A 512 3.45 2.45 10.93
C THR A 512 4.55 3.37 11.44
N PRO A 513 4.35 4.11 12.55
CA PRO A 513 5.35 5.05 13.08
C PRO A 513 6.71 4.44 13.42
N ASP A 514 6.77 3.13 13.64
CA ASP A 514 7.96 2.36 13.99
C ASP A 514 8.54 1.54 12.82
N THR A 515 8.00 1.69 11.60
CA THR A 515 8.49 0.95 10.42
C THR A 515 9.94 1.29 10.09
N TYR A 516 10.28 2.58 9.98
CA TYR A 516 11.64 3.05 9.68
C TYR A 516 12.29 3.61 10.94
N SER A 517 13.57 3.29 11.15
CA SER A 517 14.29 3.69 12.36
C SER A 517 14.45 5.20 12.44
N LEU A 518 13.91 5.79 13.52
CA LEU A 518 14.14 7.19 13.89
C LEU A 518 15.51 7.39 14.57
N LEU A 519 16.16 6.30 14.98
CA LEU A 519 17.34 6.33 15.85
C LEU A 519 18.62 5.96 15.12
N HIS A 520 18.56 4.96 14.24
CA HIS A 520 19.74 4.35 13.66
C HIS A 520 19.86 4.71 12.18
N TYR A 521 21.08 5.08 11.79
CA TYR A 521 21.48 5.35 10.40
C TYR A 521 20.65 6.42 9.68
N ARG A 522 19.96 7.26 10.45
CA ARG A 522 19.06 8.31 9.96
C ARG A 522 18.08 7.77 8.91
N GLU A 523 17.62 6.54 9.12
CA GLU A 523 16.85 5.80 8.12
C GLU A 523 15.54 6.53 7.75
N ALA A 524 14.74 6.91 8.75
CA ALA A 524 13.49 7.62 8.50
C ALA A 524 13.71 8.95 7.75
N GLU A 525 14.73 9.72 8.15
CA GLU A 525 15.11 10.98 7.48
C GLU A 525 15.50 10.75 6.02
N ARG A 526 16.40 9.80 5.75
CA ARG A 526 16.86 9.50 4.38
C ARG A 526 15.73 8.99 3.49
N VAL A 527 14.93 8.05 4.00
CA VAL A 527 13.81 7.47 3.25
C VAL A 527 12.76 8.54 2.92
N LEU A 528 12.46 9.44 3.86
CA LEU A 528 11.56 10.56 3.61
C LEU A 528 12.17 11.55 2.61
N ALA A 529 13.46 11.86 2.71
CA ALA A 529 14.14 12.78 1.79
C ALA A 529 14.15 12.24 0.36
N GLU A 530 14.55 10.98 0.17
CA GLU A 530 14.52 10.30 -1.14
C GLU A 530 13.13 10.33 -1.78
N PHE A 531 12.07 10.10 -1.00
CA PHE A 531 10.70 10.12 -1.51
C PHE A 531 10.23 11.56 -1.80
N ALA A 532 10.50 12.50 -0.91
CA ALA A 532 10.12 13.89 -1.07
C ALA A 532 10.77 14.54 -2.30
N GLU A 533 12.04 14.26 -2.59
CA GLU A 533 12.72 14.74 -3.80
C GLU A 533 12.01 14.31 -5.08
N VAL A 534 11.59 13.03 -5.15
CA VAL A 534 10.82 12.49 -6.27
C VAL A 534 9.48 13.23 -6.42
N VAL A 535 8.79 13.50 -5.32
CA VAL A 535 7.50 14.21 -5.33
C VAL A 535 7.66 15.68 -5.69
N PHE A 536 8.67 16.38 -5.19
CA PHE A 536 8.92 17.76 -5.57
C PHE A 536 9.20 17.91 -7.06
N ARG A 537 9.99 16.99 -7.64
CA ARG A 537 10.19 16.94 -9.09
C ARG A 537 8.89 16.65 -9.83
N ALA A 538 8.06 15.73 -9.32
CA ALA A 538 6.78 15.43 -9.93
C ALA A 538 5.83 16.64 -9.94
N GLU A 539 5.80 17.41 -8.86
CA GLU A 539 5.02 18.64 -8.76
C GLU A 539 5.54 19.76 -9.68
N GLU A 540 6.85 19.92 -9.84
CA GLU A 540 7.43 20.89 -10.78
C GLU A 540 6.99 20.61 -12.22
N ILE A 541 7.10 19.35 -12.65
CA ILE A 541 6.65 18.92 -13.97
C ILE A 541 5.14 19.16 -14.12
N TYR A 542 4.33 18.83 -13.10
CA TYR A 542 2.89 19.13 -13.13
C TYR A 542 2.59 20.62 -13.34
N GLN A 543 3.38 21.52 -12.75
CA GLN A 543 3.20 22.95 -12.97
C GLN A 543 3.60 23.38 -14.38
N ALA A 544 4.70 22.83 -14.91
CA ALA A 544 5.23 23.13 -16.24
C ALA A 544 4.37 22.55 -17.39
N LEU A 545 3.66 21.45 -17.17
CA LEU A 545 2.89 20.77 -18.21
C LEU A 545 1.72 21.63 -18.75
N PRO A 546 1.39 21.50 -20.04
CA PRO A 546 0.19 22.12 -20.62
C PRO A 546 -1.08 21.67 -19.89
N ALA A 547 -2.08 22.56 -19.80
CA ALA A 547 -3.33 22.29 -19.08
C ALA A 547 -4.04 20.99 -19.55
N ALA A 548 -3.98 20.68 -20.85
CA ALA A 548 -4.58 19.47 -21.43
C ALA A 548 -3.92 18.15 -20.95
N LYS A 549 -2.71 18.21 -20.38
CA LYS A 549 -1.97 17.05 -19.87
C LYS A 549 -2.08 16.90 -18.35
N LYS A 550 -2.58 17.93 -17.65
CA LYS A 550 -2.58 17.96 -16.17
C LYS A 550 -3.48 16.89 -15.55
N ASP A 551 -4.67 16.64 -16.10
CA ASP A 551 -5.56 15.61 -15.57
C ASP A 551 -4.92 14.21 -15.66
N ALA A 552 -4.32 13.87 -16.81
CA ALA A 552 -3.62 12.60 -17.01
C ALA A 552 -2.38 12.49 -16.10
N TYR A 553 -1.58 13.55 -16.00
CA TYR A 553 -0.39 13.56 -15.17
C TYR A 553 -0.73 13.43 -13.69
N TYR A 554 -1.79 14.10 -13.24
CA TYR A 554 -2.21 14.05 -11.85
C TYR A 554 -2.52 12.62 -11.44
N GLN A 555 -3.30 11.89 -12.24
CA GLN A 555 -3.73 10.53 -11.88
C GLN A 555 -2.66 9.45 -12.11
N LEU A 556 -1.82 9.58 -13.15
CA LEU A 556 -0.84 8.56 -13.51
C LEU A 556 0.50 8.70 -12.77
N VAL A 557 0.85 9.92 -12.33
CA VAL A 557 2.18 10.23 -11.79
C VAL A 557 2.07 10.90 -10.42
N LEU A 558 1.42 12.07 -10.34
CA LEU A 558 1.51 12.91 -9.14
C LEU A 558 0.76 12.32 -7.94
N TYR A 559 -0.49 11.92 -8.10
CA TYR A 559 -1.29 11.35 -7.01
C TYR A 559 -0.66 10.10 -6.39
N PRO A 560 -0.30 9.04 -7.14
CA PRO A 560 0.28 7.85 -6.53
C PRO A 560 1.63 8.14 -5.85
N ALA A 561 2.45 9.04 -6.38
CA ALA A 561 3.72 9.42 -5.75
C ALA A 561 3.49 10.25 -4.47
N ARG A 562 2.69 11.32 -4.55
CA ARG A 562 2.47 12.25 -3.43
C ARG A 562 1.63 11.62 -2.32
N GLY A 563 0.59 10.86 -2.67
CA GLY A 563 -0.22 10.12 -1.70
C GLY A 563 0.64 9.15 -0.88
N SER A 564 1.45 8.33 -1.55
CA SER A 564 2.34 7.37 -0.87
C SER A 564 3.36 8.08 0.04
N MET A 565 3.95 9.18 -0.43
CA MET A 565 4.84 10.00 0.38
C MET A 565 4.13 10.63 1.59
N ASN A 566 2.87 11.08 1.43
CA ASN A 566 2.10 11.63 2.55
C ASN A 566 1.84 10.58 3.63
N VAL A 567 1.52 9.32 3.28
CA VAL A 567 1.34 8.23 4.25
C VAL A 567 2.66 7.89 4.96
N LEU A 568 3.77 7.86 4.24
CA LEU A 568 5.10 7.71 4.82
C LEU A 568 5.42 8.85 5.80
N LYS A 569 5.25 10.10 5.35
CA LYS A 569 5.52 11.32 6.11
C LYS A 569 4.65 11.41 7.37
N LEU A 570 3.36 11.09 7.26
CA LEU A 570 2.41 11.01 8.36
C LEU A 570 2.95 10.11 9.48
N ASN A 571 3.37 8.90 9.13
CA ASN A 571 3.86 7.93 10.10
C ASN A 571 5.22 8.35 10.71
N ILE A 572 6.13 8.94 9.91
CA ILE A 572 7.40 9.46 10.44
C ILE A 572 7.16 10.63 11.40
N TYR A 573 6.26 11.56 11.08
CA TYR A 573 5.92 12.68 11.97
C TYR A 573 5.23 12.20 13.25
N ALA A 574 4.32 11.23 13.17
CA ALA A 574 3.73 10.60 14.35
C ALA A 574 4.81 9.89 15.21
N GLY A 575 5.76 9.22 14.57
CA GLY A 575 6.88 8.58 15.25
C GLY A 575 7.79 9.58 15.95
N LEU A 576 8.15 10.69 15.29
CA LEU A 576 8.92 11.79 15.87
C LEU A 576 8.16 12.47 17.01
N ASN A 577 6.85 12.64 16.88
CA ASN A 577 6.00 13.15 17.95
C ASN A 577 6.10 12.26 19.21
N ASP A 578 5.87 10.95 19.09
CA ASP A 578 5.95 10.04 20.22
C ASP A 578 7.37 10.00 20.81
N PHE A 579 8.39 9.92 19.94
CA PHE A 579 9.79 9.89 20.36
C PHE A 579 10.20 11.14 21.15
N TYR A 580 9.85 12.33 20.65
CA TYR A 580 10.18 13.61 21.30
C TYR A 580 9.34 13.86 22.55
N ALA A 581 8.09 13.40 22.58
CA ALA A 581 7.25 13.47 23.77
C ALA A 581 7.84 12.65 24.94
N ARG A 582 8.37 11.45 24.68
CA ARG A 582 9.06 10.62 25.69
C ARG A 582 10.32 11.27 26.27
N GLN A 583 10.93 12.18 25.51
CA GLN A 583 12.10 12.98 25.89
C GLN A 583 11.74 14.32 26.56
N GLY A 584 10.46 14.71 26.58
CA GLY A 584 9.99 15.98 27.13
C GLY A 584 10.26 17.21 26.25
N ARG A 585 10.58 17.02 24.97
CA ARG A 585 10.91 18.10 24.02
C ARG A 585 9.64 18.86 23.64
N THR A 586 9.64 20.18 23.80
CA THR A 586 8.48 21.02 23.41
C THR A 586 8.13 20.91 21.92
N LYS A 587 9.12 20.64 21.07
CA LYS A 587 8.96 20.36 19.63
C LYS A 587 8.04 19.17 19.32
N ALA A 588 7.75 18.29 20.28
CA ALA A 588 6.76 17.24 20.10
C ALA A 588 5.39 17.79 19.67
N ASN A 589 4.99 18.96 20.19
CA ASN A 589 3.72 19.61 19.85
C ASN A 589 3.66 20.01 18.37
N LEU A 590 4.77 20.51 17.81
CA LEU A 590 4.86 20.82 16.38
C LEU A 590 4.64 19.57 15.52
N TYR A 591 5.27 18.44 15.88
CA TYR A 591 5.04 17.19 15.14
C TYR A 591 3.61 16.64 15.30
N ALA A 592 2.91 16.94 16.40
CA ALA A 592 1.47 16.65 16.50
C ALA A 592 0.67 17.46 15.47
N ASP A 593 0.90 18.78 15.39
CA ASP A 593 0.24 19.65 14.41
C ASP A 593 0.53 19.23 12.96
N LEU A 594 1.79 18.91 12.67
CA LEU A 594 2.19 18.47 11.33
C LEU A 594 1.63 17.10 10.98
N THR A 595 1.49 16.19 11.93
CA THR A 595 0.84 14.88 11.69
C THR A 595 -0.63 15.08 11.29
N GLU A 596 -1.37 15.89 12.05
CA GLU A 596 -2.76 16.25 11.73
C GLU A 596 -2.89 16.95 10.37
N TYR A 597 -1.98 17.88 10.06
CA TYR A 597 -1.94 18.58 8.78
C TYR A 597 -1.68 17.64 7.61
N VAL A 598 -0.71 16.73 7.72
CA VAL A 598 -0.40 15.76 6.65
C VAL A 598 -1.56 14.79 6.43
N PHE A 599 -2.23 14.34 7.50
CA PHE A 599 -3.44 13.52 7.40
C PHE A 599 -4.55 14.25 6.62
N ALA A 600 -4.80 15.53 6.94
CA ALA A 600 -5.77 16.35 6.22
C ALA A 600 -5.40 16.58 4.75
N ARG A 601 -4.09 16.70 4.44
CA ARG A 601 -3.60 16.86 3.06
C ARG A 601 -3.76 15.61 2.21
N GLU A 602 -3.52 14.43 2.77
CA GLU A 602 -3.82 13.16 2.08
C GLU A 602 -5.32 13.12 1.73
N ALA A 603 -6.19 13.37 2.71
CA ALA A 603 -7.63 13.39 2.49
C ALA A 603 -8.05 14.41 1.41
N ALA A 604 -7.39 15.57 1.36
CA ALA A 604 -7.63 16.59 0.33
C ALA A 604 -7.21 16.13 -1.09
N ASP A 605 -6.07 15.44 -1.21
CA ASP A 605 -5.60 14.88 -2.49
C ASP A 605 -6.55 13.79 -3.01
N THR A 606 -7.01 12.91 -2.11
CA THR A 606 -8.00 11.86 -2.40
C THR A 606 -9.36 12.47 -2.73
N PHE A 607 -9.77 13.53 -2.02
CA PHE A 607 -10.98 14.27 -2.36
C PHE A 607 -10.89 14.92 -3.75
N TYR A 608 -9.76 15.53 -4.10
CA TYR A 608 -9.56 16.15 -5.41
C TYR A 608 -9.63 15.10 -6.54
N TYR A 609 -8.94 13.96 -6.39
CA TYR A 609 -8.98 12.87 -7.36
C TYR A 609 -10.43 12.43 -7.62
N ASN A 610 -11.17 12.13 -6.55
CA ASN A 610 -12.53 11.65 -6.68
C ASN A 610 -13.49 12.73 -7.20
N ASN A 611 -13.43 13.96 -6.70
CA ASN A 611 -14.55 14.91 -6.85
C ASN A 611 -14.27 16.06 -7.83
N LYS A 612 -13.01 16.30 -8.23
CA LYS A 612 -12.62 17.49 -9.00
C LYS A 612 -11.86 17.16 -10.28
N LEU A 613 -10.94 16.20 -10.24
CA LEU A 613 -10.13 15.77 -11.37
C LEU A 613 -11.00 15.45 -12.59
N ALA A 614 -10.60 15.92 -13.78
CA ALA A 614 -11.33 15.67 -15.03
C ALA A 614 -12.84 15.99 -14.91
N LYS A 615 -13.18 17.09 -14.22
CA LYS A 615 -14.56 17.53 -13.95
C LYS A 615 -15.39 16.51 -13.16
N GLY A 616 -14.75 15.75 -12.27
CA GLY A 616 -15.40 14.75 -11.42
C GLY A 616 -15.67 13.42 -12.12
N LYS A 617 -15.00 13.14 -13.24
CA LYS A 617 -15.12 11.87 -13.98
C LYS A 617 -14.87 10.66 -13.08
N TRP A 618 -13.94 10.77 -12.14
CA TRP A 618 -13.41 9.67 -11.33
C TRP A 618 -14.04 9.55 -9.94
N LYS A 619 -15.30 9.99 -9.78
CA LYS A 619 -15.99 10.00 -8.49
C LYS A 619 -16.06 8.64 -7.81
N GLY A 620 -15.33 8.53 -6.70
CA GLY A 620 -15.31 7.38 -5.81
C GLY A 620 -14.37 6.25 -6.25
N ILE A 621 -13.55 6.44 -7.30
CA ILE A 621 -12.65 5.39 -7.77
C ILE A 621 -11.46 5.16 -6.83
N ILE A 622 -11.13 6.12 -5.95
CA ILE A 622 -10.12 5.95 -4.90
C ILE A 622 -10.80 6.11 -3.54
N SER A 623 -11.54 5.09 -3.10
CA SER A 623 -12.34 5.12 -1.86
C SER A 623 -11.87 4.11 -0.80
N ASP A 624 -10.91 3.25 -1.13
CA ASP A 624 -10.32 2.33 -0.15
C ASP A 624 -9.57 3.12 0.93
N ALA A 625 -9.92 2.85 2.19
CA ALA A 625 -9.11 3.32 3.30
C ALA A 625 -7.72 2.68 3.21
N HIS A 626 -6.70 3.41 3.64
CA HIS A 626 -5.30 3.04 3.47
C HIS A 626 -4.41 3.57 4.60
N ILE A 627 -5.02 4.03 5.71
CA ILE A 627 -4.32 4.49 6.91
C ILE A 627 -4.96 3.83 8.14
N GLY A 628 -4.14 3.19 8.98
CA GLY A 628 -4.59 2.62 10.26
C GLY A 628 -4.92 1.12 10.23
N GLN A 629 -4.35 0.35 9.31
CA GLN A 629 -4.57 -1.09 9.21
C GLN A 629 -3.90 -1.86 10.36
N THR A 630 -4.70 -2.58 11.18
CA THR A 630 -4.20 -3.35 12.34
C THR A 630 -4.25 -4.87 12.15
N GLY A 631 -5.07 -5.35 11.21
CA GLY A 631 -5.21 -6.76 10.85
C GLY A 631 -5.10 -6.97 9.34
N TRP A 632 -5.46 -8.16 8.85
CA TRP A 632 -5.42 -8.40 7.40
C TRP A 632 -6.40 -7.51 6.63
N GLN A 633 -7.50 -7.09 7.27
CA GLN A 633 -8.54 -6.24 6.71
C GLN A 633 -8.14 -4.78 6.74
N THR A 634 -8.45 -4.07 5.66
CA THR A 634 -8.47 -2.62 5.61
C THR A 634 -9.55 -2.08 6.55
N PRO A 635 -9.33 -0.95 7.27
CA PRO A 635 -10.39 -0.32 8.07
C PRO A 635 -11.52 0.23 7.18
N GLU A 636 -12.68 0.56 7.76
CA GLU A 636 -13.80 1.18 7.02
C GLU A 636 -13.50 2.61 6.59
N GLU A 637 -12.60 3.29 7.31
CA GLU A 637 -12.20 4.68 7.10
C GLU A 637 -10.74 4.88 7.53
N ASN A 638 -10.09 5.95 7.02
CA ASN A 638 -8.72 6.27 7.38
C ASN A 638 -8.63 6.67 8.87
N ILE A 639 -7.76 6.00 9.62
CA ILE A 639 -7.54 6.26 11.06
C ILE A 639 -6.17 6.91 11.24
N MET A 640 -6.15 8.17 11.67
CA MET A 640 -4.92 8.89 11.95
C MET A 640 -4.13 8.20 13.09
N PRO A 641 -2.79 8.10 13.00
CA PRO A 641 -1.95 7.68 14.12
C PRO A 641 -2.15 8.58 15.35
N GLU A 642 -1.99 8.01 16.54
CA GLU A 642 -2.08 8.78 17.79
C GLU A 642 -0.94 9.80 17.89
N VAL A 643 -1.26 11.00 18.40
CA VAL A 643 -0.29 12.06 18.69
C VAL A 643 -0.37 12.51 20.14
N LYS A 644 0.77 12.94 20.69
CA LYS A 644 0.93 13.39 22.08
C LYS A 644 1.23 14.89 22.11
N ARG A 645 0.60 15.60 23.04
CA ARG A 645 0.88 17.02 23.30
C ARG A 645 1.36 17.20 24.73
N LEU A 646 2.47 17.90 24.90
CA LEU A 646 3.06 18.25 26.18
C LEU A 646 2.48 19.57 26.68
N ALA A 647 2.12 19.62 27.97
CA ALA A 647 1.89 20.88 28.67
C ALA A 647 3.25 21.56 28.89
N VAL A 648 3.41 22.76 28.35
CA VAL A 648 4.68 23.48 28.40
C VAL A 648 4.64 24.53 29.51
N GLU A 649 5.53 24.38 30.50
CA GLU A 649 5.66 25.33 31.60
C GLU A 649 6.39 26.61 31.20
N GLU A 650 6.14 27.71 31.93
CA GLU A 650 6.90 28.95 31.78
C GLU A 650 8.37 28.80 32.23
N GLY A 651 9.24 29.66 31.72
CA GLY A 651 10.68 29.63 31.92
C GLY A 651 11.42 28.89 30.83
N SER A 652 12.71 28.66 31.05
CA SER A 652 13.61 27.97 30.11
C SER A 652 14.30 26.81 30.82
N ALA A 653 14.44 25.67 30.14
CA ALA A 653 15.24 24.56 30.64
C ALA A 653 15.86 23.78 29.49
N MET A 654 17.20 23.69 29.49
CA MET A 654 17.97 23.03 28.44
C MET A 654 17.96 21.51 28.61
N GLY A 655 17.69 20.81 27.51
CA GLY A 655 18.01 19.39 27.33
C GLY A 655 18.97 19.18 26.16
N VAL A 656 19.73 18.08 26.21
CA VAL A 656 20.68 17.69 25.15
C VAL A 656 20.44 16.23 24.75
N ALA A 657 20.34 15.96 23.46
CA ALA A 657 20.28 14.62 22.88
C ALA A 657 21.43 14.44 21.89
N VAL A 658 21.94 13.21 21.79
CA VAL A 658 22.97 12.85 20.80
C VAL A 658 22.37 11.89 19.79
N GLU A 659 22.81 11.99 18.54
CA GLU A 659 22.42 11.06 17.48
C GLU A 659 22.63 9.60 17.92
N GLY A 660 21.66 8.72 17.61
CA GLY A 660 21.73 7.30 17.96
C GLY A 660 21.39 6.94 19.42
N SER A 661 21.08 7.91 20.28
CA SER A 661 20.70 7.67 21.68
C SER A 661 19.20 7.92 21.96
N LEU A 662 18.57 6.96 22.64
CA LEU A 662 17.23 7.15 23.22
C LEU A 662 17.25 8.10 24.44
N HIS A 663 18.36 8.13 25.16
CA HIS A 663 18.53 8.88 26.41
C HIS A 663 19.00 10.31 26.14
N VAL A 664 18.55 11.23 26.99
CA VAL A 664 18.83 12.67 26.88
C VAL A 664 19.35 13.22 28.21
N ARG A 665 20.15 14.29 28.15
CA ARG A 665 20.68 15.02 29.32
C ARG A 665 19.61 15.90 29.93
N THR A 666 18.59 15.26 30.45
CA THR A 666 17.57 15.78 31.38
C THR A 666 17.26 14.72 32.45
N LYS A 667 17.86 13.52 32.31
CA LYS A 667 17.79 12.34 33.16
C LYS A 667 19.21 11.87 33.54
N ASP A 668 19.31 10.96 34.51
CA ASP A 668 20.58 10.48 35.07
C ASP A 668 21.32 9.45 34.20
N ASP A 669 20.66 8.85 33.19
CA ASP A 669 21.12 7.75 32.34
C ASP A 669 21.62 8.19 30.94
N PHE A 670 21.96 9.47 30.78
CA PHE A 670 22.40 10.06 29.52
C PHE A 670 23.71 9.47 28.96
N ILE A 671 23.71 9.08 27.69
CA ILE A 671 24.91 8.70 26.94
C ILE A 671 25.43 9.94 26.21
N GLY A 672 26.46 10.58 26.75
CA GLY A 672 27.10 11.76 26.16
C GLY A 672 28.17 11.42 25.13
N LYS A 673 27.91 10.55 24.16
CA LYS A 673 28.89 10.17 23.11
C LYS A 673 28.19 10.02 21.76
N LEU A 674 28.73 10.66 20.72
CA LEU A 674 28.28 10.50 19.34
C LEU A 674 28.74 9.17 18.73
N PRO A 675 28.09 8.73 17.63
CA PRO A 675 28.67 7.69 16.78
C PRO A 675 30.10 8.04 16.33
N GLY A 676 30.90 7.03 16.01
CA GLY A 676 32.31 7.22 15.67
C GLY A 676 32.48 7.84 14.28
N PHE A 677 33.35 8.83 14.18
CA PHE A 677 33.73 9.47 12.93
C PHE A 677 34.91 8.71 12.30
N SER A 678 34.85 8.43 11.01
CA SER A 678 35.91 7.70 10.30
C SER A 678 36.41 8.48 9.09
N VAL A 679 37.73 8.50 8.86
CA VAL A 679 38.34 9.15 7.70
C VAL A 679 37.88 8.55 6.37
N PHE A 680 37.40 7.30 6.41
CA PHE A 680 36.86 6.58 5.26
C PHE A 680 35.42 7.00 4.94
N THR A 681 34.55 7.15 5.95
CA THR A 681 33.14 7.51 5.75
C THR A 681 32.94 9.03 5.65
N ARG A 682 33.76 9.80 6.38
CA ARG A 682 33.66 11.26 6.54
C ARG A 682 32.23 11.73 6.81
N GLU A 683 31.51 10.93 7.59
CA GLU A 683 30.15 11.22 7.99
C GLU A 683 30.12 12.39 8.99
N GLN A 684 29.01 13.12 8.97
CA GLN A 684 28.71 14.17 9.93
C GLN A 684 27.67 13.63 10.91
N HIS A 685 27.79 14.00 12.18
CA HIS A 685 26.82 13.65 13.21
C HIS A 685 26.24 14.90 13.85
N TYR A 686 25.17 14.75 14.63
CA TYR A 686 24.53 15.91 15.24
C TYR A 686 24.25 15.76 16.74
N ILE A 687 24.16 16.92 17.38
CA ILE A 687 23.70 17.11 18.75
C ILE A 687 22.44 17.97 18.70
N ASP A 688 21.34 17.48 19.25
CA ASP A 688 20.14 18.29 19.44
C ASP A 688 20.22 19.00 20.79
N VAL A 689 20.10 20.32 20.80
CA VAL A 689 19.86 21.12 22.01
C VAL A 689 18.42 21.61 21.97
N PHE A 690 17.64 21.30 23.00
CA PHE A 690 16.20 21.53 22.99
C PHE A 690 15.70 22.15 24.28
N ASN A 691 14.52 22.75 24.19
CA ASN A 691 13.82 23.34 25.32
C ASN A 691 12.82 22.35 25.91
N LEU A 692 12.79 22.29 27.23
CA LEU A 692 11.77 21.57 28.01
C LEU A 692 10.61 22.49 28.42
N LYS A 693 10.79 23.80 28.27
CA LYS A 693 9.88 24.85 28.73
C LYS A 693 9.62 25.87 27.60
N ARG A 694 8.81 26.89 27.88
CA ARG A 694 8.27 27.79 26.86
C ARG A 694 9.26 28.84 26.38
N ASP A 695 10.03 29.44 27.27
CA ASP A 695 10.74 30.68 26.99
C ASP A 695 12.09 30.38 26.32
N PRO A 696 12.46 31.05 25.21
CA PRO A 696 13.72 30.82 24.51
C PRO A 696 14.95 31.15 25.37
N PHE A 697 16.08 30.48 25.13
CA PHE A 697 17.32 30.73 25.85
C PHE A 697 18.58 30.73 24.96
N PRO A 698 19.61 31.53 25.28
CA PRO A 698 20.88 31.45 24.59
C PRO A 698 21.67 30.21 25.04
N VAL A 699 22.36 29.58 24.08
CA VAL A 699 23.30 28.49 24.31
C VAL A 699 24.66 28.82 23.69
N THR A 700 25.73 28.39 24.35
CA THR A 700 27.11 28.47 23.86
C THR A 700 27.71 27.08 23.77
N LEU A 701 28.51 26.84 22.73
CA LEU A 701 29.22 25.59 22.49
C LEU A 701 30.71 25.84 22.35
N ALA A 702 31.52 24.96 22.95
CA ALA A 702 32.98 25.01 22.85
C ALA A 702 33.53 23.61 22.57
N THR A 703 34.55 23.52 21.71
CA THR A 703 35.23 22.26 21.42
C THR A 703 36.52 22.16 22.23
N SER A 704 36.90 20.95 22.64
CA SER A 704 38.20 20.71 23.30
C SER A 704 39.37 20.90 22.33
N ASP A 705 39.12 20.71 21.04
CA ASP A 705 40.14 20.64 20.00
C ASP A 705 39.69 21.36 18.71
N PRO A 706 40.64 21.94 17.94
CA PRO A 706 40.34 22.70 16.73
C PRO A 706 39.96 21.83 15.53
N TRP A 707 40.21 20.52 15.58
CA TRP A 707 39.82 19.58 14.51
C TRP A 707 38.34 19.20 14.56
N ILE A 708 37.62 19.56 15.63
CA ILE A 708 36.17 19.43 15.74
C ILE A 708 35.53 20.71 15.21
N LYS A 709 34.73 20.61 14.16
CA LYS A 709 33.99 21.73 13.56
C LYS A 709 32.51 21.62 13.92
N LEU A 710 31.91 22.74 14.33
CA LEU A 710 30.47 22.84 14.60
C LEU A 710 29.80 23.74 13.57
N SER A 711 28.56 23.43 13.20
CA SER A 711 27.75 24.32 12.34
C SER A 711 27.42 25.66 13.02
N THR A 712 27.42 25.69 14.35
CA THR A 712 27.32 26.93 15.14
C THR A 712 27.97 26.76 16.52
N TYR A 713 28.48 27.87 17.06
CA TYR A 713 29.08 27.94 18.41
C TYR A 713 28.21 28.74 19.39
N GLU A 714 27.21 29.48 18.89
CA GLU A 714 26.24 30.21 19.71
C GLU A 714 24.89 30.25 18.98
N ALA A 715 23.81 30.11 19.74
CA ALA A 715 22.46 30.13 19.18
C ALA A 715 21.42 30.49 20.25
N VAL A 716 20.21 30.83 19.80
CA VAL A 716 19.03 30.92 20.67
C VAL A 716 18.17 29.68 20.41
N VAL A 717 17.88 28.93 21.47
CA VAL A 717 17.01 27.76 21.42
C VAL A 717 15.59 28.18 21.75
N GLU A 718 14.70 28.14 20.76
CA GLU A 718 13.25 28.35 20.96
C GLU A 718 12.60 27.03 21.40
N ASP A 719 12.46 26.09 20.48
CA ASP A 719 12.03 24.71 20.74
C ASP A 719 13.22 23.74 20.70
N GLN A 720 14.06 23.85 19.68
CA GLN A 720 15.23 23.01 19.42
C GLN A 720 16.10 23.56 18.30
N ILE A 721 17.41 23.38 18.46
CA ILE A 721 18.40 23.49 17.38
C ILE A 721 19.09 22.14 17.19
N LYS A 722 19.54 21.88 15.95
CA LYS A 722 20.42 20.77 15.62
C LYS A 722 21.80 21.31 15.29
N VAL A 723 22.79 20.97 16.10
CA VAL A 723 24.20 21.34 15.88
C VAL A 723 24.91 20.19 15.17
N TRP A 724 25.34 20.45 13.95
CA TRP A 724 26.12 19.49 13.17
C TRP A 724 27.58 19.54 13.60
N VAL A 725 28.17 18.35 13.74
CA VAL A 725 29.55 18.12 14.12
C VAL A 725 30.26 17.44 12.95
N ASP A 726 31.34 18.06 12.49
CA ASP A 726 32.20 17.57 11.41
C ASP A 726 33.67 17.56 11.87
N ILE A 727 34.51 16.84 11.15
CA ILE A 727 35.92 16.65 11.44
C ILE A 727 36.78 17.32 10.37
N ASP A 728 37.72 18.14 10.81
CA ASP A 728 38.78 18.67 9.96
C ASP A 728 39.84 17.61 9.69
N TRP A 729 39.59 16.72 8.73
CA TRP A 729 40.47 15.56 8.46
C TRP A 729 41.92 15.93 8.11
N GLU A 730 42.19 17.16 7.67
CA GLU A 730 43.56 17.66 7.44
C GLU A 730 44.34 17.88 8.75
N ASN A 731 43.63 18.28 9.82
CA ASN A 731 44.20 18.58 11.13
C ASN A 731 43.85 17.54 12.21
N ALA A 732 42.99 16.57 11.88
CA ALA A 732 42.59 15.51 12.79
C ALA A 732 43.78 14.62 13.17
N PRO A 733 43.93 14.25 14.46
CA PRO A 733 45.03 13.42 14.92
C PRO A 733 45.01 12.05 14.25
N LYS A 734 46.21 11.48 14.02
CA LYS A 734 46.35 10.09 13.58
C LYS A 734 46.21 9.15 14.77
N GLY A 735 45.43 8.09 14.61
CA GLY A 735 45.15 7.12 15.66
C GLY A 735 43.75 6.52 15.55
N LYS A 736 43.50 5.52 16.40
CA LYS A 736 42.18 4.88 16.55
C LYS A 736 41.53 5.36 17.84
N LYS A 737 40.22 5.61 17.78
CA LYS A 737 39.37 6.04 18.90
C LYS A 737 39.94 7.24 19.65
N VAL A 738 40.47 8.22 18.91
CA VAL A 738 40.92 9.47 19.51
C VAL A 738 39.70 10.26 19.98
N GLU A 739 39.67 10.62 21.26
CA GLU A 739 38.55 11.34 21.87
C GLU A 739 38.78 12.85 21.86
N GLY A 740 37.71 13.60 21.62
CA GLY A 740 37.57 15.02 21.91
C GLY A 740 36.18 15.29 22.46
N GLU A 741 35.87 16.54 22.79
CA GLU A 741 34.65 16.91 23.50
C GLU A 741 34.00 18.17 22.93
N VAL A 742 32.67 18.18 22.93
CA VAL A 742 31.83 19.36 22.72
C VAL A 742 31.14 19.68 24.04
N LYS A 743 31.44 20.86 24.58
CA LYS A 743 30.88 21.41 25.80
C LYS A 743 29.74 22.37 25.47
N ILE A 744 28.58 22.15 26.08
CA ILE A 744 27.34 22.90 25.81
C ILE A 744 26.89 23.57 27.11
N THR A 745 26.66 24.88 27.08
CA THR A 745 26.28 25.67 28.26
C THR A 745 25.07 26.55 27.97
N GLY A 746 24.01 26.39 28.77
CA GLY A 746 22.75 27.12 28.65
C GLY A 746 21.87 26.92 29.87
N THR A 747 20.98 27.87 30.20
CA THR A 747 20.07 27.80 31.38
C THR A 747 20.75 27.54 32.74
N GLY A 748 22.04 27.88 32.87
CA GLY A 748 22.82 27.61 34.10
C GLY A 748 23.26 26.15 34.26
N THR A 749 23.09 25.31 33.24
CA THR A 749 23.53 23.91 33.21
C THR A 749 24.58 23.69 32.13
N GLU A 750 25.31 22.58 32.26
CA GLU A 750 26.40 22.18 31.39
C GLU A 750 26.26 20.72 30.98
N ALA A 751 26.48 20.43 29.70
CA ALA A 751 26.56 19.09 29.15
C ALA A 751 27.85 18.91 28.35
N VAL A 752 28.45 17.73 28.43
CA VAL A 752 29.64 17.36 27.66
C VAL A 752 29.28 16.16 26.79
N VAL A 753 29.57 16.28 25.50
CA VAL A 753 29.39 15.23 24.50
C VAL A 753 30.74 14.84 23.92
N LYS A 754 31.07 13.55 23.98
CA LYS A 754 32.28 12.99 23.42
C LYS A 754 32.18 12.79 21.92
N VAL A 755 33.22 13.21 21.21
CA VAL A 755 33.50 12.98 19.80
C VAL A 755 34.61 11.94 19.72
N VAL A 756 34.43 10.89 18.93
CA VAL A 756 35.44 9.83 18.78
C VAL A 756 35.80 9.66 17.32
N VAL A 757 37.08 9.78 16.99
CA VAL A 757 37.61 9.75 15.62
C VAL A 757 38.50 8.53 15.41
N ASP A 758 38.27 7.84 14.29
CA ASP A 758 39.12 6.80 13.73
C ASP A 758 39.82 7.34 12.45
N ASN A 759 41.11 7.67 12.58
CA ASN A 759 41.98 8.17 11.52
C ASN A 759 43.30 7.36 11.52
N PRO A 760 43.27 6.09 11.09
CA PRO A 760 44.43 5.21 11.17
C PRO A 760 45.62 5.74 10.35
N GLU A 761 46.83 5.36 10.76
CA GLU A 761 48.05 5.62 9.98
C GLU A 761 48.07 4.80 8.69
N THR A 762 47.62 3.55 8.74
CA THR A 762 47.49 2.63 7.61
C THR A 762 46.36 1.63 7.86
N PRO A 763 45.60 1.24 6.82
CA PRO A 763 45.59 1.84 5.49
C PRO A 763 44.91 3.21 5.53
N THR A 764 45.36 4.12 4.67
CA THR A 764 44.61 5.34 4.33
C THR A 764 43.62 5.06 3.19
N PRO A 765 42.61 5.93 2.96
CA PRO A 765 41.66 5.74 1.85
C PRO A 765 42.33 5.52 0.47
N ASP A 766 43.47 6.18 0.24
CA ASP A 766 44.21 6.09 -1.02
C ASP A 766 45.05 4.82 -1.16
N GLU A 767 45.47 4.21 -0.05
CA GLU A 767 46.28 2.98 -0.03
C GLU A 767 45.46 1.71 -0.28
N LEU A 768 44.15 1.76 -0.09
CA LEU A 768 43.27 0.61 -0.30
C LEU A 768 43.31 0.10 -1.74
N GLU A 769 42.97 -1.16 -1.96
CA GLU A 769 42.76 -1.66 -3.32
C GLU A 769 41.37 -1.25 -3.82
N GLY A 770 41.20 -1.13 -5.15
CA GLY A 770 39.90 -0.78 -5.73
C GLY A 770 38.80 -1.77 -5.32
N ARG A 771 37.58 -1.29 -5.08
CA ARG A 771 36.43 -2.08 -4.61
C ARG A 771 36.64 -2.79 -3.26
N THR A 772 37.57 -2.30 -2.43
CA THR A 772 37.73 -2.79 -1.05
C THR A 772 36.80 -2.02 -0.12
N PHE A 773 35.86 -2.70 0.51
CA PHE A 773 35.00 -2.16 1.56
C PHE A 773 35.74 -2.13 2.90
N VAL A 774 35.54 -1.11 3.72
CA VAL A 774 36.24 -0.97 5.01
C VAL A 774 35.27 -1.03 6.17
N GLU A 775 35.64 -1.76 7.22
CA GLU A 775 34.93 -1.76 8.49
C GLU A 775 34.85 -0.34 9.07
N SER A 776 33.64 0.08 9.42
CA SER A 776 33.39 1.31 10.18
C SER A 776 32.25 1.07 11.15
N ASN A 777 32.38 1.56 12.39
CA ASN A 777 31.35 1.41 13.42
C ASN A 777 30.91 -0.05 13.66
N GLY A 778 31.81 -1.02 13.46
CA GLY A 778 31.59 -2.44 13.74
C GLY A 778 30.71 -3.18 12.72
N TYR A 779 30.58 -2.68 11.49
CA TYR A 779 29.93 -3.39 10.39
C TYR A 779 30.52 -3.03 9.02
N ILE A 780 30.18 -3.84 8.00
CA ILE A 780 30.37 -3.54 6.58
C ILE A 780 29.07 -3.84 5.83
N ALA A 781 28.53 -2.89 5.07
CA ALA A 781 27.32 -3.08 4.28
C ALA A 781 27.61 -2.88 2.79
N ILE A 782 27.10 -3.79 1.95
CA ILE A 782 27.50 -3.96 0.55
C ILE A 782 26.24 -4.15 -0.32
N GLU A 783 26.00 -3.26 -1.28
CA GLU A 783 25.01 -3.51 -2.34
C GLU A 783 25.51 -4.63 -3.26
N ALA A 784 24.63 -5.56 -3.64
CA ALA A 784 25.05 -6.77 -4.34
C ALA A 784 25.79 -6.51 -5.66
N GLU A 785 25.48 -5.41 -6.37
CA GLU A 785 26.14 -5.07 -7.63
C GLU A 785 27.59 -4.58 -7.50
N HIS A 786 28.03 -4.21 -6.30
CA HIS A 786 29.36 -3.64 -6.05
C HIS A 786 30.42 -4.70 -5.73
N TYR A 787 30.38 -5.83 -6.44
CA TYR A 787 31.41 -6.86 -6.38
C TYR A 787 32.75 -6.35 -6.96
N ALA A 788 33.85 -6.94 -6.49
CA ALA A 788 35.18 -6.76 -7.04
C ALA A 788 35.40 -7.63 -8.28
N ASN A 789 34.90 -8.87 -8.27
CA ASN A 789 34.91 -9.80 -9.40
C ASN A 789 33.57 -10.55 -9.51
N ASN A 790 33.17 -10.92 -10.72
CA ASN A 790 32.01 -11.77 -11.01
C ASN A 790 32.48 -12.92 -11.90
N VAL A 791 32.46 -14.13 -11.37
CA VAL A 791 33.06 -15.32 -11.99
C VAL A 791 31.96 -16.23 -12.51
N PRO A 792 31.76 -16.31 -13.85
CA PRO A 792 30.77 -17.22 -14.44
C PRO A 792 31.29 -18.66 -14.54
N VAL A 793 30.39 -19.61 -14.71
CA VAL A 793 30.69 -21.00 -15.07
C VAL A 793 29.94 -21.36 -16.34
N GLY A 794 30.67 -21.71 -17.40
CA GLY A 794 30.09 -21.97 -18.71
C GLY A 794 29.37 -20.73 -19.25
N ASP A 795 28.09 -20.88 -19.59
CA ASP A 795 27.21 -19.79 -20.02
C ASP A 795 26.35 -19.24 -18.88
N THR A 796 26.61 -19.58 -17.61
CA THR A 796 25.77 -19.17 -16.48
C THR A 796 26.54 -18.23 -15.55
N GLY A 797 25.93 -17.12 -15.15
CA GLY A 797 26.57 -16.15 -14.27
C GLY A 797 25.59 -15.15 -13.64
N TRP A 798 26.07 -14.46 -12.61
CA TRP A 798 25.33 -13.40 -11.94
C TRP A 798 25.24 -12.16 -12.82
N GLN A 799 24.06 -11.56 -12.93
CA GLN A 799 23.81 -10.37 -13.73
C GLN A 799 22.96 -9.37 -12.95
N LYS A 800 23.24 -8.08 -13.15
CA LYS A 800 22.52 -6.99 -12.50
C LYS A 800 21.12 -6.78 -13.10
N VAL A 801 20.13 -6.56 -12.25
CA VAL A 801 18.82 -6.00 -12.60
C VAL A 801 18.66 -4.64 -11.89
N PRO A 802 18.78 -3.51 -12.62
CA PRO A 802 18.68 -2.17 -12.02
C PRO A 802 17.32 -1.92 -11.35
N GLY A 803 17.32 -1.33 -10.15
CA GLY A 803 16.10 -0.96 -9.43
C GLY A 803 15.24 -2.13 -8.94
N TYR A 804 15.72 -3.38 -9.04
CA TYR A 804 15.09 -4.52 -8.39
C TYR A 804 15.39 -4.47 -6.89
N GLY A 805 14.39 -4.77 -6.06
CA GLY A 805 14.55 -4.88 -4.62
C GLY A 805 14.33 -3.57 -3.89
N ARG A 806 14.78 -3.51 -2.63
CA ARG A 806 14.45 -2.41 -1.69
C ARG A 806 15.38 -1.21 -1.79
N THR A 807 16.62 -1.40 -2.29
CA THR A 807 17.69 -0.39 -2.33
C THR A 807 18.16 -0.09 -3.76
N LEU A 808 19.38 -0.46 -4.15
CA LEU A 808 20.01 -0.03 -5.40
C LEU A 808 19.61 -0.90 -6.60
N SER A 809 19.79 -2.22 -6.47
CA SER A 809 19.55 -3.21 -7.52
C SER A 809 19.59 -4.62 -6.94
N SER A 810 19.54 -5.63 -7.80
CA SER A 810 19.79 -7.01 -7.39
C SER A 810 20.62 -7.77 -8.42
N MET A 811 21.28 -8.82 -7.96
CA MET A 811 22.00 -9.78 -8.78
C MET A 811 21.15 -11.04 -8.94
N VAL A 812 20.92 -11.44 -10.19
CA VAL A 812 20.16 -12.65 -10.56
C VAL A 812 21.03 -13.56 -11.42
N VAL A 813 20.84 -14.87 -11.34
CA VAL A 813 21.59 -15.82 -12.17
C VAL A 813 20.87 -16.02 -13.51
N LEU A 814 21.55 -15.69 -14.61
CA LEU A 814 21.02 -15.84 -15.97
C LEU A 814 22.01 -16.59 -16.85
N ARG A 815 21.49 -17.21 -17.91
CA ARG A 815 22.33 -17.70 -19.01
C ARG A 815 22.76 -16.56 -19.95
N THR A 816 24.04 -16.51 -20.33
CA THR A 816 24.64 -15.50 -21.21
C THR A 816 24.11 -15.59 -22.64
N ALA A 817 23.68 -16.77 -23.09
CA ALA A 817 22.92 -16.93 -24.33
C ALA A 817 21.42 -16.83 -24.01
N GLY A 818 20.87 -15.61 -24.01
CA GLY A 818 19.42 -15.36 -23.99
C GLY A 818 18.84 -14.74 -22.70
N GLY A 819 19.61 -14.56 -21.63
CA GLY A 819 19.17 -13.76 -20.46
C GLY A 819 17.98 -14.34 -19.67
N HIS A 820 17.73 -15.64 -19.79
CA HIS A 820 16.60 -16.36 -19.19
C HIS A 820 16.88 -16.72 -17.70
N PRO A 821 16.02 -16.36 -16.73
CA PRO A 821 16.14 -16.79 -15.33
C PRO A 821 15.77 -18.27 -15.12
N GLY A 822 16.46 -18.94 -14.19
CA GLY A 822 15.92 -20.12 -13.46
C GLY A 822 15.69 -21.44 -14.20
N THR A 823 16.24 -21.67 -15.40
CA THR A 823 16.22 -23.02 -16.04
C THR A 823 17.50 -23.84 -15.77
N GLY A 824 18.32 -23.39 -14.81
CA GLY A 824 19.63 -23.96 -14.50
C GLY A 824 19.59 -25.10 -13.48
N GLN A 825 20.58 -26.00 -13.55
CA GLN A 825 20.81 -27.03 -12.54
C GLN A 825 21.46 -26.42 -11.29
N SER A 826 21.26 -27.08 -10.14
CA SER A 826 21.92 -26.68 -8.90
C SER A 826 23.42 -26.96 -8.99
N ALA A 827 24.24 -26.07 -8.43
CA ALA A 827 25.67 -26.26 -8.30
C ALA A 827 26.06 -26.82 -6.93
N THR A 828 27.31 -27.27 -6.78
CA THR A 828 27.88 -27.73 -5.51
C THR A 828 29.12 -26.92 -5.22
N PRO A 829 29.01 -25.72 -4.59
CA PRO A 829 30.16 -24.87 -4.34
C PRO A 829 31.25 -25.59 -3.52
N PRO A 830 32.54 -25.39 -3.85
CA PRO A 830 33.05 -24.44 -4.85
C PRO A 830 33.03 -24.95 -6.30
N GLU A 831 32.70 -26.23 -6.55
CA GLU A 831 32.71 -26.82 -7.89
C GLU A 831 31.51 -26.36 -8.75
N ASN A 832 31.80 -25.98 -10.00
CA ASN A 832 30.80 -25.63 -11.02
C ASN A 832 29.78 -24.54 -10.60
N SER A 833 30.14 -23.68 -9.65
CA SER A 833 29.29 -22.61 -9.12
C SER A 833 29.78 -21.24 -9.58
N PRO A 834 28.96 -20.43 -10.29
CA PRO A 834 29.22 -19.01 -10.45
C PRO A 834 29.16 -18.27 -9.11
N TYR A 835 30.03 -17.27 -8.92
CA TYR A 835 30.09 -16.52 -7.67
C TYR A 835 30.48 -15.05 -7.87
N LEU A 836 30.15 -14.24 -6.86
CA LEU A 836 30.56 -12.86 -6.72
C LEU A 836 31.65 -12.77 -5.63
N GLU A 837 32.72 -12.03 -5.89
CA GLU A 837 33.76 -11.74 -4.91
C GLU A 837 33.65 -10.29 -4.42
N TYR A 838 33.66 -10.11 -3.10
CA TYR A 838 33.70 -8.81 -2.44
C TYR A 838 34.98 -8.70 -1.63
N ARG A 839 35.78 -7.65 -1.87
CA ARG A 839 36.98 -7.38 -1.09
C ARG A 839 36.59 -6.56 0.13
N VAL A 840 37.03 -6.99 1.31
CA VAL A 840 36.78 -6.28 2.57
C VAL A 840 38.08 -6.10 3.34
N TYR A 841 38.18 -5.00 4.08
CA TYR A 841 39.25 -4.74 5.04
C TYR A 841 38.65 -4.75 6.45
N ILE A 842 38.98 -5.79 7.22
CA ILE A 842 38.46 -6.03 8.56
C ILE A 842 39.52 -5.62 9.58
N GLU A 843 39.16 -4.72 10.49
CA GLU A 843 40.06 -4.23 11.52
C GLU A 843 39.96 -5.04 12.81
N ASN A 844 38.76 -5.51 13.14
CA ASN A 844 38.47 -6.23 14.37
C ASN A 844 38.16 -7.69 14.05
N PRO A 845 39.19 -8.58 13.96
CA PRO A 845 38.99 -9.99 13.67
C PRO A 845 38.22 -10.69 14.80
N GLY A 846 37.50 -11.75 14.46
CA GLY A 846 36.69 -12.53 15.37
C GLY A 846 35.56 -13.25 14.66
N ASP A 847 34.52 -13.55 15.43
CA ASP A 847 33.28 -14.10 14.88
C ASP A 847 32.47 -12.98 14.23
N ILE A 848 32.17 -13.14 12.95
CA ILE A 848 31.44 -12.19 12.10
C ILE A 848 30.18 -12.87 11.59
N ASN A 849 29.05 -12.19 11.70
CA ASN A 849 27.80 -12.64 11.08
C ASN A 849 27.70 -12.05 9.67
N VAL A 850 27.67 -12.89 8.65
CA VAL A 850 27.34 -12.48 7.27
C VAL A 850 25.84 -12.62 7.09
N ILE A 851 25.17 -11.50 6.86
CA ILE A 851 23.73 -11.38 6.67
C ILE A 851 23.47 -11.11 5.20
N ALA A 852 22.88 -12.07 4.49
CA ALA A 852 22.49 -11.92 3.10
C ALA A 852 21.00 -11.58 2.98
N TYR A 853 20.70 -10.57 2.16
CA TYR A 853 19.35 -10.09 1.88
C TYR A 853 19.00 -10.55 0.46
N THR A 854 18.03 -11.45 0.34
CA THR A 854 17.56 -11.98 -0.94
C THR A 854 16.09 -11.64 -1.16
N ALA A 855 15.65 -11.53 -2.42
CA ALA A 855 14.23 -11.35 -2.71
C ALA A 855 13.40 -12.49 -2.08
N PRO A 856 12.13 -12.25 -1.72
CA PRO A 856 11.26 -13.26 -1.12
C PRO A 856 10.71 -14.27 -2.15
N THR A 857 11.53 -14.64 -3.13
CA THR A 857 11.24 -15.70 -4.11
C THR A 857 10.86 -16.98 -3.37
N LEU A 858 9.91 -17.72 -3.94
CA LEU A 858 9.50 -19.03 -3.44
C LEU A 858 10.21 -20.15 -4.19
N ASN A 859 10.15 -21.35 -3.65
CA ASN A 859 10.69 -22.50 -4.32
C ASN A 859 9.82 -22.91 -5.52
N VAL A 860 10.15 -22.36 -6.69
CA VAL A 860 9.40 -22.66 -7.91
C VAL A 860 9.68 -24.07 -8.45
N ILE A 861 10.76 -24.74 -8.00
CA ILE A 861 11.17 -26.09 -8.42
C ILE A 861 11.02 -27.08 -7.26
N ARG A 862 9.95 -27.89 -7.30
CA ARG A 862 9.53 -28.79 -6.20
C ARG A 862 10.56 -29.80 -5.66
N ASP A 863 11.61 -30.12 -6.41
CA ASP A 863 12.56 -31.19 -6.05
C ASP A 863 13.87 -30.70 -5.39
N ARG A 864 14.01 -29.40 -5.12
CA ARG A 864 15.19 -28.81 -4.48
C ARG A 864 14.83 -27.63 -3.58
N GLY A 865 15.76 -27.19 -2.72
CA GLY A 865 15.59 -25.97 -1.92
C GLY A 865 15.82 -24.69 -2.72
N LEU A 866 15.93 -23.55 -2.02
CA LEU A 866 16.32 -22.28 -2.61
C LEU A 866 17.58 -21.75 -1.89
N ARG A 867 18.74 -22.28 -2.30
CA ARG A 867 19.99 -22.18 -1.55
C ARG A 867 21.04 -21.29 -2.20
N TYR A 868 21.94 -20.78 -1.38
CA TYR A 868 23.18 -20.11 -1.78
C TYR A 868 24.34 -20.52 -0.86
N GLY A 869 25.58 -20.22 -1.28
CA GLY A 869 26.77 -20.47 -0.47
C GLY A 869 27.49 -19.17 -0.09
N VAL A 870 28.14 -19.14 1.06
CA VAL A 870 28.99 -18.02 1.51
C VAL A 870 30.29 -18.54 2.08
N SER A 871 31.42 -17.93 1.72
CA SER A 871 32.71 -18.20 2.38
C SER A 871 33.60 -16.97 2.48
N PHE A 872 34.54 -17.00 3.42
CA PHE A 872 35.69 -16.10 3.46
C PHE A 872 36.94 -16.82 2.97
N ASP A 873 37.75 -16.12 2.17
CA ASP A 873 39.05 -16.58 1.70
C ASP A 873 38.99 -18.02 1.18
N ASP A 874 39.85 -18.90 1.70
CA ASP A 874 39.92 -20.32 1.33
C ASP A 874 39.06 -21.23 2.23
N GLU A 875 38.19 -20.67 3.08
CA GLU A 875 37.26 -21.46 3.89
C GLU A 875 36.20 -22.15 3.01
N PRO A 876 35.75 -23.37 3.37
CA PRO A 876 34.67 -24.04 2.65
C PRO A 876 33.37 -23.21 2.65
N PRO A 877 32.61 -23.16 1.53
CA PRO A 877 31.31 -22.51 1.49
C PRO A 877 30.32 -23.07 2.51
N GLN A 878 29.73 -22.21 3.33
CA GLN A 878 28.56 -22.52 4.15
C GLN A 878 27.31 -22.34 3.30
N ILE A 879 26.51 -23.41 3.19
CA ILE A 879 25.27 -23.40 2.40
C ILE A 879 24.09 -22.99 3.28
N VAL A 880 23.28 -22.06 2.79
CA VAL A 880 22.05 -21.59 3.44
C VAL A 880 20.88 -21.88 2.52
N ASP A 881 19.82 -22.46 3.06
CA ASP A 881 18.51 -22.47 2.40
C ASP A 881 17.73 -21.23 2.85
N THR A 882 17.17 -20.50 1.89
CA THR A 882 16.34 -19.31 2.18
C THR A 882 14.94 -19.68 2.69
N LEU A 883 14.59 -20.97 2.62
CA LEU A 883 13.33 -21.53 3.11
C LEU A 883 13.60 -22.48 4.28
N PRO A 884 12.96 -22.29 5.45
CA PRO A 884 13.01 -23.28 6.53
C PRO A 884 12.30 -24.59 6.11
N GLU A 885 12.58 -25.67 6.83
CA GLU A 885 12.03 -27.00 6.53
C GLU A 885 10.49 -27.02 6.60
N GLU A 886 9.92 -26.27 7.56
CA GLU A 886 8.47 -26.08 7.77
C GLU A 886 7.86 -24.92 6.95
N PHE A 887 8.49 -24.50 5.85
CA PHE A 887 8.01 -23.37 5.06
C PHE A 887 6.72 -23.67 4.29
N GLU A 888 5.71 -22.82 4.45
CA GLU A 888 4.50 -22.82 3.63
C GLU A 888 4.17 -21.40 3.16
N ALA A 889 3.80 -21.22 1.90
CA ALA A 889 3.49 -19.91 1.34
C ALA A 889 2.04 -19.48 1.68
N GLU A 890 1.69 -19.43 2.96
CA GLU A 890 0.34 -19.10 3.41
C GLU A 890 0.28 -18.40 4.79
N PRO A 891 -0.82 -17.69 5.10
CA PRO A 891 -0.99 -17.04 6.40
C PRO A 891 -0.83 -18.01 7.55
N GLY A 892 -0.09 -17.62 8.58
CA GLY A 892 0.32 -18.48 9.69
C GLY A 892 1.77 -18.96 9.59
N CYS A 893 2.37 -19.04 8.40
CA CYS A 893 3.80 -19.27 8.26
C CYS A 893 4.59 -17.95 8.44
N GLN A 894 5.23 -17.79 9.60
CA GLN A 894 5.95 -16.55 9.94
C GLN A 894 7.05 -16.19 8.93
N ALA A 895 7.75 -17.19 8.38
CA ALA A 895 8.79 -16.97 7.39
C ALA A 895 8.24 -16.42 6.06
N TRP A 896 7.07 -16.89 5.62
CA TRP A 896 6.39 -16.35 4.44
C TRP A 896 5.83 -14.96 4.72
N GLU A 897 5.13 -14.78 5.85
CA GLU A 897 4.57 -13.48 6.23
C GLU A 897 5.67 -12.41 6.33
N PHE A 898 6.80 -12.73 6.96
CA PHE A 898 7.96 -11.86 6.98
C PHE A 898 8.44 -11.54 5.55
N GLY A 899 8.61 -12.57 4.73
CA GLY A 899 9.04 -12.45 3.33
C GLY A 899 8.21 -11.44 2.52
N VAL A 900 6.88 -11.53 2.59
CA VAL A 900 5.97 -10.67 1.80
C VAL A 900 5.75 -9.29 2.41
N ILE A 901 5.79 -9.17 3.75
CA ILE A 901 5.56 -7.91 4.48
C ILE A 901 6.81 -7.03 4.53
N TYR A 902 8.00 -7.63 4.58
CA TYR A 902 9.29 -6.93 4.51
C TYR A 902 9.88 -6.89 3.10
N ASN A 903 9.23 -7.59 2.16
CA ASN A 903 9.66 -7.80 0.79
C ASN A 903 11.12 -8.26 0.69
N ILE A 904 11.54 -9.17 1.58
CA ILE A 904 12.91 -9.68 1.67
C ILE A 904 12.96 -10.98 2.48
N ARG A 905 13.94 -11.84 2.19
CA ARG A 905 14.41 -12.93 3.05
C ARG A 905 15.81 -12.62 3.57
N ILE A 906 16.06 -12.96 4.83
CA ILE A 906 17.33 -12.71 5.50
C ILE A 906 17.91 -14.05 5.92
N GLY A 907 19.10 -14.38 5.42
CA GLY A 907 19.87 -15.53 5.89
C GLY A 907 21.16 -15.08 6.58
N VAL A 908 21.57 -15.81 7.62
CA VAL A 908 22.74 -15.48 8.45
C VAL A 908 23.68 -16.66 8.49
N THR A 909 24.97 -16.42 8.23
CA THR A 909 26.06 -17.39 8.44
C THR A 909 27.10 -16.80 9.37
N GLN A 910 27.73 -17.62 10.20
CA GLN A 910 28.77 -17.18 11.12
C GLN A 910 30.14 -17.65 10.61
N HIS A 911 31.06 -16.71 10.45
CA HIS A 911 32.41 -16.95 9.95
C HIS A 911 33.45 -16.45 10.94
N LYS A 912 34.63 -17.08 10.97
CA LYS A 912 35.68 -16.72 11.91
C LYS A 912 36.90 -16.14 11.18
N VAL A 913 37.02 -14.83 11.22
CA VAL A 913 38.19 -14.13 10.67
C VAL A 913 39.29 -14.08 11.73
N LYS A 914 40.48 -14.62 11.40
CA LYS A 914 41.57 -14.84 12.39
C LYS A 914 42.51 -13.65 12.54
N GLU A 915 42.70 -12.88 11.49
CA GLU A 915 43.68 -11.79 11.42
C GLU A 915 42.98 -10.53 10.92
N ALA A 916 43.47 -9.36 11.31
CA ALA A 916 43.02 -8.10 10.72
C ALA A 916 43.67 -7.92 9.35
N GLY A 917 42.97 -7.28 8.40
CA GLY A 917 43.50 -6.98 7.08
C GLY A 917 42.51 -7.26 5.95
N TYR A 918 43.06 -7.57 4.78
CA TYR A 918 42.30 -7.88 3.57
C TYR A 918 41.73 -9.29 3.62
N HIS A 919 40.45 -9.40 3.29
CA HIS A 919 39.75 -10.66 3.11
C HIS A 919 38.87 -10.61 1.86
N THR A 920 38.58 -11.77 1.29
CA THR A 920 37.65 -11.93 0.17
C THR A 920 36.42 -12.69 0.63
N LEU A 921 35.27 -12.04 0.64
CA LEU A 921 33.98 -12.68 0.80
C LEU A 921 33.49 -13.19 -0.56
N ARG A 922 33.06 -14.45 -0.63
CA ARG A 922 32.47 -15.05 -1.82
C ARG A 922 31.00 -15.40 -1.59
N PHE A 923 30.15 -14.96 -2.51
CA PHE A 923 28.74 -15.36 -2.57
C PHE A 923 28.52 -16.29 -3.77
N TRP A 924 28.17 -17.53 -3.49
CA TRP A 924 28.12 -18.64 -4.44
C TRP A 924 26.69 -18.96 -4.84
N MET A 925 26.48 -19.25 -6.13
CA MET A 925 25.24 -19.82 -6.61
C MET A 925 25.15 -21.30 -6.19
N VAL A 926 24.05 -21.70 -5.54
CA VAL A 926 23.68 -23.12 -5.39
C VAL A 926 22.45 -23.38 -6.23
N ASP A 927 21.37 -22.64 -6.00
CA ASP A 927 20.17 -22.68 -6.83
C ASP A 927 20.01 -21.34 -7.58
N PRO A 928 19.78 -21.34 -8.92
CA PRO A 928 19.85 -20.15 -9.74
C PRO A 928 18.67 -19.17 -9.55
N GLU A 929 17.61 -19.58 -8.85
CA GLU A 929 16.45 -18.74 -8.58
C GLU A 929 16.70 -17.72 -7.44
N VAL A 930 17.84 -17.80 -6.74
CA VAL A 930 18.23 -16.82 -5.74
C VAL A 930 18.47 -15.46 -6.38
N VAL A 931 17.85 -14.43 -5.79
CA VAL A 931 18.02 -13.03 -6.18
C VAL A 931 18.66 -12.30 -5.01
N LEU A 932 19.92 -11.89 -5.13
CA LEU A 932 20.69 -11.23 -4.07
C LEU A 932 20.54 -9.70 -4.18
N GLU A 933 20.10 -9.04 -3.11
CA GLU A 933 19.99 -7.57 -3.06
C GLU A 933 21.19 -6.94 -2.34
N ARG A 934 21.58 -7.50 -1.20
CA ARG A 934 22.55 -6.87 -0.28
C ARG A 934 23.24 -7.89 0.62
N ILE A 935 24.45 -7.55 1.08
CA ILE A 935 25.19 -8.28 2.11
C ILE A 935 25.60 -7.32 3.23
N ILE A 936 25.45 -7.74 4.49
CA ILE A 936 25.93 -7.02 5.67
C ILE A 936 26.82 -7.94 6.49
N LEU A 937 28.01 -7.47 6.84
CA LEU A 937 28.91 -8.08 7.82
C LEU A 937 28.69 -7.38 9.17
N ASP A 938 28.10 -8.07 10.12
CA ASP A 938 28.00 -7.59 11.50
C ASP A 938 29.23 -8.05 12.29
N ILE A 939 30.04 -7.05 12.67
CA ILE A 939 31.28 -7.19 13.46
C ILE A 939 31.01 -6.63 14.87
N LYS A 940 29.82 -6.94 15.41
CA LYS A 940 29.31 -6.55 16.75
C LYS A 940 29.01 -5.06 16.88
N GLY A 941 28.69 -4.39 15.78
CA GLY A 941 28.30 -2.98 15.74
C GLY A 941 26.96 -2.71 15.05
N LEU A 942 26.36 -3.71 14.39
CA LEU A 942 25.11 -3.54 13.68
C LEU A 942 23.95 -3.19 14.64
N GLN A 943 23.18 -2.18 14.27
CA GLN A 943 21.96 -1.73 14.93
C GLN A 943 20.76 -2.03 14.02
N TYR A 944 19.57 -2.13 14.62
CA TYR A 944 18.38 -2.43 13.84
C TYR A 944 17.93 -1.23 12.98
N SER A 945 17.60 -1.52 11.73
CA SER A 945 16.92 -0.63 10.78
C SER A 945 16.21 -1.49 9.73
N TYR A 946 15.21 -0.94 9.06
CA TYR A 946 14.33 -1.66 8.14
C TYR A 946 15.04 -2.12 6.85
N LEU A 947 15.83 -1.23 6.26
CA LEU A 947 16.62 -1.41 5.04
C LEU A 947 18.07 -1.83 5.33
N GLY A 948 18.50 -1.76 6.59
CA GLY A 948 19.90 -1.87 6.97
C GLY A 948 20.64 -0.53 6.90
N PRO A 949 21.88 -0.47 7.41
CA PRO A 949 22.74 0.71 7.29
C PRO A 949 23.00 1.08 5.82
N PRO A 950 23.30 2.35 5.50
CA PRO A 950 23.84 2.77 4.22
C PRO A 950 25.04 1.93 3.80
N GLU A 951 25.29 1.86 2.50
CA GLU A 951 26.45 1.12 1.99
C GLU A 951 27.76 1.71 2.56
N SER A 952 28.62 0.83 3.08
CA SER A 952 29.91 1.22 3.64
C SER A 952 30.82 1.84 2.58
N PHE A 953 31.83 2.58 3.03
CA PHE A 953 32.86 3.08 2.13
C PHE A 953 33.55 1.93 1.39
N TYR A 954 33.79 2.12 0.10
CA TYR A 954 34.75 1.34 -0.66
C TYR A 954 35.58 2.24 -1.58
N LYS A 955 36.82 1.84 -1.88
CA LYS A 955 37.65 2.61 -2.80
C LYS A 955 37.03 2.65 -4.20
N GLY A 956 36.68 3.86 -4.66
CA GLY A 956 35.97 4.10 -5.91
C GLY A 956 34.47 4.33 -5.75
N LYS A 957 33.93 4.37 -4.52
CA LYS A 957 32.54 4.76 -4.27
C LYS A 957 32.31 6.20 -4.77
N ALA A 958 31.23 6.40 -5.52
CA ALA A 958 30.83 7.74 -5.93
C ALA A 958 30.43 8.55 -4.70
N LYS A 959 30.82 9.83 -4.65
CA LYS A 959 30.33 10.74 -3.60
C LYS A 959 28.84 10.98 -3.84
N GLU A 960 28.00 10.42 -2.98
CA GLU A 960 26.57 10.70 -2.97
C GLU A 960 26.32 12.04 -2.26
N PRO A 961 25.38 12.87 -2.76
CA PRO A 961 24.98 14.07 -2.05
C PRO A 961 24.42 13.69 -0.67
N SER A 962 24.95 14.33 0.37
CA SER A 962 24.45 14.11 1.72
C SER A 962 22.99 14.54 1.84
N LYS A 963 22.21 13.89 2.70
CA LYS A 963 20.83 14.29 3.07
C LYS A 963 20.77 15.07 4.38
N ASP A 964 21.93 15.44 4.93
CA ASP A 964 22.03 16.17 6.19
C ASP A 964 21.26 17.49 6.14
N GLY A 965 20.45 17.76 7.16
CA GLY A 965 19.65 18.99 7.26
C GLY A 965 18.33 18.95 6.49
N TYR A 966 18.05 17.87 5.76
CA TYR A 966 16.86 17.79 4.92
C TYR A 966 15.58 17.72 5.75
N LEU A 967 15.57 16.90 6.82
CA LEU A 967 14.37 16.78 7.66
C LEU A 967 14.03 18.10 8.36
N GLU A 968 15.02 18.86 8.81
CA GLU A 968 14.81 20.17 9.45
C GLU A 968 14.22 21.16 8.45
N LEU A 969 14.78 21.23 7.24
CA LEU A 969 14.27 22.10 6.18
C LEU A 969 12.86 21.70 5.73
N LEU A 970 12.60 20.39 5.57
CA LEU A 970 11.28 19.87 5.21
C LEU A 970 10.25 20.16 6.30
N THR A 971 10.61 20.00 7.57
CA THR A 971 9.74 20.30 8.72
C THR A 971 9.38 21.79 8.75
N ALA A 972 10.36 22.68 8.54
CA ALA A 972 10.12 24.12 8.49
C ALA A 972 9.29 24.52 7.26
N TYR A 973 9.53 23.91 6.10
CA TYR A 973 8.70 24.07 4.90
C TYR A 973 7.25 23.66 5.17
N ASP A 974 7.02 22.47 5.72
CA ASP A 974 5.68 21.98 6.04
C ASP A 974 4.99 22.84 7.10
N TYR A 975 5.73 23.35 8.10
CA TYR A 975 5.19 24.26 9.11
C TYR A 975 4.81 25.62 8.53
N GLY A 976 5.62 26.17 7.62
CA GLY A 976 5.27 27.35 6.86
C GLY A 976 4.00 27.13 6.03
N CYS A 977 3.88 25.99 5.34
CA CYS A 977 2.67 25.64 4.61
C CYS A 977 1.45 25.53 5.53
N TYR A 978 1.59 24.86 6.68
CA TYR A 978 0.56 24.75 7.70
C TYR A 978 0.07 26.13 8.14
N LEU A 979 0.96 27.02 8.59
CA LEU A 979 0.61 28.36 9.03
C LEU A 979 -0.10 29.16 7.93
N LYS A 980 0.43 29.13 6.70
CA LYS A 980 -0.17 29.83 5.57
C LYS A 980 -1.59 29.37 5.27
N ASP A 981 -1.83 28.06 5.36
CA ASP A 981 -3.09 27.44 4.96
C ASP A 981 -4.17 27.55 6.05
N VAL A 982 -3.80 27.48 7.34
CA VAL A 982 -4.76 27.50 8.46
C VAL A 982 -5.04 28.90 9.02
N THR A 983 -4.13 29.85 8.85
CA THR A 983 -4.31 31.22 9.34
C THR A 983 -5.21 32.00 8.37
N GLU A 984 -6.30 32.59 8.85
CA GLU A 984 -7.14 33.48 8.03
C GLU A 984 -6.54 34.88 7.90
N THR A 985 -6.93 35.61 6.86
CA THR A 985 -6.56 37.03 6.71
C THR A 985 -7.63 37.95 7.28
N GLY A 986 -7.18 39.03 7.91
CA GLY A 986 -8.04 40.01 8.56
C GLY A 986 -7.40 40.64 9.79
N THR A 987 -8.23 41.34 10.57
CA THR A 987 -7.80 42.12 11.74
C THR A 987 -8.31 41.54 13.07
N ASN A 988 -8.83 40.31 13.07
CA ASN A 988 -9.27 39.62 14.27
C ASN A 988 -8.17 38.77 14.92
N HIS A 989 -8.41 38.35 16.17
CA HIS A 989 -7.44 37.57 16.92
C HIS A 989 -7.04 36.30 16.15
N GLY A 990 -5.73 36.05 16.03
CA GLY A 990 -5.19 34.91 15.28
C GLY A 990 -5.20 35.07 13.76
N GLN A 991 -5.64 36.21 13.22
CA GLN A 991 -5.58 36.53 11.79
C GLN A 991 -4.32 37.35 11.45
N THR A 992 -4.00 37.42 10.16
CA THR A 992 -2.84 38.14 9.62
C THR A 992 -3.20 38.98 8.37
N THR A 993 -2.25 39.73 7.82
CA THR A 993 -2.40 40.45 6.56
C THR A 993 -2.10 39.54 5.35
N GLU A 994 -2.65 39.87 4.17
CA GLU A 994 -2.26 39.18 2.92
C GLU A 994 -0.77 39.36 2.60
N GLU A 995 -0.20 40.53 2.88
CA GLU A 995 1.22 40.82 2.69
C GLU A 995 2.11 39.85 3.49
N ALA A 996 1.77 39.57 4.75
CA ALA A 996 2.51 38.60 5.57
C ALA A 996 2.38 37.18 5.01
N LYS A 997 1.22 36.79 4.47
CA LYS A 997 1.07 35.50 3.78
C LYS A 997 1.92 35.40 2.52
N GLU A 998 2.01 36.46 1.73
CA GLU A 998 2.84 36.51 0.52
C GLU A 998 4.34 36.44 0.85
N GLU A 999 4.78 37.11 1.92
CA GLU A 999 6.15 37.02 2.41
C GLU A 999 6.49 35.60 2.89
N LEU A 1000 5.59 34.98 3.67
CA LEU A 1000 5.74 33.57 4.07
C LEU A 1000 5.77 32.63 2.86
N ALA A 1001 4.90 32.85 1.86
CA ALA A 1001 4.89 32.07 0.63
C ALA A 1001 6.21 32.15 -0.13
N THR A 1002 6.87 33.31 -0.11
CA THR A 1002 8.19 33.50 -0.72
C THR A 1002 9.27 32.68 0.00
N GLY A 1003 9.27 32.68 1.34
CA GLY A 1003 10.18 31.84 2.13
C GLY A 1003 9.97 30.34 1.88
N ILE A 1004 8.71 29.90 1.84
CA ILE A 1004 8.33 28.52 1.51
C ILE A 1004 8.84 28.11 0.13
N LEU A 1005 8.71 28.99 -0.88
CA LEU A 1005 9.14 28.69 -2.25
C LEU A 1005 10.67 28.53 -2.34
N LEU A 1006 11.43 29.36 -1.63
CA LEU A 1006 12.89 29.25 -1.59
C LEU A 1006 13.34 27.95 -0.90
N ALA A 1007 12.71 27.59 0.23
CA ALA A 1007 12.96 26.31 0.89
C ALA A 1007 12.64 25.12 -0.02
N ARG A 1008 11.51 25.18 -0.74
CA ARG A 1008 11.11 24.15 -1.72
C ARG A 1008 12.14 23.96 -2.82
N TRP A 1009 12.73 25.05 -3.33
CA TRP A 1009 13.75 24.96 -4.37
C TRP A 1009 14.99 24.20 -3.91
N VAL A 1010 15.43 24.43 -2.67
CA VAL A 1010 16.56 23.70 -2.09
C VAL A 1010 16.19 22.24 -1.79
N LEU A 1011 14.98 21.97 -1.31
CA LEU A 1011 14.48 20.59 -1.10
C LEU A 1011 14.37 19.80 -2.42
N GLY A 1012 14.02 20.46 -3.53
CA GLY A 1012 14.00 19.84 -4.86
C GLY A 1012 15.39 19.62 -5.47
N ASN A 1013 16.43 20.27 -4.94
CA ASN A 1013 17.81 20.13 -5.41
C ASN A 1013 18.52 18.97 -4.71
N ASN A 1014 18.56 17.82 -5.38
CA ASN A 1014 19.22 16.62 -4.86
C ASN A 1014 20.75 16.75 -4.67
N ARG A 1015 21.38 17.85 -5.12
CA ARG A 1015 22.81 18.16 -4.92
C ARG A 1015 23.06 19.20 -3.84
N ALA A 1016 22.02 19.75 -3.21
CA ALA A 1016 22.21 20.74 -2.16
C ALA A 1016 23.05 20.15 -1.02
N GLU A 1017 24.10 20.85 -0.62
CA GLU A 1017 24.94 20.46 0.52
C GLU A 1017 24.32 20.97 1.84
N LEU A 1018 24.84 20.50 2.97
CA LEU A 1018 24.34 20.87 4.30
C LEU A 1018 24.27 22.40 4.49
N GLU A 1019 25.31 23.13 4.10
CA GLU A 1019 25.37 24.59 4.25
C GLU A 1019 24.22 25.31 3.51
N GLU A 1020 23.90 24.85 2.29
CA GLU A 1020 22.81 25.42 1.50
C GLU A 1020 21.45 25.15 2.15
N ARG A 1021 21.26 23.96 2.74
CA ARG A 1021 20.04 23.61 3.46
C ARG A 1021 19.89 24.39 4.76
N LEU A 1022 20.97 24.58 5.51
CA LEU A 1022 20.96 25.40 6.73
C LEU A 1022 20.66 26.86 6.43
N ALA A 1023 21.25 27.43 5.36
CA ALA A 1023 20.92 28.78 4.93
C ALA A 1023 19.45 28.93 4.52
N ALA A 1024 18.89 27.95 3.80
CA ALA A 1024 17.48 27.93 3.45
C ALA A 1024 16.56 27.77 4.67
N LEU A 1025 16.97 26.93 5.64
CA LEU A 1025 16.27 26.72 6.90
C LEU A 1025 16.18 28.02 7.70
N ASP A 1026 17.30 28.74 7.83
CA ASP A 1026 17.34 30.04 8.50
C ASP A 1026 16.44 31.06 7.80
N GLY A 1027 16.47 31.07 6.45
CA GLY A 1027 15.60 31.94 5.64
C GLY A 1027 14.12 31.69 5.89
N VAL A 1028 13.65 30.43 5.78
CA VAL A 1028 12.23 30.11 5.99
C VAL A 1028 11.81 30.32 7.45
N ASN A 1029 12.65 29.96 8.42
CA ASN A 1029 12.38 30.24 9.84
C ASN A 1029 12.29 31.74 10.12
N GLY A 1030 13.10 32.56 9.44
CA GLY A 1030 12.99 34.02 9.47
C GLY A 1030 11.60 34.50 9.03
N THR A 1031 11.11 34.00 7.89
CA THR A 1031 9.77 34.35 7.40
C THR A 1031 8.64 33.82 8.29
N ILE A 1032 8.81 32.64 8.90
CA ILE A 1032 7.86 32.08 9.87
C ILE A 1032 7.76 32.97 11.11
N ARG A 1033 8.89 33.42 11.66
CA ARG A 1033 8.90 34.34 12.81
C ARG A 1033 8.25 35.68 12.47
N ALA A 1034 8.55 36.24 11.30
CA ALA A 1034 7.91 37.46 10.83
C ALA A 1034 6.39 37.28 10.68
N PHE A 1035 5.95 36.15 10.12
CA PHE A 1035 4.55 35.79 9.99
C PHE A 1035 3.86 35.67 11.36
N GLN A 1036 4.45 34.94 12.30
CA GLN A 1036 3.92 34.81 13.66
C GLN A 1036 3.84 36.15 14.39
N ALA A 1037 4.84 37.03 14.20
CA ALA A 1037 4.83 38.39 14.76
C ALA A 1037 3.77 39.30 14.13
N SER A 1038 3.31 38.99 12.91
CA SER A 1038 2.21 39.71 12.25
C SER A 1038 0.81 39.31 12.74
N LEU A 1039 0.70 38.21 13.48
CA LEU A 1039 -0.59 37.73 13.99
C LEU A 1039 -1.17 38.76 14.96
N VAL A 1040 -2.45 39.07 14.76
CA VAL A 1040 -3.16 39.98 15.65
C VAL A 1040 -3.51 39.24 16.93
N TYR A 1041 -2.97 39.70 18.07
CA TYR A 1041 -3.34 39.19 19.40
C TYR A 1041 -4.13 40.26 20.16
N LYS A 1042 -5.45 40.10 20.20
CA LYS A 1042 -6.33 40.99 20.96
C LYS A 1042 -6.33 40.64 22.46
N GLU A 1043 -6.06 41.62 23.32
CA GLU A 1043 -6.08 41.47 24.78
C GLU A 1043 -7.44 40.96 25.29
N GLY A 1044 -7.43 40.06 26.28
CA GLY A 1044 -8.65 39.50 26.87
C GLY A 1044 -9.36 38.46 26.00
N TYR A 1045 -8.88 38.20 24.78
CA TYR A 1045 -9.48 37.22 23.87
C TYR A 1045 -9.28 35.79 24.38
N GLN A 1046 -8.05 35.43 24.75
CA GLN A 1046 -7.72 34.07 25.20
C GLN A 1046 -8.45 33.73 26.50
N GLU A 1047 -8.57 34.70 27.40
CA GLU A 1047 -9.29 34.58 28.66
C GLU A 1047 -10.79 34.40 28.42
N LEU A 1048 -11.36 35.13 27.44
CA LEU A 1048 -12.76 34.96 27.03
C LEU A 1048 -13.00 33.62 26.35
N ALA A 1049 -12.13 33.20 25.43
CA ALA A 1049 -12.18 31.91 24.77
C ALA A 1049 -12.09 30.76 25.79
N THR A 1050 -11.19 30.87 26.76
CA THR A 1050 -11.06 29.91 27.87
C THR A 1050 -12.31 29.90 28.76
N ALA A 1051 -12.92 31.05 29.03
CA ALA A 1051 -14.17 31.13 29.78
C ALA A 1051 -15.34 30.50 29.01
N VAL A 1052 -15.41 30.69 27.68
CA VAL A 1052 -16.39 30.04 26.80
C VAL A 1052 -16.21 28.53 26.80
N ALA A 1053 -14.99 28.03 26.57
CA ALA A 1053 -14.70 26.61 26.58
C ALA A 1053 -15.04 25.94 27.92
N ARG A 1054 -14.73 26.61 29.04
CA ARG A 1054 -15.11 26.16 30.40
C ARG A 1054 -16.62 26.13 30.62
N ALA A 1055 -17.37 27.08 30.06
CA ALA A 1055 -18.83 27.09 30.09
C ALA A 1055 -19.42 25.93 29.29
N GLU A 1056 -18.88 25.66 28.09
CA GLU A 1056 -19.28 24.55 27.23
C GLU A 1056 -18.97 23.19 27.85
N ALA A 1057 -17.77 23.02 28.42
CA ALA A 1057 -17.41 21.82 29.17
C ALA A 1057 -18.33 21.59 30.38
N THR A 1058 -18.77 22.66 31.04
CA THR A 1058 -19.76 22.57 32.13
C THR A 1058 -21.11 22.01 31.65
N LEU A 1059 -21.43 22.12 30.35
CA LEU A 1059 -22.65 21.57 29.75
C LEU A 1059 -22.47 20.16 29.17
N ALA A 1060 -21.24 19.73 28.88
CA ALA A 1060 -20.97 18.45 28.21
C ALA A 1060 -21.33 17.22 29.06
N ASP A 1061 -21.16 17.30 30.38
CA ASP A 1061 -21.24 16.15 31.29
C ASP A 1061 -22.43 16.18 32.28
N VAL A 1062 -23.41 17.05 32.06
CA VAL A 1062 -24.50 17.29 33.02
C VAL A 1062 -25.84 16.70 32.59
N ARG A 1063 -26.56 16.11 33.54
CA ARG A 1063 -27.92 15.56 33.31
C ARG A 1063 -28.96 16.65 33.43
N ILE A 1064 -29.70 16.86 32.35
CA ILE A 1064 -30.77 17.85 32.30
C ILE A 1064 -32.11 17.19 32.63
N GLY A 1065 -32.83 17.76 33.58
CA GLY A 1065 -34.11 17.23 34.03
C GLY A 1065 -34.61 17.89 35.31
N ARG A 1066 -35.59 17.25 35.97
CA ARG A 1066 -36.28 17.80 37.15
C ARG A 1066 -36.10 16.95 38.41
N ARG A 1067 -35.18 15.98 38.40
CA ARG A 1067 -34.93 15.05 39.52
C ARG A 1067 -33.69 15.45 40.32
N HIS A 1068 -33.53 14.85 41.49
CA HIS A 1068 -32.37 15.09 42.34
C HIS A 1068 -31.05 14.78 41.61
N GLY A 1069 -30.09 15.71 41.66
CA GLY A 1069 -28.80 15.59 40.96
C GLY A 1069 -28.86 15.97 39.48
N GLU A 1070 -30.02 16.38 38.95
CA GLU A 1070 -30.18 16.92 37.60
C GLU A 1070 -30.25 18.45 37.62
N TYR A 1071 -29.99 19.06 36.47
CA TYR A 1071 -30.07 20.51 36.25
C TYR A 1071 -31.34 20.86 35.46
N PRO A 1072 -32.09 21.90 35.85
CA PRO A 1072 -33.30 22.31 35.14
C PRO A 1072 -33.00 22.69 33.67
N PRO A 1073 -33.87 22.31 32.70
CA PRO A 1073 -33.73 22.72 31.31
C PRO A 1073 -33.58 24.23 31.12
N GLU A 1074 -34.28 25.01 31.94
CA GLU A 1074 -34.28 26.47 31.89
C GLU A 1074 -32.91 27.05 32.31
N ALA A 1075 -32.17 26.36 33.19
CA ALA A 1075 -30.82 26.75 33.58
C ALA A 1075 -29.79 26.48 32.47
N LYS A 1076 -29.96 25.38 31.73
CA LYS A 1076 -29.13 25.08 30.55
C LYS A 1076 -29.33 26.12 29.44
N GLU A 1077 -30.58 26.41 29.11
CA GLU A 1077 -30.91 27.40 28.07
C GLU A 1077 -30.35 28.80 28.41
N ALA A 1078 -30.36 29.18 29.69
CA ALA A 1078 -29.78 30.44 30.15
C ALA A 1078 -28.25 30.50 29.94
N LEU A 1079 -27.52 29.42 30.24
CA LEU A 1079 -26.07 29.35 30.04
C LEU A 1079 -25.71 29.30 28.54
N GLU A 1080 -26.44 28.54 27.73
CA GLU A 1080 -26.26 28.47 26.27
C GLU A 1080 -26.42 29.86 25.60
N LYS A 1081 -27.40 30.66 26.05
CA LYS A 1081 -27.58 32.04 25.54
C LYS A 1081 -26.39 32.94 25.85
N VAL A 1082 -25.75 32.78 27.02
CA VAL A 1082 -24.57 33.57 27.38
C VAL A 1082 -23.32 33.07 26.65
N ILE A 1083 -23.19 31.75 26.44
CA ILE A 1083 -22.15 31.17 25.57
C ILE A 1083 -22.27 31.71 24.14
N ALA A 1084 -23.48 31.74 23.57
CA ALA A 1084 -23.71 32.28 22.22
C ALA A 1084 -23.31 33.77 22.12
N ALA A 1085 -23.73 34.60 23.09
CA ALA A 1085 -23.34 36.02 23.14
C ALA A 1085 -21.83 36.21 23.34
N ALA A 1086 -21.17 35.33 24.09
CA ALA A 1086 -19.72 35.36 24.26
C ALA A 1086 -18.98 34.95 22.98
N ARG A 1087 -19.51 34.01 22.19
CA ARG A 1087 -19.00 33.64 20.86
C ARG A 1087 -19.15 34.79 19.86
N GLU A 1088 -20.29 35.48 19.86
CA GLU A 1088 -20.47 36.69 19.05
C GLU A 1088 -19.45 37.77 19.43
N LEU A 1089 -19.21 37.99 20.74
CA LEU A 1089 -18.22 38.95 21.21
C LEU A 1089 -16.77 38.54 20.90
N LEU A 1090 -16.46 37.24 20.84
CA LEU A 1090 -15.17 36.75 20.35
C LEU A 1090 -14.98 37.11 18.87
N GLY A 1091 -16.04 37.04 18.05
CA GLY A 1091 -16.01 37.44 16.64
C GLY A 1091 -16.09 38.95 16.38
N ALA A 1092 -16.31 39.78 17.40
CA ALA A 1092 -16.52 41.21 17.24
C ALA A 1092 -15.19 41.99 17.09
N GLU A 1093 -15.04 42.69 15.97
CA GLU A 1093 -13.78 43.35 15.61
C GLU A 1093 -13.39 44.49 16.56
N GLU A 1094 -14.36 45.29 16.98
CA GLU A 1094 -14.14 46.49 17.82
C GLU A 1094 -14.20 46.21 19.33
N ALA A 1095 -14.47 44.97 19.75
CA ALA A 1095 -14.65 44.66 21.16
C ALA A 1095 -13.38 44.94 21.97
N GLY A 1096 -13.49 45.77 23.00
CA GLY A 1096 -12.38 46.14 23.89
C GLY A 1096 -12.17 45.16 25.04
N LEU A 1097 -11.01 45.24 25.70
CA LEU A 1097 -10.66 44.42 26.89
C LEU A 1097 -11.76 44.46 27.97
N LYS A 1098 -12.34 45.65 28.20
CA LYS A 1098 -13.39 45.85 29.20
C LYS A 1098 -14.65 45.03 28.89
N GLU A 1099 -15.10 45.02 27.63
CA GLU A 1099 -16.30 44.27 27.21
C GLU A 1099 -16.06 42.76 27.31
N ARG A 1100 -14.86 42.29 26.92
CA ARG A 1100 -14.47 40.89 27.07
C ARG A 1100 -14.41 40.48 28.54
N GLN A 1101 -13.84 41.30 29.42
CA GLN A 1101 -13.78 41.04 30.85
C GLN A 1101 -15.18 41.03 31.50
N GLU A 1102 -16.07 41.93 31.08
CA GLU A 1102 -17.47 41.94 31.50
C GLU A 1102 -18.20 40.66 31.06
N MET A 1103 -17.91 40.15 29.87
CA MET A 1103 -18.45 38.88 29.37
C MET A 1103 -17.89 37.67 30.11
N ILE A 1104 -16.59 37.62 30.43
CA ILE A 1104 -15.99 36.57 31.27
C ILE A 1104 -16.69 36.53 32.62
N ASN A 1105 -16.83 37.69 33.28
CA ASN A 1105 -17.52 37.80 34.56
C ASN A 1105 -19.01 37.40 34.46
N ARG A 1106 -19.65 37.62 33.31
CA ARG A 1106 -21.01 37.17 33.03
C ARG A 1106 -21.07 35.64 32.87
N LEU A 1107 -20.16 35.04 32.10
CA LEU A 1107 -20.03 33.59 31.95
C LEU A 1107 -19.79 32.91 33.30
N ASP A 1108 -18.83 33.38 34.10
CA ASP A 1108 -18.52 32.80 35.40
C ASP A 1108 -19.71 32.84 36.36
N ARG A 1109 -20.47 33.95 36.38
CA ARG A 1109 -21.69 34.06 37.17
C ARG A 1109 -22.80 33.11 36.70
N GLU A 1110 -22.98 32.95 35.38
CA GLU A 1110 -23.98 32.02 34.86
C GLU A 1110 -23.57 30.55 35.05
N ILE A 1111 -22.28 30.22 34.94
CA ILE A 1111 -21.74 28.91 35.32
C ILE A 1111 -22.03 28.62 36.80
N GLU A 1112 -21.81 29.59 37.68
CA GLU A 1112 -22.06 29.41 39.12
C GLU A 1112 -23.55 29.25 39.42
N LYS A 1113 -24.41 30.04 38.77
CA LYS A 1113 -25.87 29.87 38.85
C LYS A 1113 -26.31 28.51 38.34
N PHE A 1114 -25.76 28.07 37.20
CA PHE A 1114 -26.04 26.77 36.63
C PHE A 1114 -25.63 25.66 37.61
N ARG A 1115 -24.40 25.68 38.14
CA ARG A 1115 -23.92 24.72 39.16
C ARG A 1115 -24.81 24.68 40.41
N LYS A 1116 -25.26 25.84 40.89
CA LYS A 1116 -26.18 25.96 42.05
C LYS A 1116 -27.62 25.55 41.74
N SER A 1117 -28.00 25.47 40.47
CA SER A 1117 -29.36 25.07 40.05
C SER A 1117 -29.59 23.56 40.13
N VAL A 1118 -28.54 22.77 40.40
CA VAL A 1118 -28.67 21.33 40.62
C VAL A 1118 -29.76 21.06 41.65
N ILE A 1119 -30.70 20.19 41.31
CA ILE A 1119 -31.85 19.95 42.16
C ILE A 1119 -31.39 19.09 43.33
N VAL A 1120 -31.39 19.65 44.55
CA VAL A 1120 -31.02 18.92 45.76
C VAL A 1120 -32.28 18.58 46.56
N ASN A 1121 -32.60 17.28 46.67
CA ASN A 1121 -33.64 16.78 47.55
C ASN A 1121 -32.99 16.28 48.84
N LEU A 1122 -33.14 17.05 49.92
CA LEU A 1122 -32.54 16.78 51.23
C LEU A 1122 -33.04 15.47 51.90
N LYS A 1123 -34.07 14.83 51.35
CA LYS A 1123 -34.56 13.52 51.82
C LYS A 1123 -33.97 12.33 51.05
N HIS A 1124 -33.15 12.56 50.02
CA HIS A 1124 -32.49 11.52 49.24
C HIS A 1124 -31.17 11.10 49.90
N LYS A 1125 -30.93 9.80 50.08
CA LYS A 1125 -29.68 9.24 50.62
C LYS A 1125 -29.11 8.22 49.64
N THR A 1126 -27.85 8.39 49.26
CA THR A 1126 -27.11 7.44 48.41
C THR A 1126 -26.34 6.48 49.28
N LEU A 1127 -26.41 5.18 48.95
CA LEU A 1127 -25.65 4.12 49.60
C LEU A 1127 -24.68 3.53 48.58
N TYR A 1128 -23.46 3.27 49.03
CA TYR A 1128 -22.45 2.53 48.28
C TYR A 1128 -22.38 1.09 48.83
N PRO A 1129 -21.97 0.11 48.01
CA PRO A 1129 -21.85 -1.26 48.50
C PRO A 1129 -20.82 -1.31 49.63
N THR A 1130 -21.13 -2.03 50.70
CA THR A 1130 -20.20 -2.32 51.80
C THR A 1130 -19.29 -3.51 51.49
N ALA A 1131 -19.66 -4.32 50.49
CA ALA A 1131 -18.81 -5.33 49.87
C ALA A 1131 -19.31 -5.64 48.46
N ASP A 1132 -18.39 -5.93 47.54
CA ASP A 1132 -18.70 -6.35 46.18
C ASP A 1132 -17.60 -7.26 45.60
N THR A 1133 -17.99 -8.17 44.70
CA THR A 1133 -17.07 -9.10 44.06
C THR A 1133 -17.74 -9.78 42.87
N PHE A 1134 -16.97 -10.48 42.05
CA PHE A 1134 -17.51 -11.44 41.10
C PHE A 1134 -16.75 -12.75 41.15
N VAL A 1135 -17.39 -13.84 40.73
CA VAL A 1135 -16.80 -15.18 40.72
C VAL A 1135 -16.82 -15.74 39.31
N ARG A 1136 -15.85 -16.63 39.01
CA ARG A 1136 -15.69 -17.24 37.68
C ARG A 1136 -15.71 -18.76 37.78
N GLY A 1137 -16.44 -19.40 36.86
CA GLY A 1137 -16.53 -20.86 36.79
C GLY A 1137 -15.30 -21.52 36.17
N GLY A 1138 -15.30 -22.86 36.20
CA GLY A 1138 -14.25 -23.68 35.58
C GLY A 1138 -12.90 -23.59 36.29
N GLU A 1139 -11.82 -23.42 35.54
CA GLU A 1139 -10.43 -23.38 36.03
C GLU A 1139 -10.17 -22.21 36.99
N TYR A 1140 -11.03 -21.19 36.98
CA TYR A 1140 -10.92 -20.01 37.83
C TYR A 1140 -11.75 -20.11 39.12
N ALA A 1141 -12.37 -21.27 39.40
CA ALA A 1141 -13.33 -21.42 40.49
C ALA A 1141 -12.78 -20.97 41.86
N GLY A 1142 -11.53 -21.32 42.17
CA GLY A 1142 -10.88 -20.94 43.43
C GLY A 1142 -10.28 -19.52 43.49
N HIS A 1143 -10.43 -18.69 42.46
CA HIS A 1143 -9.87 -17.33 42.44
C HIS A 1143 -10.69 -16.37 43.31
N LYS A 1144 -9.99 -15.51 44.07
CA LYS A 1144 -10.57 -14.40 44.83
C LYS A 1144 -10.42 -13.12 44.01
N LEU A 1145 -11.53 -12.53 43.60
CA LEU A 1145 -11.56 -11.41 42.65
C LEU A 1145 -12.18 -10.13 43.24
N GLY A 1146 -12.43 -10.09 44.55
CA GLY A 1146 -12.87 -8.88 45.24
C GLY A 1146 -11.76 -7.84 45.33
N GLY A 1147 -12.15 -6.56 45.37
CA GLY A 1147 -11.23 -5.41 45.37
C GLY A 1147 -10.65 -5.03 44.00
N LEU A 1148 -11.06 -5.68 42.92
CA LEU A 1148 -10.78 -5.22 41.55
C LEU A 1148 -11.67 -4.00 41.23
N PRO A 1149 -11.22 -3.04 40.40
CA PRO A 1149 -11.98 -1.83 40.09
C PRO A 1149 -13.24 -2.07 39.23
N ARG A 1150 -13.61 -3.34 38.99
CA ARG A 1150 -14.73 -3.73 38.15
C ARG A 1150 -15.37 -5.06 38.56
N LEU A 1151 -16.65 -5.20 38.27
CA LEU A 1151 -17.46 -6.41 38.42
C LEU A 1151 -17.81 -6.98 37.05
N GLU A 1152 -17.69 -8.29 36.89
CA GLU A 1152 -17.95 -8.95 35.60
C GLU A 1152 -19.08 -9.96 35.70
N VAL A 1153 -20.01 -9.91 34.73
CA VAL A 1153 -21.05 -10.91 34.56
C VAL A 1153 -21.03 -11.46 33.14
N LYS A 1154 -21.18 -12.78 33.00
CA LYS A 1154 -21.10 -13.47 31.71
C LYS A 1154 -21.79 -14.82 31.80
N LEU A 1155 -22.47 -15.22 30.73
CA LEU A 1155 -22.99 -16.56 30.59
C LEU A 1155 -22.62 -17.11 29.21
N ASP A 1156 -21.96 -18.25 29.23
CA ASP A 1156 -21.72 -19.10 28.07
C ASP A 1156 -21.83 -20.55 28.53
N ASN A 1157 -22.95 -21.20 28.19
CA ASN A 1157 -23.24 -22.57 28.59
C ASN A 1157 -22.31 -23.60 27.92
N GLU A 1158 -21.61 -23.23 26.86
CA GLU A 1158 -20.68 -24.12 26.15
C GLU A 1158 -19.27 -24.09 26.77
N GLN A 1159 -18.95 -23.06 27.57
CA GLN A 1159 -17.63 -22.88 28.17
C GLN A 1159 -17.71 -22.57 29.68
N PRO A 1160 -17.45 -23.53 30.58
CA PRO A 1160 -17.51 -23.32 32.03
C PRO A 1160 -16.61 -22.18 32.55
N ASN A 1161 -15.46 -21.93 31.90
CA ASN A 1161 -14.52 -20.83 32.21
C ASN A 1161 -15.08 -19.42 31.94
N MET A 1162 -16.20 -19.36 31.22
CA MET A 1162 -16.84 -18.15 30.72
C MET A 1162 -18.17 -17.85 31.42
N ILE A 1163 -18.45 -18.50 32.55
CA ILE A 1163 -19.60 -18.18 33.40
C ILE A 1163 -19.14 -17.32 34.57
N ARG A 1164 -19.79 -16.18 34.78
CA ARG A 1164 -19.45 -15.18 35.81
C ARG A 1164 -20.69 -14.59 36.46
N PHE A 1165 -20.67 -14.49 37.79
CA PHE A 1165 -21.73 -13.89 38.61
C PHE A 1165 -21.13 -12.78 39.48
N ALA A 1166 -21.83 -11.66 39.62
CA ALA A 1166 -21.43 -10.55 40.48
C ALA A 1166 -22.33 -10.45 41.72
N PHE A 1167 -21.76 -9.97 42.82
CA PHE A 1167 -22.40 -9.86 44.12
C PHE A 1167 -22.16 -8.48 44.73
N LEU A 1168 -23.20 -7.93 45.37
CA LEU A 1168 -23.19 -6.59 45.97
C LEU A 1168 -23.88 -6.64 47.33
N ARG A 1169 -23.34 -6.00 48.36
CA ARG A 1169 -23.94 -5.89 49.70
C ARG A 1169 -24.10 -4.43 50.10
N PHE A 1170 -25.21 -4.07 50.74
CA PHE A 1170 -25.48 -2.72 51.21
C PHE A 1170 -25.98 -2.72 52.65
N ASP A 1171 -25.44 -1.81 53.47
CA ASP A 1171 -25.94 -1.53 54.81
C ASP A 1171 -27.21 -0.66 54.75
N LEU A 1172 -28.29 -1.18 55.32
CA LEU A 1172 -29.58 -0.50 55.45
C LEU A 1172 -29.81 0.05 56.86
N GLY A 1173 -28.86 -0.16 57.77
CA GLY A 1173 -28.90 0.26 59.16
C GLY A 1173 -29.19 1.75 59.33
N GLY A 1174 -30.17 2.06 60.18
CA GLY A 1174 -30.52 3.44 60.52
C GLY A 1174 -31.16 4.24 59.39
N LEU A 1175 -31.65 3.61 58.31
CA LEU A 1175 -32.44 4.29 57.29
C LEU A 1175 -33.86 4.61 57.80
N PRO A 1176 -34.39 5.82 57.56
CA PRO A 1176 -35.80 6.12 57.81
C PRO A 1176 -36.70 5.32 56.85
N PRO A 1177 -38.02 5.21 57.12
CA PRO A 1177 -38.96 4.58 56.20
C PRO A 1177 -38.83 5.14 54.78
N LEU A 1178 -38.55 4.28 53.81
CA LEU A 1178 -38.25 4.69 52.43
C LEU A 1178 -39.49 4.62 51.54
N GLU A 1179 -39.68 5.63 50.69
CA GLU A 1179 -40.73 5.63 49.66
C GLU A 1179 -40.28 4.91 48.39
N LYS A 1180 -38.99 5.06 48.01
CA LYS A 1180 -38.39 4.50 46.80
C LYS A 1180 -36.91 4.18 47.00
N ALA A 1181 -36.44 3.05 46.46
CA ALA A 1181 -35.03 2.69 46.34
C ALA A 1181 -34.70 2.20 44.93
N VAL A 1182 -33.57 2.64 44.38
CA VAL A 1182 -33.11 2.32 43.02
C VAL A 1182 -31.66 1.89 43.08
N LEU A 1183 -31.36 0.68 42.59
CA LEU A 1183 -29.99 0.21 42.38
C LEU A 1183 -29.49 0.79 41.06
N ARG A 1184 -28.30 1.41 41.08
CA ARG A 1184 -27.69 2.02 39.90
C ARG A 1184 -26.39 1.28 39.57
N LEU A 1185 -26.25 0.81 38.34
CA LEU A 1185 -25.11 0.04 37.85
C LEU A 1185 -24.51 0.77 36.65
N TYR A 1186 -23.22 1.11 36.68
CA TYR A 1186 -22.53 1.76 35.56
C TYR A 1186 -21.80 0.71 34.72
N ALA A 1187 -22.27 0.48 33.50
CA ALA A 1187 -21.59 -0.40 32.56
C ALA A 1187 -20.47 0.40 31.86
N GLU A 1188 -19.24 0.08 32.21
CA GLU A 1188 -18.04 0.66 31.57
C GLU A 1188 -17.92 0.13 30.15
N TYR A 1189 -18.09 -1.19 30.00
CA TYR A 1189 -17.99 -1.89 28.73
C TYR A 1189 -19.00 -3.04 28.69
N ALA A 1190 -19.60 -3.24 27.52
CA ALA A 1190 -20.41 -4.41 27.22
C ALA A 1190 -20.00 -4.97 25.87
N ASP A 1191 -19.79 -6.28 25.83
CA ASP A 1191 -19.22 -6.98 24.69
C ASP A 1191 -20.19 -6.98 23.48
N ASN A 1192 -19.72 -7.41 22.30
CA ASN A 1192 -20.31 -7.11 20.98
C ASN A 1192 -21.76 -7.60 20.73
N LEU A 1193 -22.39 -8.26 21.69
CA LEU A 1193 -23.80 -8.62 21.60
C LEU A 1193 -24.68 -7.36 21.69
N ARG A 1194 -25.51 -7.11 20.68
CA ARG A 1194 -26.34 -5.88 20.58
C ARG A 1194 -27.20 -5.62 21.83
N THR A 1195 -27.86 -6.66 22.36
CA THR A 1195 -28.66 -6.62 23.60
C THR A 1195 -28.50 -7.93 24.37
N ARG A 1196 -28.45 -7.87 25.71
CA ARG A 1196 -28.47 -9.05 26.60
C ARG A 1196 -29.35 -8.81 27.82
N ARG A 1197 -29.98 -9.87 28.32
CA ARG A 1197 -30.82 -9.84 29.53
C ARG A 1197 -29.97 -10.12 30.77
N LEU A 1198 -30.08 -9.27 31.77
CA LEU A 1198 -29.54 -9.52 33.11
C LEU A 1198 -30.68 -9.67 34.11
N SER A 1199 -30.46 -10.48 35.13
CA SER A 1199 -31.36 -10.68 36.26
C SER A 1199 -30.68 -10.38 37.59
N LEU A 1200 -31.46 -9.77 38.49
CA LEU A 1200 -31.06 -9.38 39.83
C LEU A 1200 -31.87 -10.17 40.87
N TYR A 1201 -31.18 -10.75 41.84
CA TYR A 1201 -31.76 -11.55 42.92
C TYR A 1201 -31.39 -10.99 44.29
N ASP A 1202 -32.31 -11.04 45.24
CA ASP A 1202 -32.06 -10.82 46.67
C ASP A 1202 -31.52 -12.12 47.27
N ILE A 1203 -30.27 -12.06 47.73
CA ILE A 1203 -29.56 -13.19 48.36
C ILE A 1203 -29.19 -12.88 49.81
N THR A 1204 -29.89 -11.94 50.46
CA THR A 1204 -29.58 -11.48 51.83
C THR A 1204 -29.53 -12.61 52.85
N ASP A 1205 -30.30 -13.69 52.63
CA ASP A 1205 -30.34 -14.85 53.53
C ASP A 1205 -29.22 -15.88 53.28
N PHE A 1206 -28.33 -15.60 52.34
CA PHE A 1206 -27.19 -16.45 52.02
C PHE A 1206 -25.90 -15.78 52.49
N GLU A 1207 -25.07 -16.54 53.20
CA GLU A 1207 -23.75 -16.06 53.61
C GLU A 1207 -22.79 -16.06 52.42
N TRP A 1208 -22.06 -14.96 52.24
CA TRP A 1208 -20.93 -14.87 51.32
C TRP A 1208 -19.84 -13.97 51.93
N PRO A 1209 -18.55 -14.33 51.85
CA PRO A 1209 -17.47 -13.69 52.62
C PRO A 1209 -16.92 -12.39 52.01
N GLY A 1210 -17.72 -11.61 51.26
CA GLY A 1210 -17.26 -10.35 50.68
C GLY A 1210 -16.18 -10.60 49.61
N ASP A 1211 -15.10 -9.82 49.67
CA ASP A 1211 -14.00 -9.86 48.70
C ASP A 1211 -13.28 -11.22 48.60
N HIS A 1212 -13.46 -12.08 49.61
CA HIS A 1212 -12.86 -13.41 49.66
C HIS A 1212 -13.72 -14.51 49.02
N THR A 1213 -14.83 -14.13 48.40
CA THR A 1213 -15.73 -15.07 47.73
C THR A 1213 -15.08 -15.67 46.49
N THR A 1214 -15.10 -16.99 46.45
CA THR A 1214 -14.74 -17.87 45.32
C THR A 1214 -16.00 -18.51 44.75
N TRP A 1215 -15.90 -19.13 43.58
CA TRP A 1215 -17.01 -19.86 42.95
C TRP A 1215 -17.59 -20.93 43.88
N GLU A 1216 -16.75 -21.64 44.64
CA GLU A 1216 -17.20 -22.70 45.56
C GLU A 1216 -17.91 -22.17 46.80
N THR A 1217 -17.60 -20.93 47.21
CA THR A 1217 -18.20 -20.30 48.40
C THR A 1217 -19.36 -19.36 48.06
N ALA A 1218 -19.63 -19.12 46.78
CA ALA A 1218 -20.65 -18.17 46.34
C ALA A 1218 -22.06 -18.78 46.34
N PRO A 1219 -23.11 -17.99 46.65
CA PRO A 1219 -24.50 -18.40 46.48
C PRO A 1219 -24.92 -18.34 45.01
N LEU A 1220 -24.41 -19.28 44.21
CA LEU A 1220 -24.63 -19.38 42.76
C LEU A 1220 -26.09 -19.75 42.41
N THR A 1221 -26.81 -20.37 43.34
CA THR A 1221 -28.21 -20.80 43.17
C THR A 1221 -29.07 -20.36 44.36
N GLY A 1222 -30.35 -20.09 44.12
CA GLY A 1222 -31.26 -19.54 45.13
C GLY A 1222 -31.35 -18.00 45.10
N GLY A 1223 -32.10 -17.44 46.04
CA GLY A 1223 -32.44 -16.00 46.14
C GLY A 1223 -33.80 -15.65 45.54
N ASP A 1224 -34.41 -14.57 46.04
CA ASP A 1224 -35.69 -14.07 45.54
C ASP A 1224 -35.46 -13.18 44.31
N PHE A 1225 -36.10 -13.48 43.19
CA PHE A 1225 -36.00 -12.65 42.00
C PHE A 1225 -36.56 -11.25 42.26
N ILE A 1226 -35.81 -10.21 41.85
CA ILE A 1226 -36.23 -8.82 41.99
C ILE A 1226 -36.69 -8.27 40.64
N ALA A 1227 -35.79 -8.27 39.66
CA ALA A 1227 -36.04 -7.67 38.36
C ALA A 1227 -35.07 -8.23 37.32
N GLY A 1228 -35.50 -8.17 36.06
CA GLY A 1228 -34.63 -8.36 34.90
C GLY A 1228 -34.64 -7.10 34.05
N PHE A 1229 -33.53 -6.81 33.38
CA PHE A 1229 -33.38 -5.63 32.53
C PHE A 1229 -32.42 -5.91 31.37
N ASP A 1230 -32.60 -5.15 30.29
CA ASP A 1230 -31.81 -5.31 29.07
C ASP A 1230 -30.64 -4.33 29.08
N VAL A 1231 -29.43 -4.84 28.83
CA VAL A 1231 -28.21 -4.05 28.63
C VAL A 1231 -27.94 -3.95 27.14
N THR A 1232 -27.54 -2.78 26.63
CA THR A 1232 -27.11 -2.52 25.23
C THR A 1232 -25.59 -2.43 25.10
N ASN A 1233 -25.01 -2.60 23.90
CA ASN A 1233 -23.55 -2.59 23.67
C ASN A 1233 -22.96 -1.16 23.67
N LYS A 1234 -23.63 -0.23 24.35
CA LYS A 1234 -23.20 1.16 24.48
C LYS A 1234 -22.35 1.31 25.73
N ASN A 1235 -21.10 1.74 25.55
CA ASN A 1235 -20.15 1.96 26.64
C ASN A 1235 -20.53 3.19 27.47
N GLY A 1236 -20.17 3.16 28.75
CA GLY A 1236 -20.32 4.30 29.67
C GLY A 1236 -21.76 4.66 30.02
N VAL A 1237 -22.64 3.67 30.21
CA VAL A 1237 -24.09 3.88 30.46
C VAL A 1237 -24.50 3.45 31.87
N TRP A 1238 -25.36 4.24 32.51
CA TRP A 1238 -26.00 3.88 33.77
C TRP A 1238 -27.29 3.10 33.54
N TYR A 1239 -27.42 1.96 34.22
CA TYR A 1239 -28.64 1.16 34.32
C TYR A 1239 -29.25 1.36 35.71
N GLU A 1240 -30.56 1.62 35.75
CA GLU A 1240 -31.30 1.89 37.00
C GLU A 1240 -32.37 0.81 37.19
N VAL A 1241 -32.35 0.13 38.33
CA VAL A 1241 -33.27 -0.96 38.67
C VAL A 1241 -34.04 -0.57 39.93
N ASP A 1242 -35.38 -0.56 39.85
CA ASP A 1242 -36.21 -0.31 41.03
C ASP A 1242 -36.15 -1.51 41.98
N VAL A 1243 -35.58 -1.29 43.16
CA VAL A 1243 -35.40 -2.32 44.20
C VAL A 1243 -36.21 -1.98 45.46
N THR A 1244 -37.15 -1.03 45.36
CA THR A 1244 -37.90 -0.46 46.49
C THR A 1244 -38.49 -1.53 47.40
N GLU A 1245 -39.23 -2.48 46.84
CA GLU A 1245 -39.91 -3.51 47.61
C GLU A 1245 -38.93 -4.53 48.20
N ALA A 1246 -37.83 -4.84 47.50
CA ALA A 1246 -36.78 -5.71 48.02
C ALA A 1246 -36.09 -5.07 49.23
N VAL A 1247 -35.71 -3.80 49.14
CA VAL A 1247 -35.09 -3.06 50.24
C VAL A 1247 -36.05 -2.92 51.42
N LYS A 1248 -37.32 -2.57 51.21
CA LYS A 1248 -38.34 -2.49 52.27
C LYS A 1248 -38.46 -3.80 53.05
N ARG A 1249 -38.48 -4.95 52.36
CA ARG A 1249 -38.53 -6.27 53.02
C ARG A 1249 -37.32 -6.57 53.88
N ARG A 1250 -36.16 -5.98 53.58
CA ARG A 1250 -34.88 -6.24 54.27
C ARG A 1250 -34.48 -5.15 55.27
N MET A 1251 -35.23 -4.04 55.36
CA MET A 1251 -34.96 -2.94 56.30
C MET A 1251 -34.83 -3.40 57.77
N GLU A 1252 -35.63 -4.38 58.20
CA GLU A 1252 -35.56 -4.93 59.57
C GLU A 1252 -34.28 -5.72 59.85
N LYS A 1253 -33.68 -6.32 58.81
CA LYS A 1253 -32.40 -7.04 58.91
C LYS A 1253 -31.18 -6.11 58.89
N GLY A 1254 -31.37 -4.85 58.50
CA GLY A 1254 -30.31 -3.85 58.46
C GLY A 1254 -29.33 -4.02 57.29
N GLU A 1255 -29.54 -4.95 56.37
CA GLU A 1255 -28.67 -5.19 55.22
C GLU A 1255 -29.47 -5.76 54.05
N ILE A 1256 -28.99 -5.55 52.82
CA ILE A 1256 -29.44 -6.29 51.63
C ILE A 1256 -28.24 -6.73 50.79
N SER A 1257 -28.26 -7.98 50.30
CA SER A 1257 -27.27 -8.51 49.35
C SER A 1257 -27.93 -8.90 48.04
N PHE A 1258 -27.29 -8.58 46.92
CA PHE A 1258 -27.74 -8.89 45.56
C PHE A 1258 -26.80 -9.83 44.83
N ARG A 1259 -27.36 -10.74 44.01
CA ARG A 1259 -26.65 -11.43 42.93
C ARG A 1259 -27.10 -10.88 41.58
N LEU A 1260 -26.14 -10.53 40.74
CA LEU A 1260 -26.35 -10.11 39.36
C LEU A 1260 -25.80 -11.18 38.39
N GLN A 1261 -26.60 -11.50 37.38
CA GLN A 1261 -26.23 -12.49 36.37
C GLN A 1261 -26.71 -12.11 34.98
N VAL A 1262 -26.02 -12.60 33.95
CA VAL A 1262 -26.49 -12.57 32.56
C VAL A 1262 -27.29 -13.84 32.31
N ASP A 1263 -28.49 -13.72 31.73
CA ASP A 1263 -29.33 -14.87 31.40
C ASP A 1263 -29.19 -15.28 29.92
N THR A 1264 -28.57 -14.43 29.10
CA THR A 1264 -28.33 -14.69 27.68
C THR A 1264 -27.00 -15.43 27.47
N SER A 1265 -27.07 -16.75 27.22
CA SER A 1265 -25.89 -17.56 26.89
C SER A 1265 -25.34 -17.21 25.51
N HIS A 1266 -24.16 -16.58 25.43
CA HIS A 1266 -23.49 -16.23 24.18
C HIS A 1266 -22.00 -15.89 24.43
N TRP A 1267 -21.11 -16.21 23.49
CA TRP A 1267 -19.68 -15.93 23.62
C TRP A 1267 -19.36 -14.43 23.81
N GLY A 1268 -20.21 -13.53 23.29
CA GLY A 1268 -20.13 -12.07 23.45
C GLY A 1268 -21.07 -11.47 24.50
N SER A 1269 -21.54 -12.24 25.49
CA SER A 1269 -22.56 -11.79 26.48
C SER A 1269 -22.01 -10.97 27.65
N ALA A 1270 -20.70 -10.73 27.72
CA ALA A 1270 -20.04 -10.17 28.90
C ALA A 1270 -20.42 -8.69 29.14
N VAL A 1271 -20.59 -8.33 30.41
CA VAL A 1271 -20.77 -6.94 30.85
C VAL A 1271 -19.84 -6.66 32.01
N PHE A 1272 -19.19 -5.50 31.95
CA PHE A 1272 -18.23 -5.02 32.93
C PHE A 1272 -18.82 -3.77 33.59
N PHE A 1273 -19.09 -3.88 34.89
CA PHE A 1273 -19.58 -2.78 35.71
C PHE A 1273 -18.46 -2.20 36.55
N THR A 1274 -18.51 -0.91 36.85
CA THR A 1274 -17.61 -0.31 37.83
C THR A 1274 -17.99 -0.79 39.24
N SER A 1275 -16.97 -1.19 40.00
CA SER A 1275 -17.04 -1.57 41.43
C SER A 1275 -17.37 -0.35 42.30
#